data_AF-Q8WWZ7-F1
#
_entry.id   AF-Q8WWZ7-F1
#
_cell.length_a   1.000
_cell.length_b   1.000
_cell.length_c   1.000
_cell.angle_alpha   90.00
_cell.angle_beta   90.00
_cell.angle_gamma   90.00
#
_symmetry.space_group_name_H-M   'P 1'
#
loop_
_entity.id
_entity.type
_entity.pdbx_description
1 polymer ?
#
loop_
_entity_poly.entity_id
_entity_poly.type
_entity_poly.pdbx_seq_one_letter_code
_entity_poly.pdbx_strand_id
1 'polypeptide(L)'
;MSTAIREVGVWRQTRTLLLKNYLIKCRTKKSSVQEILFPLFFLFWLILISMMHPNKKYEEVPNIELNPMDKFTLSNLILGYTPVTNITSSIMQKVSTDHLPDVIITEEYTNEKEMLTSSLSKPSNFVGVVFKDSMSYELRFFPDMIPVSSIYMDSRAGCSKSCEAAQYWSSGFTVLQASIDAAIIQLKTNVSLWKELESTKAVIMGETAVVEIDTFPRGVILIYLVIAFSPFGYFLAIHIVAEKEKKIKEFLKIMGLHDTAFWLSWVLLYTSLIFLMSLLMAVIATASLLFPQSSSIVIFLLFFLYGLSSVFFALMLTPLFKKSKHVGIVEFFVTVAFGFIGLMIILIESFPKSLVWLFSPFCHCTFVIGIAQVMHLEDFNEGASFSNLTAGPYPLIITIIMLTLNSIFYVLLAVYLDQVIPGEFGLRRSSLYFLKPSYWSKSKRNYEELSEGNVNGNISFSEIIEPVSSEFVGKEAIRISGIQKTYRKKGENVEALRNLSFDIYEGQITALLGHSGTGKSTLMNILCGLCPPSDGFASIYGHRVSEIDEMFEARKMIGICPQLDIHFDVLTVEENLSILASIKGIPANNIIQEVQKVLLDLDMQTIKDNQAKKLSGGQKRKLSLGIAVLGNPKILLLDEPTAGMDPCSRHIVWNLLKYRKANRVTVFSTHFMDEADILADRKAVISQGMLKCVGSSMFLKSKWGIGYRLSMYIDKYCATESLSSLVKQHIPGATLLQQNDQQLVYSLPFKDMDKFSGLFSALDSHSNLGVISYGVSMTTLEDVFLKLEVEAEIDQADYSVFTQQPLEEEMDSKSFDEMEQSLLILSETKAALVSTMSLWKQQMYTIAKFHFFTLKRESKSVRSVLLLLLIFFTVQIFMFLVHHSFKNAVVPIKLVPDLYFLKPGDKPHKYKTSLLLQNSADSDISDLISFFTSQNIMVTMINDSDYVSVAPHSAALNVMHSEKDYVFAAVFNSTMVYSLPILVNIISNYYLYHLNVTETIQIWSTPFFQEITDIVFKIELYFQAALLGIIVTAMPPYFAMENAENHKIKAYTQLKLSGLLPSAYWIGQAVVDIPLFFIILILMLGSLLAFHYGLYFYTVKFLAVVFCLIGYVPSVILFTYIASFTFKKILNTKEFWSFIYSVAALACIAITEITFFMGYTIATILHYAFCIIIPIYPLLGCLISFIKISWKNVRKNVDTYNPWDRLSVAVISPYLQCVLWIFLLQYYEKKYGGRSIRKDPFFRNLSTKSKNRKLPEPPDNEDEDEDVKAERLKVKELMGCQCCEEKPSIMVSNLHKEYDDKKDFLLSRKVKKVATKYISFCVKKGEILGLLGPNGAGKSTIINILVGDIEPTSGQVFLGDYSSETSEDDDSLKCMGYCPQINPLWPDTTLQEHFEIYGAVKGMSASDMKEVISRITHALDLKEHLQKTVKKLPAGIKRKLCFALSMLGNPQITLLDEPSTGMDPKAKQHMWRAIRTAFKNRKRAAILTTHYMEEAEAVCDRVAIMVSGQLRCIGTVQHLKSKFGKGYFLEIKLKDWIENLEVDRLQREIQYIFPNASRQESFSSILAYKIPKEDVQSLSQSFFKLEEAKHAFAIEEYSFSQATLEQVFVELTKEQEEEDNSCGTLNSTLWWERTQEDRVVF
;
A
#
# COMPACT_ATOMS: atom_id res chain seq x y z
N MET A 1 -9.58 -48.64 -8.38
CA MET A 1 -8.48 -48.44 -9.35
C MET A 1 -7.87 -47.02 -9.30
N SER A 2 -8.09 -46.25 -8.23
CA SER A 2 -7.82 -44.80 -8.12
C SER A 2 -6.72 -44.42 -7.10
N THR A 3 -5.90 -45.38 -6.66
CA THR A 3 -4.89 -45.20 -5.60
C THR A 3 -3.46 -45.40 -6.08
N ALA A 4 -3.21 -45.28 -7.39
CA ALA A 4 -1.86 -45.24 -7.95
C ALA A 4 -1.27 -43.82 -7.82
N ILE A 5 -0.68 -43.55 -6.66
CA ILE A 5 0.59 -42.82 -6.52
C ILE A 5 0.66 -41.50 -7.29
N ARG A 6 -0.04 -40.47 -6.78
CA ARG A 6 0.30 -39.05 -7.00
C ARG A 6 1.55 -38.69 -6.20
N GLU A 7 2.68 -39.37 -6.41
CA GLU A 7 4.00 -38.85 -6.03
C GLU A 7 4.35 -37.72 -7.02
N VAL A 8 3.70 -36.59 -6.78
CA VAL A 8 3.87 -35.36 -7.53
C VAL A 8 5.29 -34.88 -7.26
N GLY A 9 6.19 -35.16 -8.21
CA GLY A 9 7.56 -34.71 -8.13
C GLY A 9 7.61 -33.21 -7.91
N VAL A 10 8.30 -32.79 -6.84
CA VAL A 10 8.60 -31.39 -6.48
C VAL A 10 8.98 -30.56 -7.71
N TRP A 11 9.68 -31.18 -8.67
CA TRP A 11 10.06 -30.59 -9.95
C TRP A 11 8.87 -30.10 -10.80
N ARG A 12 7.80 -30.87 -10.87
CA ARG A 12 6.60 -30.51 -11.65
C ARG A 12 5.91 -29.29 -11.04
N GLN A 13 5.70 -29.28 -9.73
CA GLN A 13 5.15 -28.13 -9.01
C GLN A 13 6.05 -26.89 -9.20
N THR A 14 7.37 -27.08 -9.13
CA THR A 14 8.35 -26.00 -9.36
C THR A 14 8.20 -25.41 -10.76
N ARG A 15 8.13 -26.23 -11.81
CA ARG A 15 7.97 -25.77 -13.19
C ARG A 15 6.68 -24.96 -13.39
N THR A 16 5.56 -25.42 -12.82
CA THR A 16 4.29 -24.69 -12.90
C THR A 16 4.36 -23.37 -12.14
N LEU A 17 4.93 -23.35 -10.94
CA LEU A 17 5.09 -22.12 -10.16
C LEU A 17 6.05 -21.13 -10.82
N LEU A 18 7.09 -21.60 -11.51
CA LEU A 18 7.99 -20.77 -12.29
C LEU A 18 7.24 -20.09 -13.44
N LEU A 19 6.41 -20.84 -14.18
CA LEU A 19 5.54 -20.28 -15.21
C LEU A 19 4.57 -19.23 -14.63
N LYS A 20 3.96 -19.52 -13.47
CA LYS A 20 3.11 -18.57 -12.74
C LYS A 20 3.87 -17.28 -12.40
N ASN A 21 5.04 -17.39 -11.79
CA ASN A 21 5.86 -16.24 -11.39
C ASN A 21 6.26 -15.40 -12.62
N TYR A 22 6.62 -16.05 -13.73
CA TYR A 22 6.93 -15.39 -15.00
C TYR A 22 5.73 -14.62 -15.56
N LEU A 23 4.54 -15.23 -15.63
CA LEU A 23 3.32 -14.57 -16.10
C LEU A 23 2.95 -13.35 -15.24
N ILE A 24 3.11 -13.45 -13.92
CA ILE A 24 2.90 -12.33 -13.00
C ILE A 24 3.85 -11.18 -13.34
N LYS A 25 5.15 -11.45 -13.55
CA LYS A 25 6.14 -10.43 -13.95
C LYS A 25 5.80 -9.80 -15.31
N CYS A 26 5.41 -10.60 -16.31
CA CYS A 26 5.04 -10.08 -17.64
C CYS A 26 3.82 -9.15 -17.61
N ARG A 27 2.82 -9.43 -16.75
CA ARG A 27 1.60 -8.64 -16.64
C ARG A 27 1.73 -7.45 -15.69
N THR A 28 2.65 -7.51 -14.73
CA THR A 28 3.01 -6.38 -13.87
C THR A 28 4.12 -5.52 -14.49
N LYS A 29 3.93 -5.12 -15.76
CA LYS A 29 4.93 -4.41 -16.57
C LYS A 29 5.60 -3.24 -15.83
N LYS A 30 4.84 -2.46 -15.06
CA LYS A 30 5.38 -1.28 -14.35
C LYS A 30 6.45 -1.65 -13.32
N SER A 31 6.20 -2.64 -12.46
CA SER A 31 7.18 -3.06 -11.44
C SER A 31 8.38 -3.76 -12.08
N SER A 32 8.14 -4.61 -13.08
CA SER A 32 9.21 -5.34 -13.78
C SER A 32 10.11 -4.39 -14.57
N VAL A 33 9.55 -3.36 -15.21
CA VAL A 33 10.33 -2.33 -15.90
C VAL A 33 11.15 -1.51 -14.89
N GLN A 34 10.58 -1.16 -13.73
CA GLN A 34 11.32 -0.47 -12.68
C GLN A 34 12.51 -1.31 -12.17
N GLU A 35 12.28 -2.59 -11.89
CA GLU A 35 13.30 -3.53 -11.42
C GLU A 35 14.50 -3.67 -12.36
N ILE A 36 14.28 -3.59 -13.69
CA ILE A 36 15.34 -3.67 -14.70
C ILE A 36 15.97 -2.30 -14.97
N LEU A 37 15.17 -1.23 -14.99
CA LEU A 37 15.64 0.11 -15.34
C LEU A 37 16.48 0.75 -14.24
N PHE A 38 16.16 0.52 -12.96
CA PHE A 38 16.90 1.11 -11.85
C PHE A 38 18.40 0.72 -11.84
N PRO A 39 18.78 -0.57 -11.92
CA PRO A 39 20.19 -0.96 -12.01
C PRO A 39 20.92 -0.30 -13.19
N LEU A 40 20.29 -0.28 -14.37
CA LEU A 40 20.88 0.33 -15.57
C LEU A 40 21.00 1.86 -15.44
N PHE A 41 20.03 2.51 -14.80
CA PHE A 41 20.06 3.94 -14.54
C PHE A 41 21.20 4.31 -13.58
N PHE A 42 21.38 3.54 -12.51
CA PHE A 42 22.52 3.73 -11.61
C PHE A 42 23.85 3.49 -12.33
N LEU A 43 23.95 2.45 -13.15
CA LEU A 43 25.15 2.20 -13.96
C LEU A 43 25.44 3.34 -14.95
N PHE A 44 24.42 3.89 -15.60
CA PHE A 44 24.58 5.06 -16.47
C PHE A 44 25.12 6.27 -15.71
N TRP A 45 24.59 6.55 -14.52
CA TRP A 45 25.11 7.62 -13.66
C TRP A 45 26.55 7.37 -13.22
N LEU A 46 26.91 6.12 -12.92
CA LEU A 46 28.28 5.75 -12.59
C LEU A 46 29.26 6.01 -13.74
N ILE A 47 28.87 5.66 -14.97
CA ILE A 47 29.68 5.93 -16.17
C ILE A 47 29.83 7.44 -16.37
N LEU A 48 28.75 8.21 -16.17
CA LEU A 48 28.79 9.67 -16.28
C LEU A 48 29.74 10.27 -15.24
N ILE A 49 29.69 9.81 -13.99
CA ILE A 49 30.60 10.27 -12.93
C ILE A 49 32.06 9.95 -13.26
N SER A 50 32.32 8.72 -13.74
CA SER A 50 33.66 8.29 -14.15
C SER A 50 34.20 9.09 -15.36
N MET A 51 33.33 9.45 -16.31
CA MET A 51 33.71 10.33 -17.43
C MET A 51 34.04 11.76 -16.99
N MET A 52 33.34 12.28 -15.98
CA MET A 52 33.54 13.65 -15.50
C MET A 52 34.83 13.80 -14.67
N HIS A 53 35.32 12.70 -14.07
CA HIS A 53 36.50 12.68 -13.21
C HIS A 53 37.50 11.57 -13.62
N PRO A 54 38.20 11.71 -14.76
CA PRO A 54 39.22 10.75 -15.16
C PRO A 54 40.46 10.79 -14.25
N ASN A 55 41.06 9.62 -13.99
CA ASN A 55 42.33 9.51 -13.27
C ASN A 55 43.43 10.31 -13.98
N LYS A 56 44.17 11.16 -13.25
CA LYS A 56 45.26 11.96 -13.81
C LYS A 56 46.59 11.24 -13.60
N LYS A 57 47.37 11.05 -14.66
CA LYS A 57 48.71 10.46 -14.61
C LYS A 57 49.75 11.60 -14.64
N TYR A 58 50.71 11.57 -13.72
CA TYR A 58 51.84 12.49 -13.65
C TYR A 58 53.14 11.72 -13.94
N GLU A 59 53.98 12.30 -14.80
CA GLU A 59 55.29 11.76 -15.17
C GLU A 59 56.34 12.05 -14.07
N GLU A 60 57.50 11.39 -14.16
CA GLU A 60 58.62 11.58 -13.24
C GLU A 60 59.24 12.99 -13.41
N VAL A 61 59.52 13.66 -12.29
CA VAL A 61 60.06 15.03 -12.25
C VAL A 61 61.44 15.01 -11.59
N PRO A 62 62.50 15.54 -12.21
CA PRO A 62 63.84 15.59 -11.62
C PRO A 62 63.95 16.63 -10.48
N ASN A 63 65.02 16.58 -9.68
CA ASN A 63 65.31 17.59 -8.64
C ASN A 63 65.36 19.01 -9.25
N ILE A 64 64.73 19.99 -8.60
CA ILE A 64 64.67 21.40 -9.06
C ILE A 64 65.37 22.29 -8.04
N GLU A 65 66.48 22.94 -8.43
CA GLU A 65 67.08 24.02 -7.63
C GLU A 65 66.25 25.30 -7.76
N LEU A 66 65.94 25.93 -6.63
CA LEU A 66 65.25 27.22 -6.62
C LEU A 66 66.26 28.36 -6.81
N ASN A 67 65.89 29.38 -7.59
CA ASN A 67 66.74 30.55 -7.81
C ASN A 67 67.10 31.24 -6.48
N PRO A 68 68.30 31.86 -6.40
CA PRO A 68 68.70 32.64 -5.24
C PRO A 68 67.69 33.77 -4.96
N MET A 69 67.43 34.03 -3.69
CA MET A 69 66.35 34.89 -3.17
C MET A 69 66.24 36.23 -3.93
N ASP A 70 65.22 36.40 -4.77
CA ASP A 70 64.90 37.70 -5.37
C ASP A 70 64.27 38.60 -4.31
N LYS A 71 65.04 39.53 -3.74
CA LYS A 71 64.56 40.57 -2.77
C LYS A 71 63.34 41.37 -3.28
N PHE A 72 63.08 41.34 -4.59
CA PHE A 72 61.95 42.01 -5.23
C PHE A 72 60.57 41.50 -4.81
N THR A 73 60.42 40.23 -4.40
CA THR A 73 59.10 39.67 -4.01
C THR A 73 58.52 40.31 -2.75
N LEU A 74 59.37 40.90 -1.92
CA LEU A 74 58.98 41.59 -0.69
C LEU A 74 58.72 43.09 -0.88
N SER A 75 58.89 43.64 -2.09
CA SER A 75 58.75 45.08 -2.32
C SER A 75 57.32 45.58 -2.07
N ASN A 76 57.19 46.62 -1.22
CA ASN A 76 55.92 47.20 -0.74
C ASN A 76 55.12 46.34 0.25
N LEU A 77 55.75 45.43 0.99
CA LEU A 77 55.11 44.75 2.11
C LEU A 77 54.99 45.68 3.33
N ILE A 78 53.82 45.64 3.98
CA ILE A 78 53.57 46.29 5.27
C ILE A 78 53.63 45.21 6.35
N LEU A 79 54.59 45.33 7.27
CA LEU A 79 54.81 44.40 8.37
C LEU A 79 54.24 44.98 9.67
N GLY A 80 53.05 44.53 10.06
CA GLY A 80 52.45 44.88 11.35
C GLY A 80 52.96 43.96 12.46
N TYR A 81 53.40 44.48 13.62
CA TYR A 81 53.84 43.63 14.73
C TYR A 81 53.18 43.96 16.08
N THR A 82 53.04 42.94 16.93
CA THR A 82 52.42 43.01 18.26
C THR A 82 53.00 41.92 19.19
N PRO A 83 53.08 42.12 20.52
CA PRO A 83 52.92 43.38 21.24
C PRO A 83 54.16 44.29 21.09
N VAL A 84 53.95 45.60 21.21
CA VAL A 84 55.04 46.59 21.19
C VAL A 84 55.77 46.58 22.53
N THR A 85 57.00 46.08 22.54
CA THR A 85 57.92 46.07 23.69
C THR A 85 59.30 46.55 23.24
N ASN A 86 60.16 46.99 24.16
CA ASN A 86 61.52 47.44 23.79
C ASN A 86 62.32 46.37 23.01
N ILE A 87 62.13 45.10 23.36
CA ILE A 87 62.81 43.97 22.71
C ILE A 87 62.23 43.75 21.30
N THR A 88 60.90 43.68 21.17
CA THR A 88 60.25 43.43 19.87
C THR A 88 60.45 44.57 18.88
N SER A 89 60.44 45.82 19.35
CA SER A 89 60.78 47.00 18.55
C SER A 89 62.24 46.96 18.09
N SER A 90 63.17 46.55 18.96
CA SER A 90 64.59 46.39 18.58
C SER A 90 64.80 45.28 17.53
N ILE A 91 64.09 44.15 17.64
CA ILE A 91 64.12 43.07 16.64
C ILE A 91 63.65 43.61 15.29
N MET A 92 62.47 44.23 15.26
CA MET A 92 61.85 44.73 14.04
C MET A 92 62.61 45.90 13.43
N GLN A 93 63.24 46.74 14.25
CA GLN A 93 64.13 47.79 13.79
C GLN A 93 65.31 47.19 13.03
N LYS A 94 66.02 46.20 13.59
CA LYS A 94 67.13 45.52 12.91
C LYS A 94 66.69 44.84 11.61
N VAL A 95 65.52 44.19 11.60
CA VAL A 95 64.97 43.61 10.36
C VAL A 95 64.77 44.69 9.29
N SER A 96 64.18 45.82 9.68
CA SER A 96 63.92 46.93 8.77
C SER A 96 65.18 47.68 8.34
N THR A 97 66.20 47.86 9.19
CA THR A 97 67.38 48.69 8.89
C THR A 97 68.56 47.89 8.37
N ASP A 98 68.85 46.75 8.99
CA ASP A 98 70.11 46.02 8.79
C ASP A 98 69.94 44.91 7.73
N HIS A 99 68.76 44.30 7.66
CA HIS A 99 68.50 43.16 6.78
C HIS A 99 67.75 43.56 5.50
N LEU A 100 66.71 44.41 5.62
CA LEU A 100 65.78 44.75 4.53
C LEU A 100 65.45 46.28 4.41
N PRO A 101 66.44 47.18 4.25
CA PRO A 101 66.33 48.64 4.35
C PRO A 101 65.33 49.36 3.44
N ASP A 102 65.02 48.82 2.26
CA ASP A 102 64.20 49.51 1.23
C ASP A 102 62.96 48.72 0.78
N VAL A 103 62.60 47.67 1.51
CA VAL A 103 61.68 46.64 1.02
C VAL A 103 60.38 46.59 1.85
N ILE A 104 60.46 46.89 3.16
CA ILE A 104 59.38 46.64 4.12
C ILE A 104 59.05 47.91 4.93
N ILE A 105 57.77 48.21 5.11
CA ILE A 105 57.27 49.26 6.01
C ILE A 105 56.78 48.60 7.31
N THR A 106 57.34 48.96 8.46
CA THR A 106 56.91 48.42 9.77
C THR A 106 55.82 49.28 10.41
N GLU A 107 54.75 48.63 10.90
CA GLU A 107 53.65 49.28 11.63
C GLU A 107 53.45 48.63 13.01
N GLU A 108 53.25 49.45 14.04
CA GLU A 108 53.13 49.02 15.44
C GLU A 108 51.67 48.84 15.85
N TYR A 109 51.33 47.70 16.46
CA TYR A 109 49.97 47.40 16.92
C TYR A 109 49.95 47.01 18.39
N THR A 110 49.00 47.59 19.15
CA THR A 110 48.92 47.36 20.60
C THR A 110 48.45 45.95 20.94
N ASN A 111 47.54 45.41 20.13
CA ASN A 111 46.96 44.08 20.29
C ASN A 111 46.68 43.45 18.92
N GLU A 112 46.65 42.11 18.90
CA GLU A 112 46.40 41.31 17.71
C GLU A 112 45.07 41.64 17.01
N LYS A 113 44.01 41.99 17.77
CA LYS A 113 42.71 42.36 17.21
C LYS A 113 42.75 43.62 16.35
N GLU A 114 43.59 44.58 16.71
CA GLU A 114 43.78 45.84 15.99
C GLU A 114 44.53 45.59 14.67
N MET A 115 45.58 44.76 14.74
CA MET A 115 46.32 44.29 13.56
C MET A 115 45.39 43.55 12.57
N LEU A 116 44.49 42.70 13.07
CA LEU A 116 43.48 42.00 12.25
C LEU A 116 42.47 42.95 11.59
N THR A 117 42.07 44.03 12.27
CA THR A 117 41.18 45.03 11.67
C THR A 117 41.87 45.86 10.60
N SER A 118 43.16 46.16 10.77
CA SER A 118 43.95 46.88 9.76
C SER A 118 44.25 46.04 8.54
N SER A 119 44.51 44.73 8.71
CA SER A 119 44.77 43.83 7.59
C SER A 119 43.60 43.75 6.60
N LEU A 120 42.35 43.86 7.09
CA LEU A 120 41.13 43.94 6.26
C LEU A 120 41.10 45.15 5.30
N SER A 121 41.83 46.22 5.60
CA SER A 121 41.83 47.45 4.80
C SER A 121 42.79 47.40 3.62
N LYS A 122 43.83 46.55 3.66
CA LYS A 122 44.90 46.45 2.65
C LYS A 122 45.31 44.98 2.40
N PRO A 123 44.48 44.18 1.70
CA PRO A 123 44.57 42.72 1.75
C PRO A 123 45.73 42.08 0.99
N SER A 124 46.35 42.76 0.02
CA SER A 124 47.35 42.11 -0.85
C SER A 124 48.80 42.25 -0.38
N ASN A 125 49.10 43.13 0.57
CA ASN A 125 50.49 43.51 0.90
C ASN A 125 50.79 43.52 2.41
N PHE A 126 49.88 43.04 3.25
CA PHE A 126 50.02 43.14 4.71
C PHE A 126 50.42 41.79 5.33
N VAL A 127 51.49 41.79 6.11
CA VAL A 127 52.01 40.63 6.87
C VAL A 127 52.04 40.99 8.35
N GLY A 128 51.60 40.07 9.21
CA GLY A 128 51.56 40.25 10.66
C GLY A 128 52.62 39.44 11.38
N VAL A 129 53.24 40.01 12.41
CA VAL A 129 54.17 39.31 13.30
C VAL A 129 53.66 39.40 14.73
N VAL A 130 53.23 38.27 15.29
CA VAL A 130 52.75 38.17 16.68
C VAL A 130 53.84 37.53 17.53
N PHE A 131 54.55 38.34 18.32
CA PHE A 131 55.53 37.84 19.27
C PHE A 131 54.84 37.24 20.51
N LYS A 132 55.23 36.02 20.89
CA LYS A 132 54.80 35.36 22.13
C LYS A 132 55.78 35.65 23.26
N ASP A 133 57.07 35.65 22.96
CA ASP A 133 58.17 36.04 23.85
C ASP A 133 59.37 36.53 23.02
N SER A 134 60.55 36.71 23.62
CA SER A 134 61.75 37.21 22.91
C SER A 134 62.37 36.21 21.92
N MET A 135 62.02 34.93 21.98
CA MET A 135 62.53 33.85 21.12
C MET A 135 61.42 33.19 20.28
N SER A 136 60.17 33.56 20.49
CA SER A 136 58.99 32.90 19.93
C SER A 136 58.09 33.89 19.20
N TYR A 137 57.81 33.67 17.92
CA TYR A 137 56.96 34.54 17.11
C TYR A 137 56.08 33.78 16.12
N GLU A 138 54.98 34.40 15.71
CA GLU A 138 53.98 33.84 14.80
C GLU A 138 53.83 34.75 13.58
N LEU A 139 53.98 34.18 12.39
CA LEU A 139 53.83 34.89 11.13
C LEU A 139 52.42 34.73 10.56
N ARG A 140 51.87 35.86 10.12
CA ARG A 140 50.54 35.98 9.51
C ARG A 140 50.63 36.48 8.09
N PHE A 141 50.25 35.62 7.16
CA PHE A 141 50.19 35.94 5.73
C PHE A 141 48.76 35.77 5.21
N PHE A 142 48.44 36.38 4.08
CA PHE A 142 47.18 36.09 3.40
C PHE A 142 47.19 34.69 2.77
N PRO A 143 46.03 34.00 2.67
CA PRO A 143 45.91 32.64 2.14
C PRO A 143 46.53 32.43 0.76
N ASP A 144 46.52 33.46 -0.08
CA ASP A 144 47.08 33.39 -1.42
C ASP A 144 48.62 33.36 -1.43
N MET A 145 49.25 33.68 -0.29
CA MET A 145 50.71 33.77 -0.14
C MET A 145 51.32 32.59 0.61
N ILE A 146 50.55 31.90 1.46
CA ILE A 146 51.03 30.72 2.19
C ILE A 146 50.08 29.55 1.97
N PRO A 147 50.59 28.31 1.94
CA PRO A 147 49.75 27.14 1.77
C PRO A 147 48.84 26.95 2.97
N VAL A 148 47.56 26.66 2.71
CA VAL A 148 46.48 26.57 3.70
C VAL A 148 46.09 25.10 3.97
N SER A 149 46.93 24.17 3.54
CA SER A 149 46.65 22.72 3.50
C SER A 149 47.07 21.98 4.77
N SER A 150 46.62 20.72 4.84
CA SER A 150 47.02 19.74 5.85
C SER A 150 48.54 19.63 5.98
N ILE A 151 49.03 19.13 7.11
CA ILE A 151 50.47 18.90 7.39
C ILE A 151 51.17 18.15 6.25
N TYR A 152 50.42 17.36 5.46
CA TYR A 152 50.90 16.63 4.30
C TYR A 152 49.99 16.91 3.09
N MET A 153 50.54 16.89 1.88
CA MET A 153 49.75 16.81 0.65
C MET A 153 49.48 15.34 0.29
N ASP A 154 48.22 14.90 0.32
CA ASP A 154 47.82 13.56 -0.13
C ASP A 154 47.72 13.44 -1.67
N SER A 155 47.61 14.57 -2.38
CA SER A 155 47.51 14.65 -3.84
C SER A 155 48.75 15.34 -4.44
N ARG A 156 49.37 14.69 -5.43
CA ARG A 156 50.63 15.11 -6.08
C ARG A 156 50.41 16.10 -7.25
N ALA A 157 49.17 16.49 -7.51
CA ALA A 157 48.76 17.25 -8.70
C ALA A 157 49.10 18.73 -8.72
N GLY A 158 49.23 19.34 -7.55
CA GLY A 158 49.43 20.79 -7.43
C GLY A 158 50.81 21.25 -7.92
N CYS A 159 51.80 20.35 -7.95
CA CYS A 159 53.20 20.74 -8.12
C CYS A 159 53.62 21.11 -9.55
N SER A 160 52.83 20.82 -10.59
CA SER A 160 53.23 21.09 -11.98
C SER A 160 53.36 22.58 -12.34
N LYS A 161 52.77 23.49 -11.54
CA LYS A 161 52.87 24.95 -11.76
C LYS A 161 53.19 25.77 -10.50
N SER A 162 52.82 25.32 -9.29
CA SER A 162 53.23 25.94 -8.03
C SER A 162 53.07 24.96 -6.87
N CYS A 163 54.16 24.33 -6.43
CA CYS A 163 54.15 23.50 -5.23
C CYS A 163 53.81 24.32 -3.99
N GLU A 164 52.87 23.84 -3.16
CA GLU A 164 52.47 24.49 -1.90
C GLU A 164 53.66 24.68 -0.96
N ALA A 165 54.56 23.69 -0.85
CA ALA A 165 55.78 23.81 -0.06
C ALA A 165 56.75 24.88 -0.60
N ALA A 166 56.84 25.03 -1.93
CA ALA A 166 57.68 26.04 -2.58
C ALA A 166 57.08 27.46 -2.47
N GLN A 167 55.79 27.57 -2.17
CA GLN A 167 55.12 28.85 -1.94
C GLN A 167 55.73 29.60 -0.75
N TYR A 168 56.26 28.90 0.26
CA TYR A 168 57.02 29.53 1.36
C TYR A 168 58.29 30.23 0.89
N TRP A 169 58.92 29.73 -0.19
CA TRP A 169 60.08 30.36 -0.80
C TRP A 169 59.65 31.55 -1.68
N SER A 170 58.67 31.35 -2.57
CA SER A 170 58.26 32.39 -3.53
C SER A 170 57.49 33.55 -2.92
N SER A 171 56.79 33.35 -1.79
CA SER A 171 56.08 34.40 -1.04
C SER A 171 56.97 35.29 -0.18
N GLY A 172 58.25 34.93 -0.01
CA GLY A 172 59.17 35.61 0.89
C GLY A 172 58.99 35.25 2.38
N PHE A 173 58.16 34.25 2.72
CA PHE A 173 58.01 33.79 4.11
C PHE A 173 59.35 33.33 4.71
N THR A 174 60.11 32.49 3.98
CA THR A 174 61.41 31.98 4.46
C THR A 174 62.45 33.09 4.60
N VAL A 175 62.44 34.09 3.72
CA VAL A 175 63.30 35.28 3.82
C VAL A 175 62.98 36.05 5.09
N LEU A 176 61.70 36.32 5.32
CA LEU A 176 61.25 37.07 6.49
C LEU A 176 61.60 36.30 7.78
N GLN A 177 61.33 34.99 7.81
CA GLN A 177 61.74 34.10 8.89
C GLN A 177 63.25 34.20 9.16
N ALA A 178 64.09 34.00 8.13
CA ALA A 178 65.54 34.07 8.29
C ALA A 178 66.00 35.46 8.79
N SER A 179 65.32 36.54 8.37
CA SER A 179 65.66 37.90 8.78
C SER A 179 65.32 38.19 10.24
N ILE A 180 64.19 37.68 10.72
CA ILE A 180 63.76 37.80 12.12
C ILE A 180 64.65 36.92 13.00
N ASP A 181 64.92 35.68 12.58
CA ASP A 181 65.82 34.76 13.28
C ASP A 181 67.21 35.36 13.42
N ALA A 182 67.79 35.90 12.33
CA ALA A 182 69.08 36.59 12.35
C ALA A 182 69.07 37.78 13.32
N ALA A 183 67.99 38.56 13.38
CA ALA A 183 67.88 39.72 14.26
C ALA A 183 67.78 39.30 15.74
N ILE A 184 67.04 38.23 16.03
CA ILE A 184 66.96 37.62 17.37
C ILE A 184 68.33 37.12 17.80
N ILE A 185 69.03 36.37 16.93
CA ILE A 185 70.38 35.85 17.20
C ILE A 185 71.33 37.02 17.47
N GLN A 186 71.35 38.03 16.60
CA GLN A 186 72.21 39.19 16.74
C GLN A 186 71.92 40.02 18.00
N LEU A 187 70.67 40.09 18.47
CA LEU A 187 70.33 40.75 19.73
C LEU A 187 70.78 39.95 20.96
N LYS A 188 70.82 38.62 20.87
CA LYS A 188 71.21 37.75 21.99
C LYS A 188 72.73 37.55 22.07
N THR A 189 73.41 37.38 20.93
CA THR A 189 74.84 37.01 20.88
C THR A 189 75.76 38.16 20.46
N ASN A 190 75.22 39.30 20.01
CA ASN A 190 75.96 40.40 19.35
C ASN A 190 76.70 40.00 18.05
N VAL A 191 76.41 38.83 17.47
CA VAL A 191 77.00 38.36 16.21
C VAL A 191 75.94 38.44 15.09
N SER A 192 76.27 39.11 13.98
CA SER A 192 75.39 39.18 12.80
C SER A 192 75.61 37.98 11.89
N LEU A 193 74.60 37.12 11.74
CA LEU A 193 74.63 35.92 10.88
C LEU A 193 73.73 36.03 9.63
N TRP A 194 73.37 37.26 9.24
CA TRP A 194 72.44 37.49 8.14
C TRP A 194 72.98 37.00 6.80
N LYS A 195 74.29 37.18 6.53
CA LYS A 195 74.90 36.78 5.26
C LYS A 195 74.93 35.26 5.10
N GLU A 196 75.17 34.55 6.19
CA GLU A 196 75.23 33.09 6.26
C GLU A 196 73.83 32.50 6.03
N LEU A 197 72.81 33.04 6.70
CA LEU A 197 71.41 32.64 6.48
C LEU A 197 70.89 33.02 5.08
N GLU A 198 71.27 34.19 4.55
CA GLU A 198 70.93 34.62 3.18
C GLU A 198 71.57 33.72 2.12
N SER A 199 72.76 33.15 2.40
CA SER A 199 73.46 32.26 1.48
C SER A 199 72.87 30.84 1.38
N THR A 200 71.88 30.51 2.20
CA THR A 200 71.23 29.19 2.18
C THR A 200 70.46 28.97 0.88
N LYS A 201 70.72 27.85 0.21
CA LYS A 201 70.01 27.46 -1.03
C LYS A 201 68.86 26.51 -0.72
N ALA A 202 67.82 26.53 -1.55
CA ALA A 202 66.70 25.59 -1.44
C ALA A 202 66.56 24.72 -2.70
N VAL A 203 66.41 23.41 -2.51
CA VAL A 203 66.26 22.43 -3.59
C VAL A 203 65.00 21.59 -3.35
N ILE A 204 64.17 21.45 -4.37
CA ILE A 204 63.01 20.56 -4.35
C ILE A 204 63.46 19.17 -4.80
N MET A 205 63.20 18.14 -3.99
CA MET A 205 63.43 16.75 -4.36
C MET A 205 62.56 16.36 -5.57
N GLY A 206 63.11 15.54 -6.47
CA GLY A 206 62.40 14.96 -7.58
C GLY A 206 61.27 14.01 -7.15
N GLU A 207 60.33 13.76 -8.05
CA GLU A 207 59.15 12.94 -7.81
C GLU A 207 59.06 11.79 -8.81
N THR A 208 58.85 10.55 -8.33
CA THR A 208 58.55 9.38 -9.18
C THR A 208 57.18 9.50 -9.85
N ALA A 209 56.95 8.87 -11.02
CA ALA A 209 55.65 8.86 -11.71
C ALA A 209 54.48 8.25 -10.89
N VAL A 210 53.28 8.85 -10.98
CA VAL A 210 52.15 8.54 -10.06
C VAL A 210 50.79 8.78 -10.72
N VAL A 211 49.82 7.94 -10.36
CA VAL A 211 48.42 8.14 -10.70
C VAL A 211 47.72 8.80 -9.51
N GLU A 212 47.18 10.01 -9.72
CA GLU A 212 46.34 10.67 -8.73
C GLU A 212 44.91 10.17 -8.86
N ILE A 213 44.35 9.75 -7.73
CA ILE A 213 43.04 9.13 -7.71
C ILE A 213 42.17 9.79 -6.64
N ASP A 214 41.05 10.37 -7.06
CA ASP A 214 40.13 11.11 -6.21
C ASP A 214 39.30 10.13 -5.33
N THR A 215 39.29 10.32 -4.01
CA THR A 215 38.66 9.40 -3.03
C THR A 215 37.14 9.56 -2.99
N PHE A 216 36.62 10.77 -3.23
CA PHE A 216 35.20 11.08 -3.21
C PHE A 216 34.40 10.35 -4.30
N PRO A 217 34.73 10.47 -5.61
CA PRO A 217 34.01 9.76 -6.66
C PRO A 217 34.10 8.23 -6.48
N ARG A 218 35.21 7.70 -5.92
CA ARG A 218 35.31 6.27 -5.61
C ARG A 218 34.33 5.83 -4.54
N GLY A 219 34.15 6.60 -3.47
CA GLY A 219 33.14 6.32 -2.46
C GLY A 219 31.72 6.32 -3.02
N VAL A 220 31.42 7.27 -3.93
CA VAL A 220 30.13 7.33 -4.64
C VAL A 220 29.94 6.10 -5.53
N ILE A 221 30.96 5.70 -6.28
CA ILE A 221 30.91 4.52 -7.16
C ILE A 221 30.58 3.25 -6.37
N LEU A 222 31.26 3.03 -5.24
CA LEU A 222 31.07 1.86 -4.39
C LEU A 222 29.63 1.76 -3.85
N ILE A 223 29.08 2.85 -3.32
CA ILE A 223 27.72 2.86 -2.78
C ILE A 223 26.67 2.66 -3.88
N TYR A 224 26.84 3.32 -5.04
CA TYR A 224 25.88 3.22 -6.12
C TYR A 224 25.82 1.80 -6.72
N LEU A 225 26.95 1.09 -6.77
CA LEU A 225 26.98 -0.32 -7.17
C LEU A 225 26.22 -1.23 -6.18
N VAL A 226 26.30 -0.97 -4.88
CA VAL A 226 25.49 -1.67 -3.86
C VAL A 226 24.00 -1.42 -4.08
N ILE A 227 23.63 -0.15 -4.26
CA ILE A 227 22.22 0.28 -4.45
C ILE A 227 21.64 -0.28 -5.75
N ALA A 228 22.44 -0.41 -6.80
CA ALA A 228 22.00 -0.91 -8.10
C ALA A 228 21.36 -2.31 -8.04
N PHE A 229 21.79 -3.18 -7.13
CA PHE A 229 21.22 -4.53 -6.96
C PHE A 229 20.05 -4.60 -5.97
N SER A 230 19.82 -3.56 -5.16
CA SER A 230 18.73 -3.52 -4.17
C SER A 230 17.31 -3.72 -4.75
N PRO A 231 16.97 -3.27 -5.98
CA PRO A 231 15.62 -3.48 -6.51
C PRO A 231 15.21 -4.95 -6.59
N PHE A 232 16.15 -5.86 -6.88
CA PHE A 232 15.83 -7.29 -7.01
C PHE A 232 15.36 -7.89 -5.68
N GLY A 233 16.07 -7.61 -4.59
CA GLY A 233 15.65 -8.07 -3.26
C GLY A 233 14.38 -7.37 -2.77
N TYR A 234 14.26 -6.06 -3.02
CA TYR A 234 13.08 -5.25 -2.68
C TYR A 234 11.79 -5.80 -3.29
N PHE A 235 11.76 -6.02 -4.60
CA PHE A 235 10.56 -6.50 -5.30
C PHE A 235 10.27 -7.96 -4.98
N LEU A 236 11.30 -8.82 -4.87
CA LEU A 236 11.14 -10.21 -4.45
C LEU A 236 10.45 -10.30 -3.09
N ALA A 237 10.97 -9.57 -2.09
CA ALA A 237 10.43 -9.56 -0.75
C ALA A 237 8.97 -9.10 -0.72
N ILE A 238 8.63 -8.05 -1.48
CA ILE A 238 7.25 -7.56 -1.60
C ILE A 238 6.34 -8.62 -2.21
N HIS A 239 6.75 -9.28 -3.30
CA HIS A 239 5.91 -10.29 -3.96
C HIS A 239 5.63 -11.49 -3.06
N ILE A 240 6.66 -12.04 -2.40
CA ILE A 240 6.49 -13.19 -1.50
C ILE A 240 5.61 -12.83 -0.31
N VAL A 241 5.85 -11.68 0.30
CA VAL A 241 5.09 -11.26 1.49
C VAL A 241 3.68 -10.81 1.09
N ALA A 242 3.45 -10.31 -0.12
CA ALA A 242 2.10 -10.05 -0.63
C ALA A 242 1.31 -11.35 -0.85
N GLU A 243 1.95 -12.44 -1.31
CA GLU A 243 1.32 -13.76 -1.36
C GLU A 243 1.01 -14.31 0.04
N LYS A 244 1.86 -14.04 1.03
CA LYS A 244 1.59 -14.35 2.45
C LYS A 244 0.44 -13.49 3.02
N GLU A 245 0.43 -12.19 2.75
CA GLU A 245 -0.59 -11.23 3.19
C GLU A 245 -1.98 -11.59 2.64
N LYS A 246 -2.05 -12.01 1.38
CA LYS A 246 -3.27 -12.53 0.74
C LYS A 246 -3.60 -13.99 1.09
N LYS A 247 -2.79 -14.64 1.94
CA LYS A 247 -2.92 -16.06 2.34
C LYS A 247 -2.85 -17.06 1.19
N ILE A 248 -2.33 -16.65 0.03
CA ILE A 248 -2.20 -17.52 -1.15
C ILE A 248 -1.22 -18.66 -0.85
N LYS A 249 -0.09 -18.38 -0.19
CA LYS A 249 0.90 -19.41 0.15
C LYS A 249 0.27 -20.53 0.98
N GLU A 250 -0.44 -20.18 2.05
CA GLU A 250 -1.10 -21.18 2.92
C GLU A 250 -2.19 -21.95 2.18
N PHE A 251 -2.98 -21.27 1.34
CA PHE A 251 -3.97 -21.93 0.49
C PHE A 251 -3.34 -22.94 -0.49
N LEU A 252 -2.19 -22.62 -1.08
CA LEU A 252 -1.46 -23.56 -1.91
C LEU A 252 -0.93 -24.77 -1.10
N LYS A 253 -0.46 -24.56 0.13
CA LYS A 253 -0.04 -25.65 1.02
C LYS A 253 -1.21 -26.59 1.36
N ILE A 254 -2.42 -26.05 1.50
CA ILE A 254 -3.64 -26.84 1.70
C ILE A 254 -3.94 -27.69 0.46
N MET A 255 -3.75 -27.15 -0.73
CA MET A 255 -3.94 -27.87 -2.00
C MET A 255 -2.85 -28.92 -2.29
N GLY A 256 -1.87 -29.12 -1.39
CA GLY A 256 -0.82 -30.13 -1.52
C GLY A 256 0.51 -29.60 -2.08
N LEU A 257 0.77 -28.29 -2.03
CA LEU A 257 2.06 -27.73 -2.44
C LEU A 257 3.19 -28.11 -1.47
N HIS A 258 4.33 -28.57 -2.00
CA HIS A 258 5.55 -28.71 -1.23
C HIS A 258 6.27 -27.36 -1.03
N ASP A 259 6.69 -27.08 0.21
CA ASP A 259 7.41 -25.84 0.54
C ASP A 259 8.69 -25.66 -0.27
N THR A 260 9.40 -26.76 -0.59
CA THR A 260 10.60 -26.72 -1.43
C THR A 260 10.31 -26.24 -2.84
N ALA A 261 9.21 -26.71 -3.47
CA ALA A 261 8.81 -26.28 -4.80
C ALA A 261 8.48 -24.77 -4.84
N PHE A 262 7.86 -24.25 -3.78
CA PHE A 262 7.56 -22.83 -3.65
C PHE A 262 8.83 -21.98 -3.71
N TRP A 263 9.80 -22.25 -2.83
CA TRP A 263 11.03 -21.48 -2.74
C TRP A 263 11.89 -21.63 -3.99
N LEU A 264 12.03 -22.85 -4.51
CA LEU A 264 12.86 -23.14 -5.67
C LEU A 264 12.35 -22.43 -6.93
N SER A 265 11.03 -22.23 -7.06
CA SER A 265 10.44 -21.46 -8.17
C SER A 265 10.84 -19.97 -8.18
N TRP A 266 10.90 -19.34 -7.00
CA TRP A 266 11.32 -17.94 -6.87
C TRP A 266 12.83 -17.80 -7.02
N VAL A 267 13.59 -18.70 -6.40
CA VAL A 267 15.05 -18.75 -6.52
C VAL A 267 15.46 -18.90 -7.98
N LEU A 268 14.92 -19.88 -8.72
CA LEU A 268 15.28 -20.07 -10.13
C LEU A 268 14.98 -18.85 -11.01
N LEU A 269 13.84 -18.20 -10.81
CA LEU A 269 13.47 -17.01 -11.59
C LEU A 269 14.39 -15.82 -11.29
N TYR A 270 14.72 -15.59 -10.02
CA TYR A 270 15.60 -14.48 -9.66
C TYR A 270 17.07 -14.77 -9.97
N THR A 271 17.53 -16.01 -9.85
CA THR A 271 18.88 -16.39 -10.28
C THR A 271 19.06 -16.19 -11.78
N SER A 272 18.07 -16.53 -12.63
CA SER A 272 18.18 -16.29 -14.07
C SER A 272 18.13 -14.80 -14.44
N LEU A 273 17.31 -14.02 -13.73
CA LEU A 273 17.23 -12.57 -13.93
C LEU A 273 18.53 -11.87 -13.48
N ILE A 274 19.07 -12.25 -12.32
CA ILE A 274 20.36 -11.74 -11.83
C ILE A 274 21.48 -12.14 -12.76
N PHE A 275 21.53 -13.38 -13.25
CA PHE A 275 22.53 -13.84 -14.20
C PHE A 275 22.58 -12.96 -15.46
N LEU A 276 21.40 -12.69 -16.05
CA LEU A 276 21.31 -11.83 -17.23
C LEU A 276 21.75 -10.39 -16.93
N MET A 277 21.31 -9.84 -15.79
CA MET A 277 21.63 -8.46 -15.39
C MET A 277 23.09 -8.29 -14.97
N SER A 278 23.68 -9.24 -14.25
CA SER A 278 25.09 -9.20 -13.86
C SER A 278 26.00 -9.34 -15.07
N LEU A 279 25.62 -10.17 -16.06
CA LEU A 279 26.34 -10.27 -17.33
C LEU A 279 26.29 -8.95 -18.10
N LEU A 280 25.09 -8.37 -18.25
CA LEU A 280 24.91 -7.10 -18.94
C LEU A 280 25.69 -5.97 -18.26
N MET A 281 25.60 -5.86 -16.93
CA MET A 281 26.32 -4.82 -16.18
C MET A 281 27.83 -5.03 -16.21
N ALA A 282 28.34 -6.27 -16.15
CA ALA A 282 29.77 -6.54 -16.25
C ALA A 282 30.34 -6.17 -17.62
N VAL A 283 29.62 -6.49 -18.70
CA VAL A 283 30.02 -6.11 -20.07
C VAL A 283 30.04 -4.59 -20.21
N ILE A 284 29.00 -3.89 -19.75
CA ILE A 284 28.95 -2.42 -19.83
C ILE A 284 30.04 -1.78 -18.94
N ALA A 285 30.29 -2.31 -17.75
CA ALA A 285 31.30 -1.77 -16.83
C ALA A 285 32.73 -1.94 -17.36
N THR A 286 33.02 -3.05 -18.05
CA THR A 286 34.33 -3.30 -18.69
C THR A 286 34.51 -2.60 -20.03
N ALA A 287 33.42 -2.37 -20.78
CA ALA A 287 33.44 -1.60 -22.02
C ALA A 287 33.49 -0.07 -21.79
N SER A 288 33.29 0.39 -20.56
CA SER A 288 33.30 1.81 -20.18
C SER A 288 34.58 2.16 -19.39
N LEU A 289 34.75 3.44 -19.04
CA LEU A 289 35.90 3.92 -18.25
C LEU A 289 35.91 3.44 -16.78
N LEU A 290 34.94 2.63 -16.35
CA LEU A 290 34.86 2.11 -14.98
C LEU A 290 35.93 1.06 -14.69
N PHE A 291 36.06 0.02 -15.53
CA PHE A 291 37.03 -1.08 -15.33
C PHE A 291 37.64 -1.56 -16.65
N PRO A 292 38.42 -0.73 -17.36
CA PRO A 292 38.91 -1.04 -18.72
C PRO A 292 39.90 -2.21 -18.80
N GLN A 293 40.74 -2.44 -17.77
CA GLN A 293 41.78 -3.48 -17.76
C GLN A 293 41.33 -4.78 -17.07
N SER A 294 40.27 -4.71 -16.27
CA SER A 294 39.73 -5.87 -15.55
C SER A 294 39.00 -6.85 -16.48
N SER A 295 39.13 -8.15 -16.19
CA SER A 295 38.46 -9.17 -16.98
C SER A 295 36.94 -9.19 -16.74
N SER A 296 36.15 -9.18 -17.82
CA SER A 296 34.69 -9.17 -17.74
C SER A 296 34.12 -10.38 -16.98
N ILE A 297 34.79 -11.54 -17.07
CA ILE A 297 34.37 -12.78 -16.39
C ILE A 297 34.51 -12.66 -14.86
N VAL A 298 35.59 -12.05 -14.35
CA VAL A 298 35.80 -11.89 -12.90
C VAL A 298 34.80 -10.90 -12.31
N ILE A 299 34.56 -9.77 -13.00
CA ILE A 299 33.55 -8.79 -12.59
C ILE A 299 32.14 -9.41 -12.64
N PHE A 300 31.83 -10.17 -13.70
CA PHE A 300 30.58 -10.91 -13.80
C PHE A 300 30.39 -11.87 -12.62
N LEU A 301 31.41 -12.65 -12.26
CA LEU A 301 31.34 -13.60 -11.15
C LEU A 301 31.05 -12.89 -9.82
N LEU A 302 31.73 -11.77 -9.56
CA LEU A 302 31.56 -10.97 -8.35
C LEU A 302 30.13 -10.38 -8.28
N PHE A 303 29.66 -9.77 -9.37
CA PHE A 303 28.30 -9.23 -9.48
C PHE A 303 27.22 -10.32 -9.35
N PHE A 304 27.41 -11.48 -9.97
CA PHE A 304 26.48 -12.59 -9.92
C PHE A 304 26.34 -13.16 -8.50
N LEU A 305 27.48 -13.42 -7.84
CA LEU A 305 27.50 -13.93 -6.46
C LEU A 305 26.92 -12.92 -5.46
N TYR A 306 27.20 -11.63 -5.64
CA TYR A 306 26.59 -10.59 -4.82
C TYR A 306 25.08 -10.52 -5.03
N GLY A 307 24.60 -10.49 -6.28
CA GLY A 307 23.17 -10.48 -6.58
C GLY A 307 22.45 -11.70 -6.00
N LEU A 308 23.05 -12.89 -6.11
CA LEU A 308 22.53 -14.12 -5.52
C LEU A 308 22.45 -14.04 -3.99
N SER A 309 23.53 -13.60 -3.35
CA SER A 309 23.59 -13.40 -1.89
C SER A 309 22.54 -12.39 -1.41
N SER A 310 22.36 -11.29 -2.14
CA SER A 310 21.37 -10.25 -1.81
C SER A 310 19.94 -10.77 -1.93
N VAL A 311 19.63 -11.56 -2.95
CA VAL A 311 18.31 -12.19 -3.08
C VAL A 311 18.06 -13.19 -1.97
N PHE A 312 19.04 -14.01 -1.59
CA PHE A 312 18.90 -14.94 -0.48
C PHE A 312 18.77 -14.25 0.88
N PHE A 313 19.46 -13.12 1.06
CA PHE A 313 19.24 -12.25 2.21
C PHE A 313 17.80 -11.73 2.27
N ALA A 314 17.25 -11.28 1.13
CA ALA A 314 15.86 -10.86 1.04
C ALA A 314 14.87 -12.01 1.36
N LEU A 315 15.14 -13.24 0.88
CA LEU A 315 14.34 -14.43 1.21
C LEU A 315 14.33 -14.71 2.72
N MET A 316 15.50 -14.61 3.37
CA MET A 316 15.66 -14.77 4.83
C MET A 316 14.83 -13.75 5.62
N LEU A 317 14.67 -12.52 5.13
CA LEU A 317 13.85 -11.50 5.80
C LEU A 317 12.34 -11.78 5.69
N THR A 318 11.87 -12.43 4.62
CA THR A 318 10.42 -12.57 4.37
C THR A 318 9.59 -13.24 5.49
N PRO A 319 10.06 -14.26 6.24
CA PRO A 319 9.28 -14.87 7.32
C PRO A 319 9.09 -13.96 8.54
N LEU A 320 9.97 -12.97 8.74
CA LEU A 320 9.94 -12.08 9.90
C LEU A 320 8.83 -11.02 9.84
N PHE A 321 8.23 -10.83 8.66
CA PHE A 321 7.29 -9.74 8.41
C PHE A 321 5.96 -10.23 7.83
N LYS A 322 4.87 -9.62 8.31
CA LYS A 322 3.50 -9.91 7.85
C LYS A 322 3.01 -9.01 6.71
N LYS A 323 3.56 -7.80 6.58
CA LYS A 323 3.10 -6.77 5.62
C LYS A 323 4.13 -6.54 4.52
N SER A 324 3.70 -6.67 3.27
CA SER A 324 4.56 -6.62 2.08
C SER A 324 5.42 -5.36 1.99
N LYS A 325 4.83 -4.18 2.15
CA LYS A 325 5.55 -2.89 2.01
C LYS A 325 6.66 -2.69 3.04
N HIS A 326 6.52 -3.23 4.25
CA HIS A 326 7.50 -2.97 5.32
C HIS A 326 8.80 -3.72 5.04
N VAL A 327 8.72 -4.90 4.44
CA VAL A 327 9.90 -5.75 4.16
C VAL A 327 10.79 -5.10 3.13
N GLY A 328 10.21 -4.64 2.02
CA GLY A 328 11.00 -3.95 0.99
C GLY A 328 11.71 -2.73 1.56
N ILE A 329 11.03 -1.91 2.36
CA ILE A 329 11.65 -0.72 2.97
C ILE A 329 12.82 -1.12 3.88
N VAL A 330 12.63 -2.11 4.76
CA VAL A 330 13.69 -2.58 5.66
C VAL A 330 14.86 -3.16 4.88
N GLU A 331 14.59 -3.99 3.87
CA GLU A 331 15.63 -4.59 3.02
C GLU A 331 16.47 -3.52 2.31
N PHE A 332 15.83 -2.48 1.77
CA PHE A 332 16.53 -1.34 1.18
C PHE A 332 17.41 -0.58 2.19
N PHE A 333 16.86 -0.23 3.37
CA PHE A 333 17.62 0.49 4.39
C PHE A 333 18.79 -0.32 4.93
N VAL A 334 18.59 -1.63 5.12
CA VAL A 334 19.64 -2.54 5.58
C VAL A 334 20.75 -2.64 4.53
N THR A 335 20.39 -2.72 3.26
CA THR A 335 21.34 -2.70 2.14
C THR A 335 22.20 -1.44 2.15
N VAL A 336 21.57 -0.27 2.30
CA VAL A 336 22.27 1.02 2.35
C VAL A 336 23.14 1.14 3.60
N ALA A 337 22.62 0.80 4.78
CA ALA A 337 23.35 0.90 6.05
C ALA A 337 24.61 0.03 6.06
N PHE A 338 24.51 -1.23 5.66
CA PHE A 338 25.68 -2.11 5.57
C PHE A 338 26.60 -1.73 4.41
N GLY A 339 26.07 -1.19 3.30
CA GLY A 339 26.89 -0.57 2.26
C GLY A 339 27.77 0.57 2.79
N PHE A 340 27.22 1.47 3.62
CA PHE A 340 27.96 2.54 4.28
C PHE A 340 28.99 2.03 5.28
N ILE A 341 28.66 0.99 6.07
CA ILE A 341 29.65 0.35 6.96
C ILE A 341 30.80 -0.23 6.14
N GLY A 342 30.50 -0.87 5.01
CA GLY A 342 31.52 -1.34 4.06
C GLY A 342 32.42 -0.21 3.55
N LEU A 343 31.85 0.95 3.23
CA LEU A 343 32.62 2.12 2.82
C LEU A 343 33.53 2.65 3.95
N MET A 344 33.02 2.70 5.18
CA MET A 344 33.80 3.14 6.35
C MET A 344 34.99 2.23 6.65
N ILE A 345 34.86 0.92 6.42
CA ILE A 345 35.98 -0.04 6.57
C ILE A 345 37.14 0.32 5.63
N ILE A 346 36.85 0.85 4.45
CA ILE A 346 37.86 1.20 3.44
C ILE A 346 38.44 2.60 3.68
N LEU A 347 37.60 3.57 4.07
CA LEU A 347 38.04 4.96 4.29
C LEU A 347 38.93 5.13 5.53
N ILE A 348 38.79 4.26 6.53
CA ILE A 348 39.56 4.33 7.78
C ILE A 348 40.81 3.46 7.66
N GLU A 349 41.99 4.09 7.53
CA GLU A 349 43.29 3.39 7.35
C GLU A 349 43.60 2.33 8.44
N SER A 350 43.07 2.48 9.66
CA SER A 350 43.33 1.60 10.82
C SER A 350 42.10 0.85 11.34
N PHE A 351 41.21 0.38 10.45
CA PHE A 351 40.04 -0.38 10.88
C PHE A 351 40.43 -1.75 11.48
N PRO A 352 39.96 -2.11 12.68
CA PRO A 352 40.38 -3.34 13.35
C PRO A 352 39.92 -4.59 12.58
N LYS A 353 40.87 -5.49 12.30
CA LYS A 353 40.62 -6.74 11.53
C LYS A 353 39.50 -7.61 12.11
N SER A 354 39.30 -7.59 13.43
CA SER A 354 38.22 -8.32 14.11
C SER A 354 36.82 -7.85 13.70
N LEU A 355 36.62 -6.53 13.53
CA LEU A 355 35.33 -5.99 13.08
C LEU A 355 35.06 -6.30 11.61
N VAL A 356 36.09 -6.42 10.77
CA VAL A 356 35.92 -6.87 9.37
C VAL A 356 35.33 -8.28 9.32
N TRP A 357 35.83 -9.21 10.15
CA TRP A 357 35.27 -10.56 10.26
C TRP A 357 33.86 -10.60 10.87
N LEU A 358 33.53 -9.66 11.76
CA LEU A 358 32.18 -9.55 12.34
C LEU A 358 31.15 -9.11 11.29
N PHE A 359 31.53 -8.21 10.38
CA PHE A 359 30.63 -7.68 9.35
C PHE A 359 30.65 -8.46 8.04
N SER A 360 31.62 -9.37 7.83
CA SER A 360 31.73 -10.18 6.61
C SER A 360 30.51 -11.08 6.33
N PRO A 361 29.74 -11.57 7.33
CA PRO A 361 28.49 -12.29 7.08
C PRO A 361 27.40 -11.44 6.44
N PHE A 362 27.54 -10.11 6.39
CA PHE A 362 26.65 -9.23 5.63
C PHE A 362 27.18 -9.05 4.20
N CYS A 363 26.44 -9.57 3.23
CA CYS A 363 26.89 -9.61 1.83
C CYS A 363 27.19 -8.22 1.23
N HIS A 364 26.50 -7.17 1.67
CA HIS A 364 26.72 -5.80 1.20
C HIS A 364 28.10 -5.26 1.58
N CYS A 365 28.56 -5.49 2.82
CA CYS A 365 29.90 -5.09 3.27
C CYS A 365 30.99 -5.82 2.47
N THR A 366 30.84 -7.15 2.34
CA THR A 366 31.80 -8.00 1.65
C THR A 366 31.93 -7.64 0.17
N PHE A 367 30.82 -7.27 -0.48
CA PHE A 367 30.84 -6.82 -1.87
C PHE A 367 31.57 -5.48 -2.05
N VAL A 368 31.36 -4.52 -1.15
CA VAL A 368 32.05 -3.23 -1.18
C VAL A 368 33.57 -3.42 -1.06
N ILE A 369 34.02 -4.28 -0.14
CA ILE A 369 35.44 -4.63 0.01
C ILE A 369 35.99 -5.27 -1.29
N GLY A 370 35.22 -6.17 -1.92
CA GLY A 370 35.61 -6.82 -3.18
C GLY A 370 35.76 -5.83 -4.34
N ILE A 371 34.81 -4.92 -4.55
CA ILE A 371 34.90 -3.92 -5.62
C ILE A 371 36.00 -2.90 -5.34
N ALA A 372 36.21 -2.50 -4.08
CA ALA A 372 37.32 -1.62 -3.74
C ALA A 372 38.68 -2.24 -4.07
N GLN A 373 38.82 -3.57 -3.90
CA GLN A 373 40.02 -4.29 -4.33
C GLN A 373 40.16 -4.31 -5.85
N VAL A 374 39.07 -4.47 -6.61
CA VAL A 374 39.10 -4.36 -8.09
C VAL A 374 39.57 -2.98 -8.52
N MET A 375 39.02 -1.91 -7.91
CA MET A 375 39.43 -0.54 -8.18
C MET A 375 40.91 -0.31 -7.87
N HIS A 376 41.39 -0.84 -6.74
CA HIS A 376 42.80 -0.75 -6.37
C HIS A 376 43.71 -1.41 -7.41
N LEU A 377 43.36 -2.58 -7.95
CA LEU A 377 44.15 -3.25 -9.00
C LEU A 377 44.10 -2.52 -10.35
N GLU A 378 42.97 -1.87 -10.65
CA GLU A 378 42.79 -1.04 -11.84
C GLU A 378 43.70 0.20 -11.80
N ASP A 379 43.87 0.81 -10.62
CA ASP A 379 44.72 1.99 -10.42
C ASP A 379 46.19 1.73 -10.82
N PHE A 380 46.69 0.51 -10.62
CA PHE A 380 48.05 0.09 -11.03
C PHE A 380 48.13 -0.45 -12.47
N ASN A 381 47.05 -0.37 -13.26
CA ASN A 381 46.90 -0.94 -14.60
C ASN A 381 47.13 -2.47 -14.69
N GLU A 382 47.06 -3.20 -13.57
CA GLU A 382 47.10 -4.66 -13.60
C GLU A 382 45.71 -5.26 -13.90
N GLY A 383 44.66 -4.60 -13.39
CA GLY A 383 43.27 -5.04 -13.50
C GLY A 383 42.97 -6.34 -12.73
N ALA A 384 41.68 -6.62 -12.53
CA ALA A 384 41.25 -7.88 -11.91
C ALA A 384 41.24 -9.01 -12.95
N SER A 385 42.33 -9.78 -13.00
CA SER A 385 42.48 -11.01 -13.79
C SER A 385 42.60 -12.24 -12.89
N PHE A 386 42.43 -13.44 -13.45
CA PHE A 386 42.53 -14.69 -12.68
C PHE A 386 43.94 -14.91 -12.09
N SER A 387 44.98 -14.26 -12.61
CA SER A 387 46.34 -14.35 -12.05
C SER A 387 46.52 -13.53 -10.78
N ASN A 388 45.80 -12.41 -10.63
CA ASN A 388 46.03 -11.42 -9.56
C ASN A 388 44.96 -11.48 -8.44
N LEU A 389 44.18 -12.56 -8.37
CA LEU A 389 43.11 -12.79 -7.39
C LEU A 389 43.58 -12.79 -5.92
N THR A 390 44.85 -13.11 -5.69
CA THR A 390 45.46 -13.17 -4.35
C THR A 390 46.19 -11.88 -3.96
N ALA A 391 46.32 -10.92 -4.89
CA ALA A 391 47.04 -9.68 -4.66
C ALA A 391 46.20 -8.66 -3.87
N GLY A 392 46.88 -7.84 -3.06
CA GLY A 392 46.31 -6.72 -2.30
C GLY A 392 46.02 -7.01 -0.82
N PRO A 393 45.64 -5.97 -0.05
CA PRO A 393 45.39 -6.07 1.38
C PRO A 393 44.16 -6.94 1.72
N TYR A 394 43.18 -6.99 0.81
CA TYR A 394 41.99 -7.83 0.93
C TYR A 394 41.84 -8.71 -0.33
N PRO A 395 42.46 -9.91 -0.36
CA PRO A 395 42.46 -10.78 -1.52
C PRO A 395 41.06 -11.03 -2.09
N LEU A 396 40.87 -10.80 -3.39
CA LEU A 396 39.57 -10.92 -4.06
C LEU A 396 38.99 -12.35 -3.93
N ILE A 397 39.86 -13.37 -3.90
CA ILE A 397 39.45 -14.78 -3.67
C ILE A 397 38.68 -14.99 -2.36
N ILE A 398 39.06 -14.29 -1.28
CA ILE A 398 38.38 -14.39 0.02
C ILE A 398 36.96 -13.82 -0.09
N THR A 399 36.80 -12.71 -0.82
CA THR A 399 35.47 -12.10 -1.00
C THR A 399 34.53 -13.00 -1.79
N ILE A 400 35.02 -13.68 -2.82
CA ILE A 400 34.26 -14.66 -3.62
C ILE A 400 33.80 -15.83 -2.74
N ILE A 401 34.71 -16.40 -1.94
CA ILE A 401 34.40 -17.50 -1.00
C ILE A 401 33.40 -17.03 0.07
N MET A 402 33.54 -15.81 0.58
CA MET A 402 32.64 -15.31 1.61
C MET A 402 31.22 -15.07 1.06
N LEU A 403 31.08 -14.57 -0.17
CA LEU A 403 29.78 -14.40 -0.83
C LEU A 403 29.07 -15.73 -1.08
N THR A 404 29.80 -16.78 -1.48
CA THR A 404 29.21 -18.12 -1.64
C THR A 404 28.76 -18.72 -0.31
N LEU A 405 29.56 -18.56 0.76
CA LEU A 405 29.17 -19.00 2.10
C LEU A 405 27.96 -18.22 2.63
N ASN A 406 27.90 -16.90 2.43
CA ASN A 406 26.77 -16.07 2.81
C ASN A 406 25.48 -16.52 2.09
N SER A 407 25.58 -16.83 0.80
CA SER A 407 24.45 -17.37 0.03
C SER A 407 23.89 -18.65 0.65
N ILE A 408 24.74 -19.61 0.99
CA ILE A 408 24.33 -20.88 1.61
C ILE A 408 23.70 -20.63 2.98
N PHE A 409 24.33 -19.78 3.80
CA PHE A 409 23.85 -19.46 5.15
C PHE A 409 22.44 -18.84 5.12
N TYR A 410 22.19 -17.86 4.24
CA TYR A 410 20.89 -17.22 4.16
C TYR A 410 19.78 -18.14 3.68
N VAL A 411 20.05 -19.06 2.75
CA VAL A 411 19.04 -20.04 2.29
C VAL A 411 18.66 -21.00 3.42
N LEU A 412 19.64 -21.52 4.16
CA LEU A 412 19.39 -22.40 5.31
C LEU A 412 18.56 -21.69 6.38
N LEU A 413 18.92 -20.43 6.69
CA LEU A 413 18.20 -19.63 7.67
C LEU A 413 16.78 -19.28 7.19
N ALA A 414 16.58 -19.00 5.90
CA ALA A 414 15.26 -18.74 5.33
C ALA A 414 14.33 -19.97 5.47
N VAL A 415 14.83 -21.16 5.15
CA VAL A 415 14.06 -22.42 5.28
C VAL A 415 13.74 -22.71 6.75
N TYR A 416 14.70 -22.50 7.66
CA TYR A 416 14.49 -22.67 9.10
C TYR A 416 13.41 -21.71 9.64
N LEU A 417 13.53 -20.41 9.34
CA LEU A 417 12.61 -19.38 9.83
C LEU A 417 11.18 -19.58 9.31
N ASP A 418 10.99 -20.05 8.07
CA ASP A 418 9.66 -20.29 7.51
C ASP A 418 8.93 -21.47 8.19
N GLN A 419 9.66 -22.45 8.74
CA GLN A 419 9.05 -23.56 9.49
C GLN A 419 8.74 -23.20 10.94
N VAL A 420 9.56 -22.34 11.57
CA VAL A 420 9.43 -21.97 12.98
C VAL A 420 8.47 -20.79 13.19
N ILE A 421 8.38 -19.89 12.21
CA ILE A 421 7.52 -18.71 12.23
C ILE A 421 6.58 -18.79 11.01
N PRO A 422 5.58 -19.69 11.02
CA PRO A 422 4.52 -19.63 10.01
C PRO A 422 3.76 -18.31 10.16
N GLY A 423 3.05 -17.93 9.10
CA GLY A 423 2.21 -16.73 9.09
C GLY A 423 1.07 -16.76 10.10
N GLU A 424 0.08 -15.88 9.96
CA GLU A 424 -1.08 -15.85 10.88
C GLU A 424 -1.91 -17.15 10.91
N PHE A 425 -1.75 -17.98 9.88
CA PHE A 425 -2.40 -19.27 9.74
C PHE A 425 -1.33 -20.29 9.31
N GLY A 426 -1.47 -21.53 9.77
CA GLY A 426 -0.49 -22.60 9.56
C GLY A 426 -0.01 -23.23 10.87
N LEU A 427 0.33 -24.52 10.81
CA LEU A 427 0.82 -25.29 11.95
C LEU A 427 2.29 -24.96 12.22
N ARG A 428 2.58 -24.39 13.39
CA ARG A 428 3.94 -24.03 13.82
C ARG A 428 4.71 -25.26 14.25
N ARG A 429 5.90 -25.47 13.67
CA ARG A 429 6.86 -26.45 14.19
C ARG A 429 7.59 -25.87 15.41
N SER A 430 7.88 -26.74 16.37
CA SER A 430 8.70 -26.42 17.54
C SER A 430 10.06 -25.84 17.11
N SER A 431 10.64 -24.89 17.86
CA SER A 431 11.93 -24.26 17.51
C SER A 431 13.09 -25.27 17.30
N LEU A 432 13.05 -26.39 18.02
CA LEU A 432 14.01 -27.49 17.94
C LEU A 432 13.40 -28.75 17.30
N TYR A 433 12.54 -28.60 16.29
CA TYR A 433 11.84 -29.74 15.67
C TYR A 433 12.81 -30.75 15.04
N PHE A 434 13.93 -30.30 14.48
CA PHE A 434 14.94 -31.16 13.84
C PHE A 434 15.70 -32.03 14.85
N LEU A 435 15.54 -31.81 16.16
CA LEU A 435 16.09 -32.69 17.20
C LEU A 435 15.06 -33.69 17.74
N LYS A 436 13.78 -33.59 17.34
CA LYS A 436 12.75 -34.51 17.81
C LYS A 436 12.79 -35.81 17.00
N PRO A 437 12.73 -36.99 17.64
CA PRO A 437 12.69 -38.28 16.95
C PRO A 437 11.55 -38.38 15.93
N SER A 438 10.42 -37.73 16.21
CA SER A 438 9.25 -37.67 15.33
C SER A 438 9.52 -37.03 13.96
N TYR A 439 10.58 -36.21 13.82
CA TYR A 439 10.96 -35.64 12.53
C TYR A 439 11.75 -36.63 11.67
N TRP A 440 12.59 -37.46 12.30
CA TRP A 440 13.46 -38.41 11.62
C TRP A 440 12.83 -39.79 11.43
N SER A 441 11.88 -40.16 12.28
CA SER A 441 11.20 -41.46 12.24
C SER A 441 9.69 -41.29 12.20
N LYS A 442 9.09 -41.74 11.08
CA LYS A 442 7.64 -41.81 10.93
C LYS A 442 7.13 -43.04 11.71
N SER A 443 6.61 -42.83 12.91
CA SER A 443 5.86 -43.87 13.61
C SER A 443 4.54 -44.11 12.86
N LYS A 444 4.38 -45.29 12.24
CA LYS A 444 3.05 -45.77 11.82
C LYS A 444 2.29 -46.15 13.08
N ARG A 445 1.36 -45.31 13.53
CA ARG A 445 0.37 -45.70 14.53
C ARG A 445 -0.76 -46.46 13.83
N ASN A 446 -1.05 -47.68 14.28
CA ASN A 446 -2.24 -48.42 13.88
C ASN A 446 -3.42 -47.84 14.66
N TYR A 447 -4.38 -47.24 13.95
CA TYR A 447 -5.50 -46.50 14.54
C TYR A 447 -6.75 -47.33 14.84
N GLU A 448 -6.67 -48.67 14.80
CA GLU A 448 -7.80 -49.54 15.17
C GLU A 448 -8.12 -49.51 16.69
N GLU A 449 -7.16 -49.12 17.55
CA GLU A 449 -7.30 -49.20 19.02
C GLU A 449 -7.89 -47.96 19.73
N LEU A 450 -8.33 -46.91 19.02
CA LEU A 450 -9.00 -45.74 19.64
C LEU A 450 -10.54 -45.82 19.62
N SER A 451 -11.09 -46.99 19.30
CA SER A 451 -12.52 -47.20 19.10
C SER A 451 -13.33 -47.48 20.39
N GLU A 452 -12.70 -47.58 21.57
CA GLU A 452 -13.41 -48.01 22.81
C GLU A 452 -13.12 -47.17 24.07
N GLY A 453 -12.50 -45.99 23.96
CA GLY A 453 -12.13 -45.16 25.11
C GLY A 453 -13.00 -43.91 25.31
N ASN A 454 -13.95 -43.97 26.26
CA ASN A 454 -14.65 -42.84 26.91
C ASN A 454 -15.65 -41.99 26.08
N VAL A 455 -16.89 -42.48 25.95
CA VAL A 455 -18.12 -41.63 25.98
C VAL A 455 -19.13 -42.25 26.96
N ASN A 456 -18.71 -42.46 28.21
CA ASN A 456 -19.63 -42.65 29.34
C ASN A 456 -19.63 -41.35 30.14
N GLY A 457 -20.49 -40.42 29.72
CA GLY A 457 -20.62 -39.09 30.31
C GLY A 457 -21.90 -38.42 29.85
N ASN A 458 -23.02 -38.83 30.46
CA ASN A 458 -24.26 -38.10 30.74
C ASN A 458 -24.45 -36.69 30.12
N ILE A 459 -25.55 -36.53 29.35
CA ILE A 459 -26.62 -35.48 29.42
C ILE A 459 -27.17 -35.10 28.02
N SER A 460 -28.47 -35.36 27.81
CA SER A 460 -29.45 -34.72 26.90
C SER A 460 -29.24 -34.60 25.37
N PHE A 461 -28.38 -35.39 24.70
CA PHE A 461 -28.21 -35.26 23.24
C PHE A 461 -29.34 -35.86 22.38
N SER A 462 -30.16 -36.79 22.89
CA SER A 462 -31.16 -37.51 22.08
C SER A 462 -32.32 -36.63 21.60
N GLU A 463 -32.62 -35.52 22.28
CA GLU A 463 -33.65 -34.59 21.81
C GLU A 463 -33.11 -33.58 20.79
N ILE A 464 -31.80 -33.35 20.77
CA ILE A 464 -31.18 -32.25 20.01
C ILE A 464 -30.72 -32.72 18.62
N ILE A 465 -30.41 -34.01 18.48
CA ILE A 465 -29.84 -34.61 17.27
C ILE A 465 -30.84 -35.63 16.70
N GLU A 466 -31.23 -35.46 15.44
CA GLU A 466 -32.02 -36.45 14.71
C GLU A 466 -31.22 -37.77 14.59
N PRO A 467 -31.79 -38.93 14.98
CA PRO A 467 -31.13 -40.22 14.82
C PRO A 467 -30.89 -40.53 13.34
N VAL A 468 -29.75 -41.15 13.05
CA VAL A 468 -29.33 -41.44 11.66
C VAL A 468 -29.93 -42.78 11.23
N SER A 469 -30.36 -42.90 9.97
CA SER A 469 -30.82 -44.18 9.43
C SER A 469 -29.71 -45.24 9.43
N SER A 470 -30.11 -46.51 9.47
CA SER A 470 -29.19 -47.67 9.58
C SER A 470 -28.15 -47.74 8.45
N GLU A 471 -28.41 -47.16 7.28
CA GLU A 471 -27.50 -47.15 6.11
C GLU A 471 -26.19 -46.35 6.32
N PHE A 472 -26.16 -45.45 7.31
CA PHE A 472 -25.03 -44.55 7.55
C PHE A 472 -24.16 -44.98 8.72
N VAL A 473 -24.56 -46.01 9.47
CA VAL A 473 -23.77 -46.60 10.55
C VAL A 473 -22.48 -47.19 9.95
N GLY A 474 -21.31 -46.73 10.39
CA GLY A 474 -20.01 -47.14 9.87
C GLY A 474 -19.52 -46.34 8.64
N LYS A 475 -20.29 -45.34 8.19
CA LYS A 475 -19.89 -44.40 7.13
C LYS A 475 -19.43 -43.04 7.69
N GLU A 476 -18.98 -42.98 8.95
CA GLU A 476 -18.49 -41.72 9.55
C GLU A 476 -17.16 -41.31 8.90
N ALA A 477 -17.20 -40.25 8.09
CA ALA A 477 -16.02 -39.78 7.38
C ALA A 477 -15.26 -38.69 8.15
N ILE A 478 -15.97 -37.84 8.88
CA ILE A 478 -15.38 -36.80 9.75
C ILE A 478 -15.97 -36.95 11.14
N ARG A 479 -15.12 -37.19 12.15
CA ARG A 479 -15.53 -37.22 13.56
C ARG A 479 -15.01 -35.99 14.28
N ILE A 480 -15.91 -35.25 14.92
CA ILE A 480 -15.61 -34.06 15.72
C ILE A 480 -15.89 -34.41 17.18
N SER A 481 -14.87 -34.40 18.03
CA SER A 481 -14.99 -34.79 19.44
C SER A 481 -14.42 -33.71 20.35
N GLY A 482 -15.32 -33.02 21.06
CA GLY A 482 -15.03 -32.06 22.11
C GLY A 482 -14.20 -30.85 21.67
N ILE A 483 -14.37 -30.38 20.43
CA ILE A 483 -13.52 -29.31 19.90
C ILE A 483 -13.80 -27.99 20.63
N GLN A 484 -12.75 -27.43 21.23
CA GLN A 484 -12.75 -26.10 21.82
C GLN A 484 -11.74 -25.20 21.12
N LYS A 485 -12.09 -23.93 20.94
CA LYS A 485 -11.15 -22.92 20.40
C LYS A 485 -11.24 -21.59 21.12
N THR A 486 -10.12 -21.18 21.70
CA THR A 486 -9.95 -19.86 22.34
C THR A 486 -8.95 -19.00 21.56
N TYR A 487 -9.29 -17.72 21.38
CA TYR A 487 -8.40 -16.71 20.82
C TYR A 487 -8.04 -15.68 21.89
N ARG A 488 -6.73 -15.44 22.07
CA ARG A 488 -6.23 -14.35 22.92
C ARG A 488 -6.10 -13.07 22.10
N LYS A 489 -6.90 -12.06 22.41
CA LYS A 489 -6.82 -10.74 21.77
C LYS A 489 -6.71 -9.65 22.83
N LYS A 490 -5.55 -8.98 22.88
CA LYS A 490 -5.29 -7.85 23.79
C LYS A 490 -5.56 -8.13 25.30
N GLY A 491 -5.35 -9.36 25.74
CA GLY A 491 -5.56 -9.76 27.15
C GLY A 491 -6.93 -10.38 27.43
N GLU A 492 -7.91 -10.24 26.53
CA GLU A 492 -9.20 -10.95 26.63
C GLU A 492 -9.14 -12.29 25.89
N ASN A 493 -9.67 -13.33 26.53
CA ASN A 493 -9.89 -14.64 25.92
C ASN A 493 -11.28 -14.64 25.29
N VAL A 494 -11.35 -14.75 23.97
CA VAL A 494 -12.60 -14.94 23.25
C VAL A 494 -12.74 -16.41 22.90
N GLU A 495 -13.72 -17.08 23.50
CA GLU A 495 -14.10 -18.45 23.15
C GLU A 495 -14.91 -18.45 21.85
N ALA A 496 -14.33 -19.01 20.79
CA ALA A 496 -14.98 -19.12 19.49
C ALA A 496 -15.76 -20.44 19.32
N LEU A 497 -15.33 -21.52 19.96
CA LEU A 497 -15.98 -22.83 19.96
C LEU A 497 -15.91 -23.43 21.37
N ARG A 498 -17.02 -23.99 21.85
CA ARG A 498 -17.23 -24.54 23.19
C ARG A 498 -17.68 -25.99 23.09
N ASN A 499 -16.74 -26.92 23.26
CA ASN A 499 -16.98 -28.37 23.36
C ASN A 499 -17.93 -28.95 22.28
N LEU A 500 -17.62 -28.70 21.00
CA LEU A 500 -18.43 -29.18 19.87
C LEU A 500 -18.16 -30.64 19.57
N SER A 501 -19.22 -31.46 19.49
CA SER A 501 -19.17 -32.89 19.17
C SER A 501 -20.31 -33.31 18.24
N PHE A 502 -20.00 -33.86 17.07
CA PHE A 502 -20.94 -34.50 16.12
C PHE A 502 -20.19 -35.18 14.97
N ASP A 503 -20.84 -36.09 14.26
CA ASP A 503 -20.24 -36.83 13.14
C ASP A 503 -20.84 -36.44 11.78
N ILE A 504 -20.06 -36.61 10.71
CA ILE A 504 -20.44 -36.32 9.32
C ILE A 504 -20.19 -37.56 8.45
N TYR A 505 -21.17 -37.90 7.62
CA TYR A 505 -21.26 -39.19 6.94
C TYR A 505 -20.94 -39.12 5.44
N GLU A 506 -20.40 -40.21 4.90
CA GLU A 506 -20.18 -40.38 3.45
C GLU A 506 -21.51 -40.51 2.69
N GLY A 507 -21.63 -39.81 1.56
CA GLY A 507 -22.84 -39.74 0.75
C GLY A 507 -23.86 -38.71 1.24
N GLN A 508 -23.53 -37.89 2.26
CA GLN A 508 -24.39 -36.82 2.76
C GLN A 508 -23.77 -35.42 2.52
N ILE A 509 -24.66 -34.45 2.31
CA ILE A 509 -24.34 -33.02 2.35
C ILE A 509 -24.75 -32.46 3.71
N THR A 510 -23.80 -31.91 4.46
CA THR A 510 -24.04 -31.31 5.79
C THR A 510 -23.86 -29.80 5.74
N ALA A 511 -24.88 -29.04 6.15
CA ALA A 511 -24.81 -27.59 6.31
C ALA A 511 -24.50 -27.18 7.76
N LEU A 512 -23.57 -26.24 7.93
CA LEU A 512 -23.30 -25.56 9.21
C LEU A 512 -24.02 -24.21 9.21
N LEU A 513 -24.99 -24.05 10.11
CA LEU A 513 -25.85 -22.87 10.25
C LEU A 513 -25.53 -22.08 11.51
N GLY A 514 -25.78 -20.77 11.52
CA GLY A 514 -25.53 -19.88 12.66
C GLY A 514 -25.41 -18.43 12.24
N HIS A 515 -25.43 -17.48 13.17
CA HIS A 515 -25.14 -16.07 12.86
C HIS A 515 -23.66 -15.85 12.53
N SER A 516 -23.33 -14.70 11.95
CA SER A 516 -21.92 -14.31 11.77
C SER A 516 -21.24 -14.20 13.14
N GLY A 517 -20.11 -14.88 13.32
CA GLY A 517 -19.36 -14.89 14.58
C GLY A 517 -19.63 -16.07 15.52
N THR A 518 -20.53 -17.01 15.19
CA THR A 518 -20.77 -18.21 16.01
C THR A 518 -19.64 -19.24 16.04
N GLY A 519 -18.60 -19.07 15.22
CA GLY A 519 -17.48 -20.00 15.13
C GLY A 519 -17.48 -20.94 13.90
N LYS A 520 -18.48 -20.88 13.00
CA LYS A 520 -18.53 -21.73 11.77
C LYS A 520 -17.21 -21.77 10.99
N SER A 521 -16.72 -20.60 10.57
CA SER A 521 -15.45 -20.49 9.83
C SER A 521 -14.25 -20.92 10.68
N THR A 522 -14.33 -20.82 12.02
CA THR A 522 -13.28 -21.32 12.92
C THR A 522 -13.24 -22.85 12.88
N LEU A 523 -14.40 -23.51 12.94
CA LEU A 523 -14.50 -24.96 12.80
C LEU A 523 -13.99 -25.40 11.42
N MET A 524 -14.38 -24.70 10.34
CA MET A 524 -13.91 -25.00 8.99
C MET A 524 -12.38 -24.85 8.88
N ASN A 525 -11.80 -23.80 9.46
CA ASN A 525 -10.35 -23.60 9.50
C ASN A 525 -9.62 -24.69 10.30
N ILE A 526 -10.26 -25.23 11.35
CA ILE A 526 -9.72 -26.39 12.08
C ILE A 526 -9.71 -27.59 11.17
N LEU A 527 -10.84 -27.96 10.55
CA LEU A 527 -10.96 -29.10 9.63
C LEU A 527 -10.02 -29.00 8.42
N CYS A 528 -9.74 -27.80 7.93
CA CYS A 528 -8.78 -27.53 6.85
C CYS A 528 -7.31 -27.54 7.30
N GLY A 529 -7.02 -27.70 8.60
CA GLY A 529 -5.67 -27.68 9.18
C GLY A 529 -4.99 -26.30 9.07
N LEU A 530 -5.78 -25.23 8.99
CA LEU A 530 -5.30 -23.84 9.03
C LEU A 530 -5.07 -23.35 10.47
N CYS A 531 -5.84 -23.90 11.42
CA CYS A 531 -5.78 -23.55 12.83
C CYS A 531 -5.84 -24.81 13.70
N PRO A 532 -4.93 -25.02 14.67
CA PRO A 532 -5.06 -26.13 15.60
C PRO A 532 -6.21 -25.87 16.60
N PRO A 533 -6.95 -26.90 17.04
CA PRO A 533 -7.90 -26.78 18.16
C PRO A 533 -7.15 -26.41 19.45
N SER A 534 -7.83 -25.78 20.41
CA SER A 534 -7.28 -25.53 21.75
C SER A 534 -7.42 -26.76 22.65
N ASP A 535 -8.54 -27.45 22.52
CA ASP A 535 -8.81 -28.74 23.13
C ASP A 535 -9.72 -29.58 22.20
N GLY A 536 -9.79 -30.88 22.44
CA GLY A 536 -10.49 -31.84 21.60
C GLY A 536 -9.73 -32.23 20.32
N PHE A 537 -10.35 -33.10 19.52
CA PHE A 537 -9.75 -33.58 18.28
C PHE A 537 -10.77 -33.72 17.13
N ALA A 538 -10.26 -33.63 15.90
CA ALA A 538 -11.00 -33.92 14.69
C ALA A 538 -10.23 -34.98 13.88
N SER A 539 -10.93 -35.98 13.36
CA SER A 539 -10.36 -36.98 12.44
C SER A 539 -11.13 -37.01 11.12
N ILE A 540 -10.38 -37.23 10.02
CA ILE A 540 -10.90 -37.33 8.66
C ILE A 540 -10.44 -38.68 8.08
N TYR A 541 -11.36 -39.61 7.85
CA TYR A 541 -11.05 -41.00 7.47
C TYR A 541 -9.94 -41.63 8.34
N GLY A 542 -9.97 -41.37 9.65
CA GLY A 542 -8.98 -41.83 10.61
C GLY A 542 -7.72 -40.96 10.75
N HIS A 543 -7.47 -39.99 9.87
CA HIS A 543 -6.33 -39.07 9.97
C HIS A 543 -6.62 -37.89 10.90
N ARG A 544 -5.78 -37.63 11.90
CA ARG A 544 -5.95 -36.51 12.83
C ARG A 544 -5.51 -35.20 12.20
N VAL A 545 -6.40 -34.21 12.26
CA VAL A 545 -6.20 -32.89 11.63
C VAL A 545 -5.14 -32.04 12.35
N SER A 546 -4.85 -32.33 13.63
CA SER A 546 -3.85 -31.63 14.44
C SER A 546 -2.40 -31.99 14.10
N GLU A 547 -2.15 -33.15 13.48
CA GLU A 547 -0.80 -33.63 13.18
C GLU A 547 -0.39 -33.28 11.74
N ILE A 548 0.78 -32.65 11.56
CA ILE A 548 1.20 -32.07 10.26
C ILE A 548 1.31 -33.15 9.16
N ASP A 549 1.89 -34.30 9.48
CA ASP A 549 2.17 -35.35 8.50
C ASP A 549 0.88 -36.09 8.08
N GLU A 550 -0.02 -36.36 9.04
CA GLU A 550 -1.34 -36.96 8.74
C GLU A 550 -2.24 -35.99 7.98
N MET A 551 -2.16 -34.70 8.30
CA MET A 551 -2.89 -33.66 7.58
C MET A 551 -2.46 -33.55 6.12
N PHE A 552 -1.20 -33.86 5.78
CA PHE A 552 -0.75 -33.89 4.39
C PHE A 552 -1.46 -34.99 3.58
N GLU A 553 -1.69 -36.16 4.18
CA GLU A 553 -2.46 -37.24 3.54
C GLU A 553 -3.96 -36.88 3.44
N ALA A 554 -4.54 -36.30 4.49
CA ALA A 554 -5.92 -35.81 4.47
C ALA A 554 -6.13 -34.78 3.35
N ARG A 555 -5.21 -33.81 3.17
CA ARG A 555 -5.29 -32.77 2.14
C ARG A 555 -5.35 -33.30 0.71
N LYS A 556 -4.78 -34.47 0.43
CA LYS A 556 -4.87 -35.08 -0.92
C LYS A 556 -6.31 -35.42 -1.32
N MET A 557 -7.18 -35.64 -0.34
CA MET A 557 -8.58 -36.04 -0.53
C MET A 557 -9.57 -34.87 -0.42
N ILE A 558 -9.15 -33.71 0.09
CA ILE A 558 -10.01 -32.58 0.42
C ILE A 558 -9.95 -31.49 -0.69
N GLY A 559 -11.11 -30.97 -1.08
CA GLY A 559 -11.27 -29.72 -1.83
C GLY A 559 -11.81 -28.63 -0.93
N ILE A 560 -11.22 -27.43 -0.96
CA ILE A 560 -11.52 -26.36 0.00
C ILE A 560 -11.90 -25.08 -0.74
N CYS A 561 -13.04 -24.51 -0.38
CA CYS A 561 -13.45 -23.17 -0.76
C CYS A 561 -13.53 -22.30 0.51
N PRO A 562 -12.49 -21.52 0.85
CA PRO A 562 -12.49 -20.69 2.05
C PRO A 562 -13.44 -19.49 1.91
N GLN A 563 -13.76 -18.81 3.02
CA GLN A 563 -14.62 -17.60 2.99
C GLN A 563 -14.04 -16.47 2.13
N LEU A 564 -12.72 -16.31 2.17
CA LEU A 564 -12.02 -15.32 1.34
C LEU A 564 -11.77 -15.93 -0.04
N ASP A 565 -12.10 -15.22 -1.11
CA ASP A 565 -11.76 -15.66 -2.46
C ASP A 565 -10.25 -15.56 -2.70
N ILE A 566 -9.53 -16.68 -2.59
CA ILE A 566 -8.08 -16.74 -2.78
C ILE A 566 -7.78 -17.12 -4.23
N HIS A 567 -7.37 -16.14 -5.03
CA HIS A 567 -7.01 -16.30 -6.44
C HIS A 567 -5.86 -15.38 -6.84
N PHE A 568 -5.21 -15.69 -7.97
CA PHE A 568 -4.22 -14.83 -8.56
C PHE A 568 -4.90 -13.75 -9.41
N ASP A 569 -5.07 -12.55 -8.84
CA ASP A 569 -5.72 -11.38 -9.47
C ASP A 569 -5.27 -11.09 -10.91
N VAL A 570 -3.98 -11.32 -11.20
CA VAL A 570 -3.33 -10.97 -12.46
C VAL A 570 -3.52 -12.06 -13.52
N LEU A 571 -3.87 -13.28 -13.12
CA LEU A 571 -4.06 -14.43 -13.98
C LEU A 571 -5.51 -14.52 -14.50
N THR A 572 -5.70 -15.17 -15.64
CA THR A 572 -7.04 -15.45 -16.19
C THR A 572 -7.73 -16.56 -15.40
N VAL A 573 -9.03 -16.75 -15.60
CA VAL A 573 -9.79 -17.85 -14.96
C VAL A 573 -9.18 -19.20 -15.33
N GLU A 574 -8.91 -19.43 -16.62
CA GLU A 574 -8.31 -20.68 -17.12
C GLU A 574 -6.89 -20.91 -16.57
N GLU A 575 -6.07 -19.85 -16.49
CA GLU A 575 -4.72 -19.93 -15.90
C GLU A 575 -4.76 -20.26 -14.41
N ASN A 576 -5.67 -19.64 -13.65
CA ASN A 576 -5.85 -19.96 -12.23
C ASN A 576 -6.19 -21.44 -12.05
N LEU A 577 -7.17 -21.95 -12.81
CA LEU A 577 -7.60 -23.35 -12.72
C LEU A 577 -6.49 -24.32 -13.15
N SER A 578 -5.80 -24.06 -14.26
CA SER A 578 -4.73 -24.92 -14.76
C SER A 578 -3.51 -24.99 -13.84
N ILE A 579 -3.10 -23.87 -13.25
CA ILE A 579 -1.98 -23.82 -12.28
C ILE A 579 -2.34 -24.61 -11.03
N LEU A 580 -3.54 -24.41 -10.48
CA LEU A 580 -4.00 -25.10 -9.28
C LEU A 580 -4.25 -26.59 -9.53
N ALA A 581 -4.75 -26.95 -10.71
CA ALA A 581 -4.87 -28.34 -11.16
C ALA A 581 -3.50 -29.06 -11.19
N SER A 582 -2.47 -28.38 -11.68
CA SER A 582 -1.11 -28.91 -11.68
C SER A 582 -0.54 -29.07 -10.26
N ILE A 583 -0.80 -28.10 -9.37
CA ILE A 583 -0.35 -28.16 -7.96
C ILE A 583 -1.03 -29.31 -7.20
N LYS A 584 -2.34 -29.50 -7.42
CA LYS A 584 -3.14 -30.60 -6.83
C LYS A 584 -2.72 -32.00 -7.32
N GLY A 585 -1.88 -32.08 -8.36
CA GLY A 585 -1.30 -33.33 -8.86
C GLY A 585 -2.08 -34.02 -9.97
N ILE A 586 -2.95 -33.32 -10.69
CA ILE A 586 -3.71 -33.88 -11.83
C ILE A 586 -2.73 -34.18 -12.97
N PRO A 587 -2.76 -35.33 -13.66
CA PRO A 587 -1.85 -35.66 -14.77
C PRO A 587 -1.88 -34.59 -15.88
N ALA A 588 -0.73 -34.25 -16.46
CA ALA A 588 -0.62 -33.12 -17.40
C ALA A 588 -1.54 -33.25 -18.60
N ASN A 589 -1.72 -34.47 -19.11
CA ASN A 589 -2.59 -34.78 -20.24
C ASN A 589 -4.07 -34.51 -19.93
N ASN A 590 -4.46 -34.60 -18.65
CA ASN A 590 -5.86 -34.45 -18.23
C ASN A 590 -6.17 -33.05 -17.69
N ILE A 591 -5.16 -32.19 -17.47
CA ILE A 591 -5.38 -30.84 -16.92
C ILE A 591 -6.35 -30.05 -17.80
N ILE A 592 -6.12 -30.05 -19.11
CA ILE A 592 -6.95 -29.25 -20.05
C ILE A 592 -8.40 -29.73 -20.01
N GLN A 593 -8.60 -31.05 -20.07
CA GLN A 593 -9.93 -31.67 -20.02
C GLN A 593 -10.64 -31.39 -18.69
N GLU A 594 -9.95 -31.53 -17.56
CA GLU A 594 -10.53 -31.27 -16.24
C GLU A 594 -10.86 -29.78 -16.04
N VAL A 595 -9.99 -28.87 -16.52
CA VAL A 595 -10.24 -27.43 -16.47
C VAL A 595 -11.44 -27.06 -17.35
N GLN A 596 -11.53 -27.61 -18.56
CA GLN A 596 -12.69 -27.40 -19.43
C GLN A 596 -13.97 -27.94 -18.81
N LYS A 597 -13.91 -29.12 -18.16
CA LYS A 597 -15.04 -29.69 -17.42
C LYS A 597 -15.51 -28.76 -16.32
N VAL A 598 -14.60 -28.23 -15.48
CA VAL A 598 -14.97 -27.27 -14.42
C VAL A 598 -15.51 -25.96 -14.99
N LEU A 599 -14.96 -25.47 -16.10
CA LEU A 599 -15.46 -24.26 -16.78
C LEU A 599 -16.88 -24.47 -17.34
N LEU A 600 -17.21 -25.68 -17.80
CA LEU A 600 -18.56 -26.05 -18.25
C LEU A 600 -19.52 -26.23 -17.08
N ASP A 601 -19.11 -26.98 -16.04
CA ASP A 601 -19.93 -27.27 -14.86
C ASP A 601 -20.39 -26.00 -14.10
N LEU A 602 -19.60 -24.91 -14.17
CA LEU A 602 -19.87 -23.64 -13.49
C LEU A 602 -20.30 -22.50 -14.41
N ASP A 603 -20.51 -22.79 -15.70
CA ASP A 603 -20.83 -21.81 -16.74
C ASP A 603 -19.87 -20.59 -16.73
N MET A 604 -18.57 -20.86 -16.86
CA MET A 604 -17.50 -19.86 -16.88
C MET A 604 -16.79 -19.75 -18.24
N GLN A 605 -17.30 -20.42 -19.27
CA GLN A 605 -16.72 -20.41 -20.63
C GLN A 605 -16.54 -18.99 -21.20
N THR A 606 -17.56 -18.13 -21.03
CA THR A 606 -17.57 -16.75 -21.57
C THR A 606 -16.53 -15.83 -20.93
N ILE A 607 -16.07 -16.17 -19.71
CA ILE A 607 -15.14 -15.36 -18.92
C ILE A 607 -13.77 -16.02 -18.74
N LYS A 608 -13.49 -17.14 -19.42
CA LYS A 608 -12.26 -17.93 -19.24
C LYS A 608 -10.97 -17.12 -19.42
N ASP A 609 -10.97 -16.18 -20.37
CA ASP A 609 -9.84 -15.31 -20.73
C ASP A 609 -9.77 -14.01 -19.91
N ASN A 610 -10.78 -13.76 -19.06
CA ASN A 610 -10.81 -12.57 -18.22
C ASN A 610 -9.90 -12.74 -17.01
N GLN A 611 -9.16 -11.68 -16.68
CA GLN A 611 -8.34 -11.64 -15.47
C GLN A 611 -9.22 -11.66 -14.21
N ALA A 612 -8.81 -12.43 -13.20
CA ALA A 612 -9.58 -12.60 -11.98
C ALA A 612 -9.88 -11.27 -11.26
N LYS A 613 -8.98 -10.27 -11.37
CA LYS A 613 -9.21 -8.92 -10.84
C LYS A 613 -10.44 -8.21 -11.41
N LYS A 614 -10.81 -8.50 -12.66
CA LYS A 614 -11.95 -7.86 -13.37
C LYS A 614 -13.29 -8.56 -13.13
N LEU A 615 -13.28 -9.74 -12.51
CA LEU A 615 -14.49 -10.52 -12.22
C LEU A 615 -15.35 -9.84 -11.15
N SER A 616 -16.68 -10.05 -11.24
CA SER A 616 -17.63 -9.67 -10.19
C SER A 616 -17.43 -10.52 -8.93
N GLY A 617 -18.00 -10.10 -7.79
CA GLY A 617 -17.92 -10.87 -6.54
C GLY A 617 -18.40 -12.31 -6.71
N GLY A 618 -19.60 -12.50 -7.27
CA GLY A 618 -20.15 -13.83 -7.57
C GLY A 618 -19.30 -14.64 -8.55
N GLN A 619 -18.69 -14.01 -9.57
CA GLN A 619 -17.79 -14.71 -10.50
C GLN A 619 -16.47 -15.16 -9.83
N LYS A 620 -15.93 -14.35 -8.91
CA LYS A 620 -14.77 -14.75 -8.10
C LYS A 620 -15.11 -15.92 -7.21
N ARG A 621 -16.32 -15.91 -6.63
CA ARG A 621 -16.84 -17.01 -5.84
C ARG A 621 -16.97 -18.30 -6.66
N LYS A 622 -17.54 -18.22 -7.88
CA LYS A 622 -17.57 -19.35 -8.82
C LYS A 622 -16.17 -19.88 -9.11
N LEU A 623 -15.19 -19.01 -9.36
CA LEU A 623 -13.80 -19.44 -9.57
C LEU A 623 -13.24 -20.17 -8.33
N SER A 624 -13.46 -19.65 -7.12
CA SER A 624 -13.03 -20.30 -5.88
C SER A 624 -13.69 -21.67 -5.67
N LEU A 625 -14.97 -21.81 -6.00
CA LEU A 625 -15.65 -23.12 -6.00
C LEU A 625 -15.07 -24.05 -7.07
N GLY A 626 -14.80 -23.54 -8.28
CA GLY A 626 -14.17 -24.30 -9.34
C GLY A 626 -12.82 -24.89 -8.92
N ILE A 627 -12.03 -24.09 -8.19
CA ILE A 627 -10.76 -24.54 -7.59
C ILE A 627 -10.97 -25.68 -6.59
N ALA A 628 -11.99 -25.59 -5.73
CA ALA A 628 -12.28 -26.64 -4.76
C ALA A 628 -12.63 -27.97 -5.44
N VAL A 629 -13.42 -27.92 -6.52
CA VAL A 629 -13.94 -29.09 -7.25
C VAL A 629 -12.90 -29.76 -8.18
N LEU A 630 -11.82 -29.05 -8.55
CA LEU A 630 -10.74 -29.58 -9.41
C LEU A 630 -10.23 -30.94 -8.97
N GLY A 631 -10.06 -31.89 -9.89
CA GLY A 631 -9.40 -33.17 -9.62
C GLY A 631 -10.22 -34.12 -8.76
N ASN A 632 -11.53 -33.86 -8.66
CA ASN A 632 -12.55 -34.74 -8.11
C ASN A 632 -12.29 -35.20 -6.65
N PRO A 633 -12.22 -34.28 -5.67
CA PRO A 633 -11.94 -34.62 -4.28
C PRO A 633 -13.06 -35.47 -3.65
N LYS A 634 -12.69 -36.30 -2.65
CA LYS A 634 -13.63 -37.15 -1.88
C LYS A 634 -14.40 -36.33 -0.83
N ILE A 635 -13.75 -35.28 -0.28
CA ILE A 635 -14.34 -34.37 0.70
C ILE A 635 -14.34 -32.95 0.14
N LEU A 636 -15.47 -32.25 0.21
CA LEU A 636 -15.60 -30.83 -0.13
C LEU A 636 -15.93 -30.03 1.14
N LEU A 637 -15.07 -29.08 1.48
CA LEU A 637 -15.25 -28.14 2.60
C LEU A 637 -15.47 -26.73 2.03
N LEU A 638 -16.69 -26.20 2.12
CA LEU A 638 -17.10 -24.97 1.44
C LEU A 638 -17.62 -23.91 2.43
N ASP A 639 -16.86 -22.85 2.68
CA ASP A 639 -17.25 -21.81 3.63
C ASP A 639 -17.99 -20.66 2.92
N GLU A 640 -19.32 -20.67 2.95
CA GLU A 640 -20.24 -19.74 2.25
C GLU A 640 -20.16 -19.82 0.71
N PRO A 641 -20.41 -21.00 0.09
CA PRO A 641 -20.12 -21.24 -1.34
C PRO A 641 -20.83 -20.32 -2.32
N THR A 642 -22.01 -19.79 -1.98
CA THR A 642 -22.84 -18.98 -2.87
C THR A 642 -22.92 -17.49 -2.49
N ALA A 643 -22.09 -17.04 -1.55
CA ALA A 643 -22.06 -15.65 -1.12
C ALA A 643 -21.81 -14.68 -2.29
N GLY A 644 -22.69 -13.69 -2.43
CA GLY A 644 -22.60 -12.65 -3.47
C GLY A 644 -22.93 -13.14 -4.89
N MET A 645 -23.52 -14.32 -5.05
CA MET A 645 -23.98 -14.86 -6.32
C MET A 645 -25.47 -14.56 -6.54
N ASP A 646 -25.83 -14.25 -7.78
CA ASP A 646 -27.24 -14.17 -8.21
C ASP A 646 -27.93 -15.54 -8.14
N PRO A 647 -29.27 -15.58 -8.00
CA PRO A 647 -30.03 -16.83 -7.85
C PRO A 647 -29.76 -17.87 -8.94
N CYS A 648 -29.67 -17.45 -10.21
CA CYS A 648 -29.38 -18.34 -11.34
C CYS A 648 -28.01 -19.02 -11.15
N SER A 649 -27.00 -18.21 -10.83
CA SER A 649 -25.66 -18.69 -10.50
C SER A 649 -25.64 -19.62 -9.27
N ARG A 650 -26.47 -19.37 -8.25
CA ARG A 650 -26.60 -20.28 -7.10
C ARG A 650 -27.15 -21.63 -7.52
N HIS A 651 -28.20 -21.65 -8.34
CA HIS A 651 -28.77 -22.90 -8.84
C HIS A 651 -27.78 -23.77 -9.61
N ILE A 652 -26.90 -23.16 -10.42
CA ILE A 652 -25.82 -23.90 -11.10
C ILE A 652 -24.91 -24.60 -10.07
N VAL A 653 -24.51 -23.88 -9.03
CA VAL A 653 -23.71 -24.43 -7.94
C VAL A 653 -24.45 -25.53 -7.19
N TRP A 654 -25.73 -25.31 -6.91
CA TRP A 654 -26.57 -26.27 -6.20
C TRP A 654 -26.69 -27.58 -6.97
N ASN A 655 -26.97 -27.49 -8.27
CA ASN A 655 -27.05 -28.65 -9.15
C ASN A 655 -25.71 -29.39 -9.22
N LEU A 656 -24.59 -28.67 -9.29
CA LEU A 656 -23.26 -29.25 -9.26
C LEU A 656 -23.00 -30.04 -7.97
N LEU A 657 -23.36 -29.48 -6.81
CA LEU A 657 -23.18 -30.15 -5.51
C LEU A 657 -24.10 -31.37 -5.37
N LYS A 658 -25.36 -31.28 -5.81
CA LYS A 658 -26.31 -32.41 -5.84
C LYS A 658 -25.79 -33.55 -6.71
N TYR A 659 -25.42 -33.26 -7.96
CA TYR A 659 -24.91 -34.26 -8.89
C TYR A 659 -23.64 -34.97 -8.39
N ARG A 660 -22.80 -34.26 -7.62
CA ARG A 660 -21.53 -34.81 -7.08
C ARG A 660 -21.68 -35.47 -5.71
N LYS A 661 -22.87 -35.58 -5.14
CA LYS A 661 -23.12 -36.12 -3.80
C LYS A 661 -22.68 -37.57 -3.61
N ALA A 662 -22.89 -38.44 -4.61
CA ALA A 662 -22.65 -39.88 -4.49
C ALA A 662 -21.19 -40.21 -4.12
N ASN A 663 -21.00 -41.04 -3.09
CA ASN A 663 -19.69 -41.48 -2.55
C ASN A 663 -18.75 -40.32 -2.16
N ARG A 664 -19.31 -39.19 -1.73
CA ARG A 664 -18.56 -38.02 -1.27
C ARG A 664 -19.13 -37.44 0.00
N VAL A 665 -18.31 -36.64 0.67
CA VAL A 665 -18.68 -35.88 1.85
C VAL A 665 -18.64 -34.41 1.47
N THR A 666 -19.76 -33.70 1.56
CA THR A 666 -19.78 -32.24 1.36
C THR A 666 -20.20 -31.57 2.64
N VAL A 667 -19.36 -30.68 3.17
CA VAL A 667 -19.66 -29.84 4.31
C VAL A 667 -19.60 -28.40 3.85
N PHE A 668 -20.68 -27.66 4.05
CA PHE A 668 -20.67 -26.24 3.75
C PHE A 668 -21.23 -25.41 4.90
N SER A 669 -20.65 -24.24 5.16
CA SER A 669 -21.28 -23.24 6.01
C SER A 669 -22.08 -22.29 5.14
N THR A 670 -23.26 -21.90 5.61
CA THR A 670 -24.06 -20.86 4.95
C THR A 670 -24.83 -20.04 5.97
N HIS A 671 -25.20 -18.83 5.56
CA HIS A 671 -26.18 -17.98 6.23
C HIS A 671 -27.50 -17.90 5.43
N PHE A 672 -27.56 -18.54 4.26
CA PHE A 672 -28.76 -18.68 3.43
C PHE A 672 -29.51 -19.95 3.85
N MET A 673 -30.62 -19.78 4.55
CA MET A 673 -31.36 -20.93 5.06
C MET A 673 -32.10 -21.67 3.94
N ASP A 674 -32.56 -20.96 2.91
CA ASP A 674 -33.04 -21.49 1.63
C ASP A 674 -32.01 -22.43 0.98
N GLU A 675 -30.74 -22.01 0.93
CA GLU A 675 -29.65 -22.84 0.41
C GLU A 675 -29.51 -24.14 1.21
N ALA A 676 -29.51 -24.05 2.54
CA ALA A 676 -29.40 -25.20 3.41
C ALA A 676 -30.62 -26.13 3.30
N ASP A 677 -31.81 -25.56 3.16
CA ASP A 677 -33.07 -26.29 3.01
C ASP A 677 -33.06 -27.13 1.73
N ILE A 678 -32.63 -26.53 0.61
CA ILE A 678 -32.65 -27.16 -0.73
C ILE A 678 -31.49 -28.15 -0.93
N LEU A 679 -30.31 -27.89 -0.36
CA LEU A 679 -29.10 -28.67 -0.64
C LEU A 679 -28.73 -29.70 0.41
N ALA A 680 -28.84 -29.35 1.70
CA ALA A 680 -28.25 -30.16 2.74
C ALA A 680 -29.19 -31.27 3.17
N ASP A 681 -28.65 -32.46 3.41
CA ASP A 681 -29.39 -33.57 4.01
C ASP A 681 -29.53 -33.33 5.51
N ARG A 682 -28.43 -32.92 6.17
CA ARG A 682 -28.38 -32.56 7.59
C ARG A 682 -27.92 -31.13 7.80
N LYS A 683 -28.52 -30.47 8.77
CA LYS A 683 -28.22 -29.09 9.18
C LYS A 683 -27.77 -29.09 10.63
N ALA A 684 -26.57 -28.61 10.88
CA ALA A 684 -26.03 -28.42 12.22
C ALA A 684 -26.08 -26.94 12.59
N VAL A 685 -26.95 -26.57 13.52
CA VAL A 685 -27.14 -25.19 13.98
C VAL A 685 -26.16 -24.92 15.14
N ILE A 686 -25.27 -23.97 14.94
CA ILE A 686 -24.27 -23.52 15.92
C ILE A 686 -24.65 -22.11 16.38
N SER A 687 -24.83 -21.94 17.68
CA SER A 687 -25.07 -20.64 18.31
C SER A 687 -24.07 -20.44 19.45
N GLN A 688 -23.46 -19.25 19.52
CA GLN A 688 -22.47 -18.88 20.54
C GLN A 688 -21.34 -19.92 20.77
N GLY A 689 -20.90 -20.57 19.69
CA GLY A 689 -19.83 -21.59 19.74
C GLY A 689 -20.27 -22.97 20.23
N MET A 690 -21.56 -23.21 20.50
CA MET A 690 -22.12 -24.50 20.90
C MET A 690 -23.07 -25.06 19.84
N LEU A 691 -23.17 -26.40 19.80
CA LEU A 691 -24.14 -27.10 18.95
C LEU A 691 -25.53 -27.02 19.58
N LYS A 692 -26.52 -26.48 18.85
CA LYS A 692 -27.89 -26.33 19.34
C LYS A 692 -28.85 -27.38 18.83
N CYS A 693 -28.71 -27.82 17.57
CA CYS A 693 -29.47 -28.94 16.99
C CYS A 693 -28.81 -29.47 15.72
N VAL A 694 -29.07 -30.75 15.41
CA VAL A 694 -28.61 -31.37 14.15
C VAL A 694 -29.70 -32.25 13.55
N GLY A 695 -30.22 -31.91 12.37
CA GLY A 695 -31.24 -32.73 11.71
C GLY A 695 -31.60 -32.28 10.29
N SER A 696 -32.58 -32.95 9.69
CA SER A 696 -33.19 -32.66 8.40
C SER A 696 -34.11 -31.43 8.47
N SER A 697 -34.45 -30.85 7.31
CA SER A 697 -35.32 -29.66 7.29
C SER A 697 -36.70 -29.92 7.86
N MET A 698 -37.30 -31.05 7.50
CA MET A 698 -38.61 -31.45 8.00
C MET A 698 -38.59 -31.61 9.52
N PHE A 699 -37.59 -32.32 10.06
CA PHE A 699 -37.42 -32.48 11.51
C PHE A 699 -37.27 -31.14 12.24
N LEU A 700 -36.46 -30.22 11.71
CA LEU A 700 -36.27 -28.90 12.32
C LEU A 700 -37.54 -28.05 12.25
N LYS A 701 -38.25 -28.06 11.10
CA LYS A 701 -39.49 -27.31 10.88
C LYS A 701 -40.66 -27.84 11.70
N SER A 702 -40.82 -29.16 11.85
CA SER A 702 -41.92 -29.71 12.64
C SER A 702 -41.71 -29.50 14.13
N LYS A 703 -40.46 -29.61 14.61
CA LYS A 703 -40.13 -29.48 16.03
C LYS A 703 -40.11 -28.03 16.52
N TRP A 704 -39.51 -27.12 15.76
CA TRP A 704 -39.32 -25.72 16.17
C TRP A 704 -40.08 -24.70 15.31
N GLY A 705 -40.67 -25.09 14.18
CA GLY A 705 -41.40 -24.17 13.31
C GLY A 705 -42.71 -23.65 13.93
N ILE A 706 -43.25 -22.61 13.27
CA ILE A 706 -44.49 -21.89 13.67
C ILE A 706 -45.74 -22.49 12.96
N GLY A 707 -45.55 -23.45 12.05
CA GLY A 707 -46.62 -24.06 11.25
C GLY A 707 -46.65 -23.59 9.79
N TYR A 708 -47.86 -23.38 9.27
CA TYR A 708 -48.13 -22.87 7.94
C TYR A 708 -48.46 -21.37 7.97
N ARG A 709 -48.02 -20.64 6.95
CA ARG A 709 -48.41 -19.25 6.66
C ARG A 709 -49.54 -19.23 5.63
N LEU A 710 -50.68 -18.69 6.01
CA LEU A 710 -51.78 -18.37 5.10
C LEU A 710 -51.68 -16.90 4.68
N SER A 711 -51.41 -16.65 3.40
CA SER A 711 -51.32 -15.31 2.81
C SER A 711 -52.53 -15.04 1.92
N MET A 712 -53.23 -13.94 2.17
CA MET A 712 -54.46 -13.57 1.45
C MET A 712 -54.30 -12.18 0.84
N TYR A 713 -54.60 -12.06 -0.46
CA TYR A 713 -54.70 -10.78 -1.17
C TYR A 713 -56.14 -10.28 -1.10
N ILE A 714 -56.31 -9.06 -0.63
CA ILE A 714 -57.60 -8.48 -0.28
C ILE A 714 -57.86 -7.17 -1.02
N ASP A 715 -59.14 -6.91 -1.30
CA ASP A 715 -59.61 -5.65 -1.86
C ASP A 715 -59.72 -4.55 -0.77
N LYS A 716 -59.74 -3.28 -1.20
CA LYS A 716 -59.90 -2.10 -0.34
C LYS A 716 -61.15 -2.11 0.53
N TYR A 717 -62.18 -2.87 0.16
CA TYR A 717 -63.45 -2.98 0.89
C TYR A 717 -63.53 -4.19 1.84
N CYS A 718 -62.41 -4.86 2.11
CA CYS A 718 -62.38 -6.08 2.93
C CYS A 718 -62.70 -5.81 4.43
N ALA A 719 -63.65 -6.57 4.97
CA ALA A 719 -63.98 -6.57 6.40
C ALA A 719 -63.00 -7.45 7.19
N THR A 720 -61.85 -6.88 7.56
CA THR A 720 -60.74 -7.56 8.24
C THR A 720 -61.12 -8.29 9.53
N GLU A 721 -61.99 -7.71 10.37
CA GLU A 721 -62.43 -8.34 11.63
C GLU A 721 -63.25 -9.63 11.39
N SER A 722 -64.22 -9.58 10.48
CA SER A 722 -65.03 -10.73 10.06
C SER A 722 -64.15 -11.84 9.53
N LEU A 723 -63.15 -11.49 8.71
CA LEU A 723 -62.18 -12.46 8.18
C LEU A 723 -61.35 -13.13 9.28
N SER A 724 -60.89 -12.34 10.27
CA SER A 724 -60.12 -12.87 11.40
C SER A 724 -60.93 -13.84 12.26
N SER A 725 -62.23 -13.56 12.43
CA SER A 725 -63.14 -14.43 13.18
C SER A 725 -63.34 -15.76 12.46
N LEU A 726 -63.49 -15.75 11.13
CA LEU A 726 -63.61 -16.95 10.30
C LEU A 726 -62.39 -17.87 10.44
N VAL A 727 -61.19 -17.29 10.39
CA VAL A 727 -59.92 -18.04 10.54
C VAL A 727 -59.80 -18.64 11.93
N LYS A 728 -60.04 -17.84 12.98
CA LYS A 728 -59.97 -18.31 14.38
C LYS A 728 -61.05 -19.32 14.75
N GLN A 729 -62.21 -19.28 14.08
CA GLN A 729 -63.30 -20.23 14.31
C GLN A 729 -62.91 -21.65 13.88
N HIS A 730 -62.20 -21.80 12.76
CA HIS A 730 -61.72 -23.10 12.31
C HIS A 730 -60.44 -23.52 13.04
N ILE A 731 -59.52 -22.58 13.27
CA ILE A 731 -58.21 -22.84 13.86
C ILE A 731 -57.98 -21.84 15.02
N PRO A 732 -58.28 -22.24 16.27
CA PRO A 732 -58.16 -21.35 17.43
C PRO A 732 -56.73 -20.86 17.67
N GLY A 733 -55.74 -21.70 17.34
CA GLY A 733 -54.32 -21.38 17.46
C GLY A 733 -53.78 -20.44 16.37
N ALA A 734 -54.62 -19.95 15.46
CA ALA A 734 -54.18 -19.09 14.37
C ALA A 734 -53.80 -17.68 14.87
N THR A 735 -52.59 -17.23 14.52
CA THR A 735 -52.07 -15.91 14.90
C THR A 735 -51.93 -15.01 13.67
N LEU A 736 -52.35 -13.74 13.77
CA LEU A 736 -52.16 -12.77 12.69
C LEU A 736 -50.71 -12.25 12.75
N LEU A 737 -49.92 -12.51 11.70
CA LEU A 737 -48.52 -12.10 11.61
C LEU A 737 -48.35 -10.74 10.94
N GLN A 738 -49.17 -10.43 9.92
CA GLN A 738 -49.01 -9.23 9.11
C GLN A 738 -50.34 -8.75 8.53
N GLN A 739 -50.57 -7.44 8.56
CA GLN A 739 -51.73 -6.77 7.98
C GLN A 739 -51.29 -5.55 7.17
N ASN A 740 -51.63 -5.55 5.88
CA ASN A 740 -51.45 -4.45 4.93
C ASN A 740 -52.80 -4.17 4.22
N ASP A 741 -52.96 -2.98 3.62
CA ASP A 741 -54.17 -2.58 2.88
C ASP A 741 -54.56 -3.51 1.73
N GLN A 742 -53.62 -4.36 1.27
CA GLN A 742 -53.80 -5.28 0.15
C GLN A 742 -53.50 -6.73 0.53
N GLN A 743 -53.04 -7.02 1.75
CA GLN A 743 -52.61 -8.37 2.14
C GLN A 743 -52.79 -8.67 3.63
N LEU A 744 -53.29 -9.86 3.97
CA LEU A 744 -53.33 -10.43 5.32
C LEU A 744 -52.49 -11.70 5.40
N VAL A 745 -51.74 -11.91 6.48
CA VAL A 745 -50.92 -13.11 6.70
C VAL A 745 -51.17 -13.69 8.09
N TYR A 746 -51.58 -14.96 8.16
CA TYR A 746 -51.80 -15.73 9.39
C TYR A 746 -50.79 -16.87 9.54
N SER A 747 -50.41 -17.20 10.78
CA SER A 747 -49.74 -18.47 11.15
C SER A 747 -50.78 -19.48 11.60
N LEU A 748 -50.65 -20.72 11.11
CA LEU A 748 -51.52 -21.86 11.37
C LEU A 748 -50.67 -23.02 11.93
N PRO A 749 -50.86 -23.47 13.19
CA PRO A 749 -50.00 -24.49 13.79
C PRO A 749 -50.12 -25.88 13.14
N PHE A 750 -49.00 -26.64 13.09
CA PHE A 750 -48.96 -28.00 12.50
C PHE A 750 -49.88 -29.02 13.18
N LYS A 751 -50.23 -28.79 14.45
CA LYS A 751 -51.11 -29.71 15.21
C LYS A 751 -52.55 -29.75 14.71
N ASP A 752 -52.99 -28.71 13.98
CA ASP A 752 -54.36 -28.56 13.47
C ASP A 752 -54.44 -28.76 11.93
N MET A 753 -53.46 -29.44 11.32
CA MET A 753 -53.37 -29.62 9.86
C MET A 753 -54.58 -30.35 9.26
N ASP A 754 -55.17 -31.27 10.03
CA ASP A 754 -56.41 -31.98 9.75
C ASP A 754 -57.62 -31.05 9.54
N LYS A 755 -57.61 -29.87 10.17
CA LYS A 755 -58.69 -28.85 10.08
C LYS A 755 -58.51 -27.86 8.93
N PHE A 756 -57.37 -27.87 8.23
CA PHE A 756 -57.06 -26.89 7.17
C PHE A 756 -58.02 -27.00 5.99
N SER A 757 -58.43 -28.22 5.64
CA SER A 757 -59.40 -28.47 4.56
C SER A 757 -60.71 -27.70 4.78
N GLY A 758 -61.22 -27.70 6.02
CA GLY A 758 -62.41 -26.95 6.42
C GLY A 758 -62.25 -25.44 6.28
N LEU A 759 -61.11 -24.90 6.72
CA LEU A 759 -60.81 -23.47 6.58
C LEU A 759 -60.76 -23.03 5.11
N PHE A 760 -60.08 -23.79 4.24
CA PHE A 760 -59.99 -23.42 2.82
C PHE A 760 -61.34 -23.53 2.11
N SER A 761 -62.16 -24.52 2.45
CA SER A 761 -63.55 -24.63 1.97
C SER A 761 -64.38 -23.41 2.37
N ALA A 762 -64.22 -22.91 3.61
CA ALA A 762 -64.89 -21.70 4.07
C ALA A 762 -64.41 -20.45 3.32
N LEU A 763 -63.12 -20.34 3.01
CA LEU A 763 -62.57 -19.22 2.23
C LEU A 763 -63.06 -19.24 0.77
N ASP A 764 -63.10 -20.42 0.14
CA ASP A 764 -63.61 -20.60 -1.23
C ASP A 764 -65.10 -20.23 -1.35
N SER A 765 -65.90 -20.53 -0.31
CA SER A 765 -67.35 -20.27 -0.31
C SER A 765 -67.74 -18.83 0.02
N HIS A 766 -66.86 -18.03 0.64
CA HIS A 766 -67.15 -16.66 1.10
C HIS A 766 -66.39 -15.59 0.30
N SER A 767 -66.55 -15.56 -1.03
CA SER A 767 -65.94 -14.54 -1.90
C SER A 767 -66.36 -13.10 -1.56
N ASN A 768 -67.51 -12.94 -0.90
CA ASN A 768 -68.09 -11.65 -0.49
C ASN A 768 -67.24 -10.90 0.56
N LEU A 769 -66.32 -11.57 1.24
CA LEU A 769 -65.47 -10.97 2.28
C LEU A 769 -64.30 -10.15 1.72
N GLY A 770 -64.18 -10.02 0.40
CA GLY A 770 -63.18 -9.18 -0.27
C GLY A 770 -61.82 -9.85 -0.44
N VAL A 771 -61.74 -11.18 -0.37
CA VAL A 771 -60.52 -11.95 -0.68
C VAL A 771 -60.48 -12.22 -2.19
N ILE A 772 -59.43 -11.72 -2.85
CA ILE A 772 -59.22 -11.86 -4.30
C ILE A 772 -58.49 -13.17 -4.60
N SER A 773 -57.44 -13.47 -3.84
CA SER A 773 -56.69 -14.73 -3.96
C SER A 773 -56.01 -15.06 -2.63
N TYR A 774 -55.73 -16.32 -2.39
CA TYR A 774 -54.99 -16.76 -1.21
C TYR A 774 -54.03 -17.90 -1.54
N GLY A 775 -53.01 -18.06 -0.70
CA GLY A 775 -51.97 -19.07 -0.85
C GLY A 775 -51.43 -19.52 0.50
N VAL A 776 -50.91 -20.74 0.53
CA VAL A 776 -50.39 -21.39 1.74
C VAL A 776 -48.90 -21.71 1.53
N SER A 777 -48.07 -21.30 2.48
CA SER A 777 -46.63 -21.60 2.51
C SER A 777 -46.25 -22.19 3.87
N MET A 778 -45.27 -23.10 3.90
CA MET A 778 -44.77 -23.66 5.17
C MET A 778 -43.77 -22.68 5.81
N THR A 779 -43.56 -22.74 7.14
CA THR A 779 -42.48 -21.99 7.79
C THR A 779 -41.12 -22.33 7.21
N THR A 780 -40.32 -21.30 7.00
CA THR A 780 -38.97 -21.46 6.45
C THR A 780 -38.00 -21.89 7.55
N LEU A 781 -36.84 -22.39 7.13
CA LEU A 781 -35.77 -22.74 8.05
C LEU A 781 -35.18 -21.47 8.73
N GLU A 782 -35.40 -20.28 8.15
CA GLU A 782 -35.13 -18.98 8.80
C GLU A 782 -36.02 -18.74 10.03
N ASP A 783 -37.32 -19.00 9.92
CA ASP A 783 -38.25 -18.82 11.04
C ASP A 783 -37.86 -19.71 12.24
N VAL A 784 -37.44 -20.95 11.94
CA VAL A 784 -36.91 -21.90 12.94
C VAL A 784 -35.63 -21.35 13.59
N PHE A 785 -34.70 -20.87 12.76
CA PHE A 785 -33.42 -20.34 13.23
C PHE A 785 -33.60 -19.13 14.16
N LEU A 786 -34.49 -18.21 13.80
CA LEU A 786 -34.80 -17.03 14.63
C LEU A 786 -35.41 -17.41 15.97
N LYS A 787 -36.32 -18.39 15.98
CA LYS A 787 -36.91 -18.88 17.23
C LYS A 787 -35.86 -19.50 18.15
N LEU A 788 -34.96 -20.32 17.60
CA LEU A 788 -33.83 -20.91 18.35
C LEU A 788 -32.87 -19.85 18.91
N GLU A 789 -32.67 -18.74 18.20
CA GLU A 789 -31.87 -17.62 18.72
C GLU A 789 -32.56 -16.88 19.86
N VAL A 790 -33.86 -16.62 19.76
CA VAL A 790 -34.64 -15.98 20.82
C VAL A 790 -34.64 -16.85 22.09
N GLU A 791 -34.85 -18.17 21.95
CA GLU A 791 -34.73 -19.12 23.07
C GLU A 791 -33.33 -19.09 23.69
N ALA A 792 -32.27 -19.03 22.88
CA ALA A 792 -30.90 -18.96 23.39
C ALA A 792 -30.55 -17.66 24.14
N GLU A 793 -31.20 -16.53 23.80
CA GLU A 793 -31.07 -15.27 24.55
C GLU A 793 -31.81 -15.34 25.90
N ILE A 794 -32.97 -16.00 25.94
CA ILE A 794 -33.75 -16.20 27.17
C ILE A 794 -32.99 -17.14 28.15
N ASP A 795 -32.41 -18.24 27.66
CA ASP A 795 -31.60 -19.17 28.46
C ASP A 795 -30.39 -18.47 29.15
N GLN A 796 -29.92 -17.34 28.61
CA GLN A 796 -28.81 -16.57 29.21
C GLN A 796 -29.24 -15.55 30.27
N ALA A 797 -30.49 -15.06 30.21
CA ALA A 797 -31.01 -14.17 31.25
C ALA A 797 -30.97 -14.86 32.62
N ASP A 798 -31.18 -16.18 32.65
CA ASP A 798 -31.11 -17.00 33.87
C ASP A 798 -29.68 -17.23 34.42
N TYR A 799 -28.63 -16.90 33.66
CA TYR A 799 -27.22 -16.98 34.11
C TYR A 799 -26.57 -15.62 34.40
N SER A 800 -27.26 -14.50 34.13
CA SER A 800 -26.79 -13.14 34.45
C SER A 800 -27.53 -12.54 35.66
N VAL A 801 -27.71 -13.34 36.71
CA VAL A 801 -28.07 -12.85 38.04
C VAL A 801 -26.85 -12.14 38.64
N PHE A 802 -26.56 -10.90 38.23
CA PHE A 802 -25.83 -9.86 39.00
C PHE A 802 -25.67 -8.59 38.15
N THR A 803 -26.76 -7.92 37.77
CA THR A 803 -26.78 -6.45 37.70
C THR A 803 -28.22 -5.97 37.93
N GLN A 804 -28.54 -5.66 39.18
CA GLN A 804 -29.74 -4.90 39.55
C GLN A 804 -29.58 -3.46 39.04
N GLN A 805 -30.41 -3.06 38.07
CA GLN A 805 -31.00 -1.72 38.05
C GLN A 805 -32.50 -1.87 37.78
N PRO A 806 -33.38 -1.28 38.62
CA PRO A 806 -34.82 -1.43 38.49
C PRO A 806 -35.36 -0.43 37.47
N LEU A 807 -36.17 -0.91 36.53
CA LEU A 807 -37.12 -0.14 35.73
C LEU A 807 -38.37 -1.03 35.65
N GLU A 808 -39.34 -0.82 36.55
CA GLU A 808 -40.62 -0.16 36.24
C GLU A 808 -41.31 -0.83 35.04
N GLU A 809 -42.06 -1.90 35.29
CA GLU A 809 -43.53 -1.92 35.45
C GLU A 809 -44.28 -1.88 34.11
N GLU A 810 -44.99 -2.99 33.85
CA GLU A 810 -46.16 -3.16 32.99
C GLU A 810 -46.39 -2.09 31.90
N MET A 811 -45.80 -2.29 30.71
CA MET A 811 -46.25 -1.62 29.49
C MET A 811 -46.75 -2.63 28.48
N ASP A 812 -48.05 -2.49 28.16
CA ASP A 812 -48.81 -3.26 27.18
C ASP A 812 -48.04 -3.50 25.88
N SER A 813 -48.05 -4.76 25.44
CA SER A 813 -47.42 -5.28 24.22
C SER A 813 -47.92 -4.66 22.91
N LYS A 814 -48.87 -3.72 22.96
CA LYS A 814 -49.33 -2.91 21.82
C LYS A 814 -48.58 -1.59 21.66
N SER A 815 -47.86 -1.11 22.68
CA SER A 815 -47.21 0.22 22.67
C SER A 815 -45.83 0.25 22.00
N PHE A 816 -45.12 -0.89 21.93
CA PHE A 816 -43.78 -0.95 21.35
C PHE A 816 -43.77 -0.71 19.83
N ASP A 817 -44.78 -1.22 19.12
CA ASP A 817 -44.96 -0.99 17.68
C ASP A 817 -45.35 0.46 17.36
N GLU A 818 -46.01 1.18 18.28
CA GLU A 818 -46.34 2.60 18.11
C GLU A 818 -45.17 3.53 18.47
N MET A 819 -44.37 3.16 19.48
CA MET A 819 -43.16 3.91 19.84
C MET A 819 -42.06 3.77 18.78
N GLU A 820 -41.87 2.58 18.18
CA GLU A 820 -40.98 2.38 17.03
C GLU A 820 -41.44 3.16 15.78
N GLN A 821 -42.75 3.25 15.55
CA GLN A 821 -43.32 4.01 14.43
C GLN A 821 -42.91 5.49 14.47
N SER A 822 -42.74 6.07 15.65
CA SER A 822 -42.36 7.49 15.80
C SER A 822 -40.87 7.80 15.55
N LEU A 823 -39.97 6.80 15.57
CA LEU A 823 -38.52 7.04 15.68
C LEU A 823 -37.84 7.46 14.37
N LEU A 824 -38.25 6.95 13.20
CA LEU A 824 -37.68 7.36 11.90
C LEU A 824 -38.46 8.50 11.21
N ILE A 825 -39.57 8.92 11.82
CA ILE A 825 -40.36 10.07 11.40
C ILE A 825 -39.68 11.32 11.95
N LEU A 826 -38.89 12.00 11.11
CA LEU A 826 -38.56 13.40 11.39
C LEU A 826 -39.88 14.15 11.41
N SER A 827 -40.26 14.68 12.58
CA SER A 827 -41.28 15.72 12.68
C SER A 827 -40.98 16.79 11.63
N GLU A 828 -42.03 17.42 11.08
CA GLU A 828 -41.93 18.58 10.18
C GLU A 828 -41.12 19.68 10.87
N THR A 829 -39.81 19.52 10.79
CA THR A 829 -38.84 20.51 11.22
C THR A 829 -38.95 21.54 10.13
N LYS A 830 -39.47 22.71 10.51
CA LYS A 830 -39.38 23.93 9.72
C LYS A 830 -37.92 24.05 9.30
N ALA A 831 -37.59 23.56 8.11
CA ALA A 831 -36.30 23.77 7.51
C ALA A 831 -36.27 25.28 7.24
N ALA A 832 -35.81 26.04 8.23
CA ALA A 832 -35.55 27.45 8.06
C ALA A 832 -34.69 27.56 6.81
N LEU A 833 -35.16 28.31 5.82
CA LEU A 833 -34.50 28.54 4.54
C LEU A 833 -33.11 29.09 4.83
N VAL A 834 -32.14 28.18 4.98
CA VAL A 834 -30.74 28.54 5.19
C VAL A 834 -30.32 29.14 3.88
N SER A 835 -30.06 30.46 3.87
CA SER A 835 -29.61 31.16 2.67
C SER A 835 -28.46 30.38 2.03
N THR A 836 -28.41 30.36 0.69
CA THR A 836 -27.44 29.57 -0.07
C THR A 836 -26.00 29.86 0.38
N MET A 837 -25.72 31.09 0.82
CA MET A 837 -24.41 31.51 1.30
C MET A 837 -24.11 31.05 2.75
N SER A 838 -25.09 31.03 3.65
CA SER A 838 -24.90 30.45 4.98
C SER A 838 -24.66 28.95 4.90
N LEU A 839 -25.38 28.26 4.01
CA LEU A 839 -25.16 26.84 3.75
C LEU A 839 -23.76 26.60 3.18
N TRP A 840 -23.33 27.41 2.19
CA TRP A 840 -21.98 27.33 1.63
C TRP A 840 -20.90 27.50 2.71
N LYS A 841 -21.04 28.47 3.62
CA LYS A 841 -20.11 28.66 4.75
C LYS A 841 -20.10 27.46 5.69
N GLN A 842 -21.27 26.91 6.03
CA GLN A 842 -21.39 25.73 6.87
C GLN A 842 -20.71 24.51 6.22
N GLN A 843 -20.96 24.28 4.94
CA GLN A 843 -20.34 23.22 4.15
C GLN A 843 -18.81 23.37 4.09
N MET A 844 -18.31 24.57 3.76
CA MET A 844 -16.88 24.86 3.69
C MET A 844 -16.19 24.59 5.03
N TYR A 845 -16.75 25.10 6.13
CA TYR A 845 -16.21 24.88 7.49
C TYR A 845 -16.22 23.41 7.87
N THR A 846 -17.28 22.68 7.52
CA THR A 846 -17.41 21.24 7.84
C THR A 846 -16.39 20.42 7.08
N ILE A 847 -16.21 20.68 5.77
CA ILE A 847 -15.19 20.02 4.95
C ILE A 847 -13.78 20.36 5.44
N ALA A 848 -13.50 21.61 5.81
CA ALA A 848 -12.21 22.00 6.38
C ALA A 848 -11.93 21.28 7.71
N LYS A 849 -12.91 21.27 8.63
CA LYS A 849 -12.81 20.55 9.92
C LYS A 849 -12.58 19.06 9.69
N PHE A 850 -13.35 18.45 8.79
CA PHE A 850 -13.21 17.05 8.42
C PHE A 850 -11.82 16.74 7.85
N HIS A 851 -11.39 17.51 6.86
CA HIS A 851 -10.08 17.34 6.22
C HIS A 851 -8.94 17.44 7.24
N PHE A 852 -8.99 18.42 8.14
CA PHE A 852 -8.01 18.55 9.23
C PHE A 852 -7.97 17.33 10.16
N PHE A 853 -9.13 16.81 10.58
CA PHE A 853 -9.18 15.60 11.43
C PHE A 853 -8.71 14.35 10.69
N THR A 854 -9.06 14.20 9.42
CA THR A 854 -8.60 13.07 8.62
C THR A 854 -7.10 13.11 8.44
N LEU A 855 -6.52 14.28 8.14
CA LEU A 855 -5.07 14.49 8.10
C LEU A 855 -4.40 14.12 9.43
N LYS A 856 -4.97 14.57 10.56
CA LYS A 856 -4.46 14.25 11.91
C LYS A 856 -4.49 12.75 12.21
N ARG A 857 -5.51 12.04 11.74
CA ARG A 857 -5.72 10.60 11.98
C ARG A 857 -4.96 9.71 11.01
N GLU A 858 -4.72 10.18 9.79
CA GLU A 858 -3.99 9.48 8.74
C GLU A 858 -2.49 9.48 9.08
N SER A 859 -2.12 8.67 10.07
CA SER A 859 -0.77 8.55 10.63
C SER A 859 0.30 8.30 9.57
N LYS A 860 -0.07 7.68 8.44
CA LYS A 860 0.86 7.41 7.35
C LYS A 860 1.35 8.70 6.68
N SER A 861 0.44 9.59 6.28
CA SER A 861 0.78 10.84 5.59
C SER A 861 1.56 11.77 6.53
N VAL A 862 1.10 11.91 7.78
CA VAL A 862 1.79 12.70 8.81
C VAL A 862 3.18 12.16 9.10
N ARG A 863 3.35 10.84 9.26
CA ARG A 863 4.67 10.23 9.45
C ARG A 863 5.59 10.45 8.25
N SER A 864 5.09 10.38 7.02
CA SER A 864 5.92 10.63 5.84
C SER A 864 6.41 12.08 5.78
N VAL A 865 5.53 13.04 6.08
CA VAL A 865 5.89 14.46 6.16
C VAL A 865 6.88 14.72 7.31
N LEU A 866 6.63 14.15 8.50
CA LEU A 866 7.53 14.27 9.64
C LEU A 866 8.89 13.61 9.36
N LEU A 867 8.92 12.46 8.68
CA LEU A 867 10.14 11.77 8.28
C LEU A 867 10.96 12.63 7.31
N LEU A 868 10.32 13.23 6.31
CA LEU A 868 11.01 14.11 5.36
C LEU A 868 11.55 15.38 6.05
N LEU A 869 10.80 15.94 7.02
CA LEU A 869 11.27 17.03 7.89
C LEU A 869 12.47 16.60 8.75
N LEU A 870 12.41 15.40 9.35
CA LEU A 870 13.50 14.85 10.15
C LEU A 870 14.75 14.65 9.29
N ILE A 871 14.60 14.08 8.09
CA ILE A 871 15.70 13.91 7.13
C ILE A 871 16.33 15.27 6.83
N PHE A 872 15.53 16.28 6.51
CA PHE A 872 16.04 17.63 6.27
C PHE A 872 16.83 18.18 7.46
N PHE A 873 16.27 18.13 8.67
CA PHE A 873 16.97 18.62 9.87
C PHE A 873 18.23 17.82 10.22
N THR A 874 18.20 16.50 10.06
CA THR A 874 19.40 15.67 10.31
C THR A 874 20.53 15.99 9.34
N VAL A 875 20.23 16.18 8.05
CA VAL A 875 21.23 16.60 7.07
C VAL A 875 21.71 18.03 7.36
N GLN A 876 20.81 18.94 7.74
CA GLN A 876 21.15 20.31 8.14
C GLN A 876 22.13 20.32 9.33
N ILE A 877 21.82 19.57 10.39
CA ILE A 877 22.65 19.48 11.60
C ILE A 877 23.97 18.79 11.29
N PHE A 878 23.95 17.70 10.49
CA PHE A 878 25.17 17.00 10.11
C PHE A 878 26.12 17.91 9.33
N MET A 879 25.62 18.62 8.32
CA MET A 879 26.43 19.56 7.54
C MET A 879 26.93 20.72 8.40
N PHE A 880 26.10 21.25 9.30
CA PHE A 880 26.53 22.26 10.27
C PHE A 880 27.64 21.76 11.21
N LEU A 881 27.56 20.52 11.70
CA LEU A 881 28.59 19.91 12.53
C LEU A 881 29.90 19.70 11.75
N VAL A 882 29.79 19.30 10.48
CA VAL A 882 30.95 19.18 9.57
C VAL A 882 31.57 20.55 9.33
N HIS A 883 30.77 21.57 9.03
CA HIS A 883 31.26 22.94 8.88
C HIS A 883 31.95 23.44 10.14
N HIS A 884 31.35 23.19 11.31
CA HIS A 884 31.90 23.60 12.59
C HIS A 884 33.22 22.87 12.90
N SER A 885 33.34 21.58 12.57
CA SER A 885 34.59 20.84 12.75
C SER A 885 35.68 21.35 11.81
N PHE A 886 35.35 21.65 10.54
CA PHE A 886 36.29 22.26 9.59
C PHE A 886 36.74 23.64 10.03
N LYS A 887 35.83 24.48 10.52
CA LYS A 887 36.15 25.82 11.02
C LYS A 887 37.11 25.75 12.22
N ASN A 888 36.91 24.78 13.12
CA ASN A 888 37.75 24.59 14.31
C ASN A 888 39.07 23.85 14.04
N ALA A 889 39.21 23.16 12.90
CA ALA A 889 40.42 22.40 12.57
C ALA A 889 41.62 23.27 12.18
N VAL A 890 41.41 24.55 11.88
CA VAL A 890 42.49 25.49 11.55
C VAL A 890 43.08 26.07 12.84
N VAL A 891 44.01 25.33 13.43
CA VAL A 891 44.78 25.69 14.63
C VAL A 891 46.13 26.27 14.19
N PRO A 892 46.70 27.30 14.87
CA PRO A 892 48.07 27.75 14.62
C PRO A 892 49.06 26.59 14.62
N ILE A 893 49.73 26.36 13.49
CA ILE A 893 50.66 25.25 13.34
C ILE A 893 52.03 25.71 13.85
N LYS A 894 52.52 25.02 14.88
CA LYS A 894 53.88 25.22 15.41
C LYS A 894 54.87 24.48 14.52
N LEU A 895 55.83 25.18 13.94
CA LEU A 895 56.83 24.64 13.00
C LEU A 895 57.96 23.92 13.77
N VAL A 896 57.69 22.71 14.26
CA VAL A 896 58.65 21.88 14.99
C VAL A 896 59.18 20.71 14.16
N PRO A 897 60.44 20.27 14.38
CA PRO A 897 61.02 19.09 13.72
C PRO A 897 60.16 17.83 13.87
N ASP A 898 59.50 17.67 15.01
CA ASP A 898 58.62 16.54 15.36
C ASP A 898 57.46 16.31 14.35
N LEU A 899 57.11 17.29 13.51
CA LEU A 899 56.07 17.15 12.49
C LEU A 899 56.47 16.15 11.40
N TYR A 900 57.74 16.15 10.98
CA TYR A 900 58.22 15.35 9.86
C TYR A 900 59.34 14.38 10.22
N PHE A 901 60.11 14.66 11.28
CA PHE A 901 61.28 13.86 11.61
C PHE A 901 61.04 12.92 12.79
N LEU A 902 61.64 11.73 12.72
CA LEU A 902 61.60 10.72 13.78
C LEU A 902 62.52 11.10 14.95
N LYS A 903 62.12 10.75 16.17
CA LYS A 903 63.00 10.82 17.34
C LYS A 903 63.88 9.56 17.42
N PRO A 904 65.07 9.66 18.03
CA PRO A 904 65.89 8.47 18.30
C PRO A 904 65.10 7.41 19.08
N GLY A 905 64.79 6.27 18.45
CA GLY A 905 64.02 5.15 19.02
C GLY A 905 62.57 5.00 18.55
N ASP A 906 62.04 5.95 17.77
CA ASP A 906 60.68 5.85 17.21
C ASP A 906 60.59 4.82 16.08
N LYS A 907 59.42 4.19 15.93
CA LYS A 907 59.14 3.29 14.79
C LYS A 907 58.81 4.11 13.53
N PRO A 908 59.30 3.69 12.35
CA PRO A 908 59.00 4.40 11.10
C PRO A 908 57.48 4.44 10.84
N HIS A 909 56.99 5.63 10.47
CA HIS A 909 55.60 5.90 10.09
C HIS A 909 55.56 6.47 8.66
N LYS A 910 54.41 6.34 7.97
CA LYS A 910 54.23 6.68 6.55
C LYS A 910 54.72 8.09 6.17
N TYR A 911 54.60 9.05 7.09
CA TYR A 911 54.95 10.46 6.85
C TYR A 911 55.97 11.05 7.86
N LYS A 912 56.61 10.20 8.68
CA LYS A 912 57.74 10.61 9.53
C LYS A 912 58.98 9.81 9.18
N THR A 913 60.03 10.51 8.79
CA THR A 913 61.27 9.92 8.28
C THR A 913 62.48 10.45 9.06
N SER A 914 63.65 9.83 8.87
CA SER A 914 64.90 10.40 9.36
C SER A 914 65.33 11.58 8.48
N LEU A 915 65.91 12.61 9.08
CA LEU A 915 66.51 13.73 8.35
C LEU A 915 67.75 13.24 7.61
N LEU A 916 67.82 13.47 6.30
CA LEU A 916 68.95 13.04 5.49
C LEU A 916 70.07 14.09 5.59
N LEU A 917 71.32 13.66 5.79
CA LEU A 917 72.46 14.57 5.85
C LEU A 917 73.48 14.19 4.78
N GLN A 918 73.85 15.16 3.94
CA GLN A 918 74.88 15.01 2.92
C GLN A 918 76.07 15.92 3.25
N ASN A 919 77.26 15.32 3.33
CA ASN A 919 78.51 16.05 3.54
C ASN A 919 79.18 16.32 2.19
N SER A 920 79.18 17.57 1.74
CA SER A 920 79.95 18.00 0.56
C SER A 920 81.11 18.96 0.93
N ALA A 921 81.35 19.19 2.22
CA ALA A 921 82.36 20.13 2.73
C ALA A 921 83.69 19.47 3.16
N ASP A 922 83.88 18.16 2.93
CA ASP A 922 85.08 17.35 3.28
C ASP A 922 85.62 17.53 4.72
N SER A 923 84.79 18.03 5.64
CA SER A 923 85.12 18.31 7.04
C SER A 923 84.40 17.34 7.99
N ASP A 924 84.91 17.19 9.22
CA ASP A 924 84.22 16.41 10.26
C ASP A 924 82.95 17.16 10.71
N ILE A 925 81.81 16.48 10.67
CA ILE A 925 80.47 17.02 10.96
C ILE A 925 79.93 16.47 12.31
N SER A 926 80.81 15.85 13.11
CA SER A 926 80.46 15.25 14.42
C SER A 926 79.72 16.21 15.37
N ASP A 927 80.14 17.49 15.42
CA ASP A 927 79.48 18.54 16.21
C ASP A 927 78.00 18.73 15.82
N LEU A 928 77.72 18.65 14.52
CA LEU A 928 76.39 18.87 13.96
C LEU A 928 75.47 17.66 14.21
N ILE A 929 76.02 16.44 14.15
CA ILE A 929 75.31 15.21 14.55
C ILE A 929 74.95 15.26 16.04
N SER A 930 75.85 15.79 16.88
CA SER A 930 75.59 15.98 18.32
C SER A 930 74.43 16.96 18.56
N PHE A 931 74.37 18.06 17.80
CA PHE A 931 73.26 19.02 17.84
C PHE A 931 71.93 18.37 17.48
N PHE A 932 71.84 17.66 16.36
CA PHE A 932 70.59 17.00 15.96
C PHE A 932 70.11 15.97 16.98
N THR A 933 71.04 15.23 17.57
CA THR A 933 70.72 14.28 18.65
C THR A 933 70.17 15.02 19.88
N SER A 934 70.72 16.18 20.23
CA SER A 934 70.23 17.02 21.34
C SER A 934 68.83 17.59 21.10
N GLN A 935 68.44 17.79 19.84
CA GLN A 935 67.11 18.27 19.44
C GLN A 935 66.10 17.14 19.18
N ASN A 936 66.42 15.89 19.54
CA ASN A 936 65.62 14.69 19.28
C ASN A 936 65.34 14.43 17.79
N ILE A 937 66.30 14.70 16.89
CA ILE A 937 66.16 14.44 15.46
C ILE A 937 67.01 13.22 15.08
N MET A 938 66.39 12.20 14.49
CA MET A 938 67.10 11.06 13.92
C MET A 938 67.66 11.41 12.54
N VAL A 939 68.96 11.20 12.35
CA VAL A 939 69.69 11.58 11.14
C VAL A 939 70.25 10.35 10.42
N THR A 940 70.22 10.36 9.08
CA THR A 940 70.78 9.31 8.22
C THR A 940 71.70 9.92 7.16
N MET A 941 72.93 9.41 7.05
CA MET A 941 73.93 9.91 6.09
C MET A 941 73.67 9.39 4.67
N ILE A 942 73.85 10.25 3.66
CA ILE A 942 73.72 9.90 2.24
C ILE A 942 74.97 10.33 1.47
N ASN A 943 75.43 9.48 0.55
CA ASN A 943 76.55 9.74 -0.35
C ASN A 943 76.12 10.09 -1.80
N ASP A 944 74.91 9.71 -2.23
CA ASP A 944 74.40 9.94 -3.60
C ASP A 944 73.50 11.19 -3.70
N SER A 945 73.53 11.85 -4.86
CA SER A 945 72.70 13.02 -5.17
C SER A 945 71.24 12.69 -5.53
N ASP A 946 70.89 11.41 -5.62
CA ASP A 946 69.54 10.96 -5.96
C ASP A 946 68.69 10.70 -4.71
N TYR A 947 68.14 11.78 -4.15
CA TYR A 947 67.30 11.75 -2.96
C TYR A 947 66.03 10.88 -3.13
N VAL A 948 65.55 10.70 -4.36
CA VAL A 948 64.27 10.02 -4.67
C VAL A 948 64.32 8.53 -4.35
N SER A 949 65.47 7.89 -4.59
CA SER A 949 65.67 6.46 -4.37
C SER A 949 65.75 6.06 -2.89
N VAL A 950 66.22 6.96 -2.02
CA VAL A 950 66.52 6.66 -0.61
C VAL A 950 65.30 6.86 0.29
N ALA A 951 64.56 7.97 0.12
CA ALA A 951 63.35 8.22 0.90
C ALA A 951 62.40 9.16 0.13
N PRO A 952 61.34 8.64 -0.51
CA PRO A 952 60.43 9.41 -1.36
C PRO A 952 59.57 10.44 -0.60
N HIS A 953 59.65 10.47 0.74
CA HIS A 953 58.97 11.41 1.63
C HIS A 953 59.92 11.85 2.76
N SER A 954 61.03 12.52 2.44
CA SER A 954 61.97 13.04 3.45
C SER A 954 62.48 14.44 3.11
N ALA A 955 63.30 15.01 3.97
CA ALA A 955 64.05 16.23 3.74
C ALA A 955 65.55 15.96 3.96
N ALA A 956 66.42 16.71 3.29
CA ALA A 956 67.86 16.62 3.43
C ALA A 956 68.53 17.97 3.69
N LEU A 957 69.64 17.95 4.42
CA LEU A 957 70.56 19.08 4.53
C LEU A 957 71.87 18.71 3.86
N ASN A 958 72.25 19.48 2.84
CA ASN A 958 73.55 19.35 2.19
C ASN A 958 74.50 20.43 2.70
N VAL A 959 75.62 20.03 3.30
CA VAL A 959 76.63 20.93 3.88
C VAL A 959 77.70 21.20 2.82
N MET A 960 77.84 22.43 2.33
CA MET A 960 78.62 22.75 1.12
C MET A 960 80.03 23.29 1.37
N HIS A 961 80.24 24.16 2.35
CA HIS A 961 81.53 24.84 2.54
C HIS A 961 81.79 25.15 4.01
N SER A 962 83.03 25.00 4.46
CA SER A 962 83.48 25.25 5.83
C SER A 962 84.91 25.80 5.84
N GLU A 963 85.06 27.12 5.92
CA GLU A 963 86.33 27.75 6.31
C GLU A 963 86.29 28.30 7.75
N LYS A 964 85.12 28.77 8.25
CA LYS A 964 84.83 29.05 9.67
C LYS A 964 83.35 28.87 10.07
N ASP A 965 82.41 28.95 9.13
CA ASP A 965 80.96 28.75 9.35
C ASP A 965 80.36 27.86 8.24
N TYR A 966 79.40 26.98 8.57
CA TYR A 966 78.80 26.05 7.62
C TYR A 966 77.72 26.70 6.75
N VAL A 967 77.83 26.57 5.42
CA VAL A 967 76.74 26.93 4.50
C VAL A 967 75.88 25.71 4.15
N PHE A 968 74.56 25.83 4.35
CA PHE A 968 73.59 24.76 4.12
C PHE A 968 72.80 24.96 2.82
N ALA A 969 72.55 23.85 2.12
CA ALA A 969 71.48 23.74 1.14
C ALA A 969 70.34 22.89 1.72
N ALA A 970 69.17 23.50 1.86
CA ALA A 970 67.95 22.87 2.35
C ALA A 970 67.24 22.15 1.21
N VAL A 971 67.29 20.82 1.22
CA VAL A 971 66.61 19.98 0.24
C VAL A 971 65.31 19.47 0.86
N PHE A 972 64.18 19.72 0.21
CA PHE A 972 62.88 19.38 0.78
C PHE A 972 61.98 18.70 -0.25
N ASN A 973 61.09 17.85 0.24
CA ASN A 973 60.09 17.20 -0.58
C ASN A 973 58.81 18.02 -0.60
N SER A 974 58.23 18.19 -1.78
CA SER A 974 56.99 18.92 -2.03
C SER A 974 55.79 18.41 -1.22
N THR A 975 55.77 17.11 -0.89
CA THR A 975 54.68 16.48 -0.13
C THR A 975 54.66 16.90 1.36
N MET A 976 55.75 17.43 1.87
CA MET A 976 55.89 17.95 3.23
C MET A 976 55.74 19.48 3.23
N VAL A 977 54.49 19.96 3.30
CA VAL A 977 54.11 21.38 3.12
C VAL A 977 54.95 22.36 3.95
N TYR A 978 55.25 22.04 5.21
CA TYR A 978 55.97 22.91 6.16
C TYR A 978 57.47 22.58 6.28
N SER A 979 58.00 21.67 5.45
CA SER A 979 59.39 21.17 5.57
C SER A 979 60.43 22.28 5.44
N LEU A 980 60.25 23.17 4.46
CA LEU A 980 61.20 24.25 4.18
C LEU A 980 61.33 25.26 5.34
N PRO A 981 60.25 25.86 5.89
CA PRO A 981 60.32 26.66 7.12
C PRO A 981 60.94 25.93 8.32
N ILE A 982 60.68 24.62 8.46
CA ILE A 982 61.25 23.82 9.56
C ILE A 982 62.75 23.64 9.37
N LEU A 983 63.24 23.37 8.16
CA LEU A 983 64.68 23.27 7.87
C LEU A 983 65.40 24.59 8.17
N VAL A 984 64.82 25.73 7.78
CA VAL A 984 65.37 27.06 8.10
C VAL A 984 65.44 27.26 9.62
N ASN A 985 64.38 26.90 10.35
CA ASN A 985 64.36 27.00 11.82
C ASN A 985 65.41 26.09 12.47
N ILE A 986 65.65 24.90 11.92
CA ILE A 986 66.70 23.98 12.38
C ILE A 986 68.09 24.61 12.17
N ILE A 987 68.33 25.25 11.02
CA ILE A 987 69.59 25.94 10.72
C ILE A 987 69.80 27.14 11.67
N SER A 988 68.78 27.98 11.87
CA SER A 988 68.83 29.11 12.82
C SER A 988 69.18 28.66 14.25
N ASN A 989 68.56 27.56 14.71
CA ASN A 989 68.82 27.01 16.04
C ASN A 989 70.20 26.33 16.16
N TYR A 990 70.73 25.78 15.06
CA TYR A 990 72.09 25.27 15.03
C TYR A 990 73.10 26.39 15.29
N TYR A 991 72.93 27.55 14.66
CA TYR A 991 73.80 28.70 14.90
C TYR A 991 73.74 29.21 16.35
N LEU A 992 72.56 29.22 16.98
CA LEU A 992 72.44 29.53 18.41
C LEU A 992 73.20 28.54 19.29
N TYR A 993 73.07 27.24 18.99
CA TYR A 993 73.77 26.19 19.71
C TYR A 993 75.29 26.31 19.53
N HIS A 994 75.76 26.59 18.31
CA HIS A 994 77.17 26.81 18.00
C HIS A 994 77.75 28.03 18.76
N LEU A 995 76.93 29.06 18.99
CA LEU A 995 77.26 30.25 19.79
C LEU A 995 77.04 30.06 21.31
N ASN A 996 76.87 28.83 21.80
CA ASN A 996 76.65 28.46 23.21
C ASN A 996 75.36 29.04 23.85
N VAL A 997 74.29 29.25 23.07
CA VAL A 997 72.97 29.65 23.58
C VAL A 997 72.05 28.43 23.68
N THR A 998 71.42 28.22 24.85
CA THR A 998 70.54 27.07 25.11
C THR A 998 69.07 27.29 24.75
N GLU A 999 68.65 28.55 24.58
CA GLU A 999 67.29 28.91 24.15
C GLU A 999 67.08 28.61 22.66
N THR A 1000 65.90 28.09 22.28
CA THR A 1000 65.56 27.79 20.89
C THR A 1000 64.50 28.75 20.35
N ILE A 1001 64.66 29.15 19.09
CA ILE A 1001 63.68 29.94 18.35
C ILE A 1001 62.50 29.06 17.97
N GLN A 1002 61.28 29.56 18.23
CA GLN A 1002 60.03 28.87 17.92
C GLN A 1002 59.13 29.72 17.03
N ILE A 1003 58.62 29.09 15.96
CA ILE A 1003 57.87 29.79 14.92
C ILE A 1003 56.51 29.12 14.72
N TRP A 1004 55.47 29.94 14.53
CA TRP A 1004 54.13 29.50 14.14
C TRP A 1004 53.75 30.11 12.79
N SER A 1005 53.03 29.35 11.98
CA SER A 1005 52.43 29.83 10.72
C SER A 1005 50.90 29.87 10.87
N THR A 1006 50.30 31.01 10.52
CA THR A 1006 48.85 31.23 10.58
C THR A 1006 48.37 32.13 9.44
N PRO A 1007 47.29 31.81 8.71
CA PRO A 1007 46.73 32.71 7.71
C PRO A 1007 45.85 33.82 8.32
N PHE A 1008 45.81 35.01 7.70
CA PHE A 1008 44.98 36.16 8.13
C PHE A 1008 43.47 35.95 7.99
N PHE A 1009 43.03 35.22 6.95
CA PHE A 1009 41.62 34.98 6.62
C PHE A 1009 41.41 33.54 6.14
N GLN A 1010 40.24 32.93 6.37
CA GLN A 1010 39.91 31.59 5.86
C GLN A 1010 39.03 31.69 4.60
N GLU A 1011 39.64 31.78 3.42
CA GLU A 1011 38.88 31.66 2.16
C GLU A 1011 38.32 30.24 1.95
N ILE A 1012 38.98 29.21 2.50
CA ILE A 1012 38.54 27.81 2.41
C ILE A 1012 37.19 27.60 3.10
N THR A 1013 36.95 28.23 4.26
CA THR A 1013 35.65 28.12 4.93
C THR A 1013 34.54 28.74 4.10
N ASP A 1014 34.82 29.78 3.33
CA ASP A 1014 33.84 30.42 2.45
C ASP A 1014 33.51 29.53 1.24
N ILE A 1015 34.49 28.95 0.54
CA ILE A 1015 34.18 28.07 -0.61
C ILE A 1015 33.39 26.83 -0.15
N VAL A 1016 33.79 26.21 0.96
CA VAL A 1016 33.06 25.07 1.53
C VAL A 1016 31.66 25.48 1.98
N PHE A 1017 31.52 26.63 2.65
CA PHE A 1017 30.23 27.22 3.04
C PHE A 1017 29.32 27.50 1.84
N LYS A 1018 29.89 27.96 0.71
CA LYS A 1018 29.14 28.19 -0.53
C LYS A 1018 28.53 26.91 -1.07
N ILE A 1019 29.35 25.86 -1.17
CA ILE A 1019 28.93 24.56 -1.66
C ILE A 1019 27.89 23.96 -0.71
N GLU A 1020 28.12 24.09 0.60
CA GLU A 1020 27.18 23.64 1.63
C GLU A 1020 25.84 24.36 1.54
N LEU A 1021 25.81 25.69 1.52
CA LEU A 1021 24.57 26.48 1.47
C LEU A 1021 23.80 26.20 0.17
N TYR A 1022 24.51 26.07 -0.95
CA TYR A 1022 23.91 25.69 -2.22
C TYR A 1022 23.31 24.27 -2.16
N PHE A 1023 24.05 23.30 -1.62
CA PHE A 1023 23.58 21.93 -1.45
C PHE A 1023 22.36 21.86 -0.54
N GLN A 1024 22.36 22.57 0.59
CA GLN A 1024 21.23 22.62 1.51
C GLN A 1024 20.00 23.30 0.88
N ALA A 1025 20.17 24.34 0.07
CA ALA A 1025 19.07 24.97 -0.65
C ALA A 1025 18.50 24.08 -1.76
N ALA A 1026 19.35 23.35 -2.48
CA ALA A 1026 18.92 22.34 -3.45
C ALA A 1026 18.15 21.21 -2.78
N LEU A 1027 18.65 20.70 -1.64
CA LEU A 1027 17.98 19.69 -0.84
C LEU A 1027 16.63 20.17 -0.30
N LEU A 1028 16.58 21.41 0.22
CA LEU A 1028 15.33 22.05 0.66
C LEU A 1028 14.30 22.06 -0.48
N GLY A 1029 14.70 22.49 -1.68
CA GLY A 1029 13.80 22.50 -2.84
C GLY A 1029 13.31 21.10 -3.23
N ILE A 1030 14.16 20.07 -3.20
CA ILE A 1030 13.75 18.68 -3.50
C ILE A 1030 12.78 18.13 -2.45
N ILE A 1031 13.04 18.39 -1.16
CA ILE A 1031 12.20 17.87 -0.08
C ILE A 1031 10.86 18.60 -0.02
N VAL A 1032 10.85 19.94 -0.11
CA VAL A 1032 9.63 20.75 -0.07
C VAL A 1032 8.68 20.35 -1.20
N THR A 1033 9.21 20.09 -2.39
CA THR A 1033 8.41 19.72 -3.56
C THR A 1033 7.81 18.32 -3.46
N ALA A 1034 8.39 17.44 -2.65
CA ALA A 1034 7.89 16.09 -2.39
C ALA A 1034 6.70 16.04 -1.40
N MET A 1035 6.47 17.09 -0.60
CA MET A 1035 5.50 17.09 0.50
C MET A 1035 4.01 17.22 0.08
N PRO A 1036 3.61 18.14 -0.83
CA PRO A 1036 2.20 18.44 -1.11
C PRO A 1036 1.33 17.24 -1.46
N PRO A 1037 1.79 16.23 -2.23
CA PRO A 1037 0.99 15.05 -2.53
C PRO A 1037 0.50 14.26 -1.31
N TYR A 1038 1.15 14.38 -0.13
CA TYR A 1038 0.72 13.66 1.07
C TYR A 1038 -0.54 14.22 1.72
N PHE A 1039 -0.75 15.54 1.64
CA PHE A 1039 -1.89 16.21 2.29
C PHE A 1039 -2.90 16.80 1.29
N ALA A 1040 -2.46 17.29 0.13
CA ALA A 1040 -3.34 17.92 -0.85
C ALA A 1040 -4.01 16.93 -1.84
N MET A 1041 -3.60 15.65 -1.86
CA MET A 1041 -4.08 14.68 -2.87
C MET A 1041 -5.23 13.78 -2.38
N GLU A 1042 -5.86 14.13 -1.26
CA GLU A 1042 -6.92 13.34 -0.62
C GLU A 1042 -8.19 13.23 -1.47
N ASN A 1043 -8.43 14.20 -2.36
CA ASN A 1043 -9.53 14.13 -3.32
C ASN A 1043 -9.52 12.85 -4.20
N ALA A 1044 -8.33 12.36 -4.58
CA ALA A 1044 -8.22 11.13 -5.35
C ALA A 1044 -8.76 9.91 -4.57
N GLU A 1045 -8.57 9.91 -3.25
CA GLU A 1045 -9.09 8.86 -2.37
C GLU A 1045 -10.60 8.98 -2.17
N ASN A 1046 -11.12 10.21 -1.99
CA ASN A 1046 -12.55 10.48 -1.91
C ASN A 1046 -13.30 10.07 -3.19
N HIS A 1047 -12.71 10.28 -4.37
CA HIS A 1047 -13.28 9.78 -5.63
C HIS A 1047 -13.22 8.25 -5.74
N LYS A 1048 -12.12 7.64 -5.30
CA LYS A 1048 -11.95 6.16 -5.34
C LYS A 1048 -12.98 5.46 -4.44
N ILE A 1049 -13.26 6.01 -3.27
CA ILE A 1049 -14.27 5.50 -2.33
C ILE A 1049 -15.70 5.90 -2.76
N LYS A 1050 -15.86 6.78 -3.76
CA LYS A 1050 -17.12 7.44 -4.17
C LYS A 1050 -17.75 8.34 -3.10
N ALA A 1051 -17.02 8.67 -2.03
CA ALA A 1051 -17.49 9.57 -0.99
C ALA A 1051 -17.82 10.97 -1.54
N TYR A 1052 -17.02 11.48 -2.49
CA TYR A 1052 -17.28 12.78 -3.13
C TYR A 1052 -18.62 12.81 -3.87
N THR A 1053 -18.91 11.76 -4.66
CA THR A 1053 -20.19 11.61 -5.35
C THR A 1053 -21.35 11.62 -4.36
N GLN A 1054 -21.22 10.90 -3.25
CA GLN A 1054 -22.29 10.82 -2.25
C GLN A 1054 -22.51 12.12 -1.46
N LEU A 1055 -21.44 12.85 -1.17
CA LEU A 1055 -21.55 14.20 -0.60
C LEU A 1055 -22.25 15.16 -1.56
N LYS A 1056 -21.94 15.07 -2.86
CA LYS A 1056 -22.55 15.91 -3.89
C LYS A 1056 -24.05 15.62 -4.04
N LEU A 1057 -24.46 14.35 -3.99
CA LEU A 1057 -25.87 13.95 -3.95
C LEU A 1057 -26.59 14.44 -2.70
N SER A 1058 -25.86 14.56 -1.60
CA SER A 1058 -26.37 15.14 -0.36
C SER A 1058 -26.47 16.67 -0.40
N GLY A 1059 -26.03 17.32 -1.49
CA GLY A 1059 -26.16 18.76 -1.72
C GLY A 1059 -24.87 19.57 -1.51
N LEU A 1060 -23.69 18.93 -1.45
CA LEU A 1060 -22.40 19.63 -1.33
C LEU A 1060 -22.11 20.48 -2.58
N LEU A 1061 -21.79 21.75 -2.36
CA LEU A 1061 -21.34 22.67 -3.41
C LEU A 1061 -19.86 22.40 -3.75
N PRO A 1062 -19.50 22.18 -5.04
CA PRO A 1062 -18.12 21.92 -5.43
C PRO A 1062 -17.13 23.02 -4.98
N SER A 1063 -17.52 24.30 -5.02
CA SER A 1063 -16.65 25.38 -4.55
C SER A 1063 -16.38 25.31 -3.04
N ALA A 1064 -17.39 24.95 -2.24
CA ALA A 1064 -17.22 24.76 -0.78
C ALA A 1064 -16.26 23.62 -0.47
N TYR A 1065 -16.27 22.54 -1.28
CA TYR A 1065 -15.34 21.42 -1.13
C TYR A 1065 -13.88 21.84 -1.37
N TRP A 1066 -13.60 22.46 -2.51
CA TRP A 1066 -12.24 22.84 -2.89
C TRP A 1066 -11.66 23.93 -1.99
N ILE A 1067 -12.47 24.93 -1.64
CA ILE A 1067 -12.05 25.99 -0.72
C ILE A 1067 -11.89 25.42 0.70
N GLY A 1068 -12.77 24.51 1.12
CA GLY A 1068 -12.66 23.81 2.41
C GLY A 1068 -11.34 23.04 2.55
N GLN A 1069 -10.87 22.36 1.51
CA GLN A 1069 -9.54 21.71 1.51
C GLN A 1069 -8.40 22.74 1.52
N ALA A 1070 -8.48 23.76 0.66
CA ALA A 1070 -7.43 24.77 0.53
C ALA A 1070 -7.18 25.55 1.83
N VAL A 1071 -8.22 25.82 2.62
CA VAL A 1071 -8.14 26.51 3.93
C VAL A 1071 -7.28 25.73 4.94
N VAL A 1072 -7.12 24.42 4.78
CA VAL A 1072 -6.28 23.59 5.66
C VAL A 1072 -4.90 23.38 5.03
N ASP A 1073 -4.85 23.05 3.74
CA ASP A 1073 -3.61 22.66 3.06
C ASP A 1073 -2.64 23.86 2.89
N ILE A 1074 -3.15 25.04 2.55
CA ILE A 1074 -2.32 26.25 2.33
C ILE A 1074 -1.62 26.67 3.63
N PRO A 1075 -2.31 26.89 4.77
CA PRO A 1075 -1.63 27.25 6.02
C PRO A 1075 -0.69 26.16 6.52
N LEU A 1076 -1.06 24.88 6.38
CA LEU A 1076 -0.19 23.76 6.75
C LEU A 1076 1.14 23.81 5.98
N PHE A 1077 1.08 24.02 4.66
CA PHE A 1077 2.28 24.07 3.85
C PHE A 1077 3.12 25.32 4.12
N PHE A 1078 2.49 26.48 4.39
CA PHE A 1078 3.20 27.67 4.87
C PHE A 1078 3.97 27.41 6.16
N ILE A 1079 3.34 26.78 7.17
CA ILE A 1079 3.99 26.49 8.45
C ILE A 1079 5.22 25.61 8.23
N ILE A 1080 5.10 24.55 7.42
CA ILE A 1080 6.22 23.64 7.11
C ILE A 1080 7.36 24.41 6.41
N LEU A 1081 7.03 25.23 5.40
CA LEU A 1081 8.03 25.98 4.64
C LEU A 1081 8.73 27.06 5.48
N ILE A 1082 8.00 27.77 6.34
CA ILE A 1082 8.57 28.76 7.26
C ILE A 1082 9.50 28.06 8.24
N LEU A 1083 9.14 26.87 8.74
CA LEU A 1083 9.98 26.11 9.66
C LEU A 1083 11.31 25.68 9.00
N MET A 1084 11.24 25.15 7.78
CA MET A 1084 12.42 24.65 7.05
C MET A 1084 13.32 25.78 6.54
N LEU A 1085 12.74 26.85 5.97
CA LEU A 1085 13.51 28.00 5.51
C LEU A 1085 14.05 28.80 6.70
N GLY A 1086 13.26 28.94 7.77
CA GLY A 1086 13.65 29.60 9.00
C GLY A 1086 14.86 28.92 9.65
N SER A 1087 14.89 27.58 9.69
CA SER A 1087 16.08 26.87 10.17
C SER A 1087 17.29 27.07 9.27
N LEU A 1088 17.12 27.05 7.94
CA LEU A 1088 18.21 27.30 7.00
C LEU A 1088 18.87 28.66 7.26
N LEU A 1089 18.05 29.69 7.48
CA LEU A 1089 18.52 31.05 7.76
C LEU A 1089 19.10 31.20 9.17
N ALA A 1090 18.56 30.49 10.17
CA ALA A 1090 19.04 30.55 11.54
C ALA A 1090 20.45 29.92 11.71
N PHE A 1091 20.72 28.80 11.06
CA PHE A 1091 22.05 28.16 11.11
C PHE A 1091 23.13 28.97 10.38
N HIS A 1092 22.75 29.78 9.39
CA HIS A 1092 23.66 30.53 8.52
C HIS A 1092 23.55 32.05 8.71
N TYR A 1093 23.52 32.49 9.98
CA TYR A 1093 23.37 33.91 10.36
C TYR A 1093 24.41 34.87 9.72
N GLY A 1094 25.53 34.35 9.20
CA GLY A 1094 26.60 35.13 8.56
C GLY A 1094 26.31 35.71 7.16
N LEU A 1095 25.16 35.41 6.55
CA LEU A 1095 24.75 36.04 5.30
C LEU A 1095 24.50 37.54 5.53
N TYR A 1096 25.27 38.43 4.90
CA TYR A 1096 25.00 39.88 4.87
C TYR A 1096 23.56 40.14 4.37
N PHE A 1097 22.61 40.26 5.31
CA PHE A 1097 21.19 40.42 5.04
C PHE A 1097 20.90 41.83 4.52
N TYR A 1098 20.85 41.95 3.19
CA TYR A 1098 20.13 43.07 2.57
C TYR A 1098 18.63 42.78 2.63
N THR A 1099 17.89 43.61 3.35
CA THR A 1099 16.43 43.52 3.60
C THR A 1099 15.62 43.26 2.32
N VAL A 1100 16.00 43.89 1.21
CA VAL A 1100 15.31 43.74 -0.08
C VAL A 1100 15.38 42.31 -0.63
N LYS A 1101 16.52 41.62 -0.47
CA LYS A 1101 16.73 40.26 -1.01
C LYS A 1101 15.92 39.23 -0.21
N PHE A 1102 15.82 39.41 1.11
CA PHE A 1102 15.00 38.56 1.97
C PHE A 1102 13.50 38.72 1.67
N LEU A 1103 13.04 39.96 1.45
CA LEU A 1103 11.65 40.25 1.11
C LEU A 1103 11.21 39.55 -0.19
N ALA A 1104 12.09 39.45 -1.18
CA ALA A 1104 11.81 38.73 -2.43
C ALA A 1104 11.52 37.24 -2.20
N VAL A 1105 12.25 36.57 -1.31
CA VAL A 1105 12.00 35.15 -0.97
C VAL A 1105 10.64 34.99 -0.27
N VAL A 1106 10.28 35.93 0.60
CA VAL A 1106 8.96 35.95 1.27
C VAL A 1106 7.83 36.12 0.25
N PHE A 1107 7.96 37.05 -0.71
CA PHE A 1107 6.96 37.20 -1.77
C PHE A 1107 6.88 36.00 -2.72
N CYS A 1108 8.00 35.33 -2.99
CA CYS A 1108 8.00 34.06 -3.74
C CYS A 1108 7.21 32.98 -2.99
N LEU A 1109 7.43 32.82 -1.68
CA LEU A 1109 6.71 31.87 -0.83
C LEU A 1109 5.19 32.09 -0.86
N ILE A 1110 4.75 33.36 -0.80
CA ILE A 1110 3.33 33.71 -0.77
C ILE A 1110 2.60 33.23 -2.03
N GLY A 1111 3.21 33.39 -3.20
CA GLY A 1111 2.65 32.91 -4.46
C GLY A 1111 2.88 31.40 -4.70
N TYR A 1112 4.01 30.86 -4.23
CA TYR A 1112 4.42 29.47 -4.47
C TYR A 1112 3.50 28.46 -3.79
N VAL A 1113 3.17 28.67 -2.51
CA VAL A 1113 2.38 27.71 -1.73
C VAL A 1113 1.01 27.43 -2.37
N PRO A 1114 0.20 28.43 -2.73
CA PRO A 1114 -1.08 28.20 -3.41
C PRO A 1114 -0.90 27.58 -4.80
N SER A 1115 0.12 28.00 -5.57
CA SER A 1115 0.37 27.48 -6.93
C SER A 1115 0.57 25.96 -6.91
N VAL A 1116 1.43 25.46 -6.01
CA VAL A 1116 1.75 24.03 -5.93
C VAL A 1116 0.58 23.20 -5.42
N ILE A 1117 -0.18 23.71 -4.45
CA ILE A 1117 -1.37 23.00 -3.94
C ILE A 1117 -2.44 22.89 -5.02
N LEU A 1118 -2.75 23.99 -5.72
CA LEU A 1118 -3.72 23.98 -6.82
C LEU A 1118 -3.29 23.06 -7.96
N PHE A 1119 -1.99 23.04 -8.29
CA PHE A 1119 -1.45 22.09 -9.26
C PHE A 1119 -1.63 20.63 -8.79
N THR A 1120 -1.43 20.36 -7.50
CA THR A 1120 -1.61 19.03 -6.90
C THR A 1120 -3.07 18.58 -6.96
N TYR A 1121 -4.03 19.50 -6.76
CA TYR A 1121 -5.46 19.22 -6.94
C TYR A 1121 -5.80 18.82 -8.38
N ILE A 1122 -5.24 19.51 -9.38
CA ILE A 1122 -5.43 19.14 -10.79
C ILE A 1122 -4.79 17.78 -11.08
N ALA A 1123 -3.58 17.55 -10.58
CA ALA A 1123 -2.88 16.27 -10.73
C ALA A 1123 -3.71 15.11 -10.14
N SER A 1124 -4.48 15.34 -9.07
CA SER A 1124 -5.33 14.32 -8.45
C SER A 1124 -6.40 13.74 -9.39
N PHE A 1125 -6.89 14.52 -10.38
CA PHE A 1125 -7.89 14.06 -11.35
C PHE A 1125 -7.33 13.06 -12.38
N THR A 1126 -6.02 13.05 -12.62
CA THR A 1126 -5.40 12.26 -13.69
C THR A 1126 -5.42 10.74 -13.43
N PHE A 1127 -5.65 10.30 -12.18
CA PHE A 1127 -5.65 8.87 -11.84
C PHE A 1127 -6.79 8.44 -10.90
N LYS A 1128 -7.88 7.90 -11.48
CA LYS A 1128 -9.00 7.30 -10.70
C LYS A 1128 -8.69 5.92 -10.08
N LYS A 1129 -7.59 5.24 -10.46
CA LYS A 1129 -7.41 3.79 -10.21
C LYS A 1129 -6.18 3.38 -9.40
N ILE A 1130 -5.26 4.28 -9.02
CA ILE A 1130 -3.97 3.88 -8.43
C ILE A 1130 -4.00 3.99 -6.91
N LEU A 1131 -3.65 2.91 -6.21
CA LEU A 1131 -3.70 2.80 -4.75
C LEU A 1131 -2.59 3.61 -4.02
N ASN A 1132 -1.54 4.01 -4.73
CA ASN A 1132 -0.40 4.78 -4.21
C ASN A 1132 -0.19 6.08 -5.03
N THR A 1133 -1.24 6.88 -5.21
CA THR A 1133 -1.13 8.16 -5.93
C THR A 1133 -0.18 9.12 -5.21
N LYS A 1134 -0.31 9.27 -3.88
CA LYS A 1134 0.48 10.19 -3.06
C LYS A 1134 2.00 9.98 -3.20
N GLU A 1135 2.47 8.75 -2.93
CA GLU A 1135 3.90 8.37 -3.00
C GLU A 1135 4.49 8.53 -4.41
N PHE A 1136 3.71 8.13 -5.44
CA PHE A 1136 4.16 8.21 -6.83
C PHE A 1136 4.34 9.66 -7.29
N TRP A 1137 3.40 10.54 -6.94
CA TRP A 1137 3.51 11.97 -7.28
C TRP A 1137 4.57 12.69 -6.45
N SER A 1138 4.74 12.33 -5.18
CA SER A 1138 5.86 12.80 -4.35
C SER A 1138 7.21 12.48 -5.00
N PHE A 1139 7.39 11.24 -5.47
CA PHE A 1139 8.58 10.83 -6.21
C PHE A 1139 8.75 11.60 -7.53
N ILE A 1140 7.70 11.70 -8.36
CA ILE A 1140 7.77 12.46 -9.62
C ILE A 1140 8.15 13.92 -9.37
N TYR A 1141 7.57 14.57 -8.36
CA TYR A 1141 7.88 15.96 -8.04
C TYR A 1141 9.35 16.12 -7.62
N SER A 1142 9.86 15.23 -6.77
CA SER A 1142 11.26 15.24 -6.36
C SER A 1142 12.24 15.00 -7.52
N VAL A 1143 11.94 14.05 -8.42
CA VAL A 1143 12.76 13.76 -9.60
C VAL A 1143 12.70 14.91 -10.60
N ALA A 1144 11.53 15.50 -10.82
CA ALA A 1144 11.39 16.67 -11.68
C ALA A 1144 12.20 17.86 -11.14
N ALA A 1145 12.16 18.09 -9.81
CA ALA A 1145 12.98 19.11 -9.17
C ALA A 1145 14.48 18.84 -9.35
N LEU A 1146 14.94 17.61 -9.07
CA LEU A 1146 16.33 17.19 -9.27
C LEU A 1146 16.79 17.37 -10.72
N ALA A 1147 15.98 16.94 -11.69
CA ALA A 1147 16.28 17.06 -13.11
C ALA A 1147 16.38 18.54 -13.53
N CYS A 1148 15.48 19.40 -13.04
CA CYS A 1148 15.56 20.83 -13.31
C CYS A 1148 16.85 21.45 -12.76
N ILE A 1149 17.28 21.07 -11.55
CA ILE A 1149 18.57 21.51 -10.97
C ILE A 1149 19.73 21.04 -11.84
N ALA A 1150 19.79 19.74 -12.14
CA ALA A 1150 20.88 19.16 -12.90
C ALA A 1150 21.01 19.81 -14.29
N ILE A 1151 19.89 19.97 -15.01
CA ILE A 1151 19.91 20.58 -16.34
C ILE A 1151 20.31 22.06 -16.26
N THR A 1152 19.79 22.82 -15.28
CA THR A 1152 20.16 24.24 -15.14
C THR A 1152 21.62 24.45 -14.75
N GLU A 1153 22.23 23.54 -13.97
CA GLU A 1153 23.66 23.62 -13.61
C GLU A 1153 24.58 23.12 -14.73
N ILE A 1154 24.22 22.03 -15.43
CA ILE A 1154 24.98 21.57 -16.60
C ILE A 1154 24.99 22.65 -17.69
N THR A 1155 23.84 23.26 -17.95
CA THR A 1155 23.75 24.36 -18.93
C THR A 1155 24.47 25.61 -18.45
N PHE A 1156 24.59 25.84 -17.14
CA PHE A 1156 25.38 26.94 -16.60
C PHE A 1156 26.87 26.79 -16.92
N PHE A 1157 27.40 25.56 -16.88
CA PHE A 1157 28.78 25.26 -17.31
C PHE A 1157 28.99 25.42 -18.83
N MET A 1158 27.98 25.09 -19.64
CA MET A 1158 28.05 25.22 -21.10
C MET A 1158 27.88 26.66 -21.60
N GLY A 1159 27.05 27.47 -20.94
CA GLY A 1159 26.81 28.87 -21.33
C GLY A 1159 25.71 29.57 -20.52
N TYR A 1160 26.03 30.77 -20.01
CA TYR A 1160 25.15 31.55 -19.11
C TYR A 1160 23.78 31.88 -19.72
N THR A 1161 23.74 32.30 -20.99
CA THR A 1161 22.51 32.74 -21.69
C THR A 1161 21.47 31.63 -21.79
N ILE A 1162 21.89 30.43 -22.21
CA ILE A 1162 21.03 29.25 -22.33
C ILE A 1162 20.42 28.88 -20.96
N ALA A 1163 21.23 28.90 -19.90
CA ALA A 1163 20.77 28.62 -18.55
C ALA A 1163 19.69 29.64 -18.08
N THR A 1164 19.77 30.90 -18.51
CA THR A 1164 18.77 31.95 -18.17
C THR A 1164 17.43 31.67 -18.83
N ILE A 1165 17.45 31.32 -20.13
CA ILE A 1165 16.24 31.00 -20.90
C ILE A 1165 15.56 29.76 -20.29
N LEU A 1166 16.35 28.74 -19.96
CA LEU A 1166 15.85 27.53 -19.35
C LEU A 1166 15.24 27.79 -17.97
N HIS A 1167 15.88 28.64 -17.17
CA HIS A 1167 15.36 29.06 -15.87
C HIS A 1167 13.99 29.76 -15.99
N TYR A 1168 13.82 30.65 -16.97
CA TYR A 1168 12.52 31.30 -17.22
C TYR A 1168 11.46 30.30 -17.68
N ALA A 1169 11.80 29.39 -18.60
CA ALA A 1169 10.89 28.35 -19.06
C ALA A 1169 10.43 27.45 -17.91
N PHE A 1170 11.35 27.01 -17.05
CA PHE A 1170 11.04 26.18 -15.89
C PHE A 1170 10.21 26.93 -14.85
N CYS A 1171 10.47 28.22 -14.57
CA CYS A 1171 9.66 29.01 -13.64
C CYS A 1171 8.20 29.16 -14.10
N ILE A 1172 7.95 29.24 -15.40
CA ILE A 1172 6.59 29.43 -15.95
C ILE A 1172 5.86 28.09 -16.07
N ILE A 1173 6.52 27.06 -16.62
CA ILE A 1173 5.86 25.80 -16.99
C ILE A 1173 5.79 24.82 -15.80
N ILE A 1174 6.82 24.80 -14.96
CA ILE A 1174 6.97 23.78 -13.90
C ILE A 1174 6.69 24.45 -12.55
N PRO A 1175 5.46 24.35 -11.98
CA PRO A 1175 5.08 25.04 -10.74
C PRO A 1175 5.90 24.62 -9.50
N ILE A 1176 6.64 23.54 -9.63
CA ILE A 1176 7.51 22.95 -8.61
C ILE A 1176 8.84 23.71 -8.49
N TYR A 1177 9.33 24.29 -9.59
CA TYR A 1177 10.66 24.91 -9.72
C TYR A 1177 10.83 26.34 -9.14
N PRO A 1178 9.82 27.25 -9.11
CA PRO A 1178 10.03 28.67 -8.78
C PRO A 1178 10.74 28.93 -7.45
N LEU A 1179 10.36 28.24 -6.36
CA LEU A 1179 11.00 28.39 -5.05
C LEU A 1179 12.49 28.02 -5.11
N LEU A 1180 12.80 26.90 -5.75
CA LEU A 1180 14.16 26.42 -5.94
C LEU A 1180 14.98 27.40 -6.80
N GLY A 1181 14.40 27.87 -7.90
CA GLY A 1181 15.00 28.90 -8.75
C GLY A 1181 15.25 30.21 -8.01
N CYS A 1182 14.34 30.61 -7.13
CA CYS A 1182 14.45 31.79 -6.26
C CYS A 1182 15.60 31.63 -5.25
N LEU A 1183 15.69 30.48 -4.56
CA LEU A 1183 16.75 30.19 -3.58
C LEU A 1183 18.14 30.16 -4.22
N ILE A 1184 18.28 29.47 -5.37
CA ILE A 1184 19.55 29.41 -6.11
C ILE A 1184 19.96 30.80 -6.59
N SER A 1185 19.02 31.59 -7.10
CA SER A 1185 19.30 32.96 -7.55
C SER A 1185 19.68 33.86 -6.36
N PHE A 1186 19.00 33.73 -5.22
CA PHE A 1186 19.31 34.45 -3.99
C PHE A 1186 20.75 34.18 -3.53
N ILE A 1187 21.18 32.91 -3.48
CA ILE A 1187 22.54 32.53 -3.08
C ILE A 1187 23.57 33.11 -4.06
N LYS A 1188 23.33 33.02 -5.38
CA LYS A 1188 24.22 33.57 -6.41
C LYS A 1188 24.33 35.11 -6.33
N ILE A 1189 23.27 35.82 -5.95
CA ILE A 1189 23.22 37.30 -5.84
C ILE A 1189 23.87 37.82 -4.55
N SER A 1190 23.80 37.08 -3.44
CA SER A 1190 24.29 37.56 -2.14
C SER A 1190 25.81 37.67 -2.05
N TRP A 1191 26.56 37.03 -2.95
CA TRP A 1191 28.01 36.93 -2.87
C TRP A 1191 28.82 37.61 -3.98
N LYS A 1192 28.18 38.17 -5.02
CA LYS A 1192 28.90 38.79 -6.15
C LYS A 1192 29.65 40.09 -5.80
N ASN A 1193 29.58 40.59 -4.55
CA ASN A 1193 30.14 41.90 -4.19
C ASN A 1193 31.62 41.93 -3.79
N VAL A 1194 32.35 40.80 -3.72
CA VAL A 1194 33.75 40.80 -3.25
C VAL A 1194 34.78 40.94 -4.40
N ARG A 1195 34.49 40.49 -5.63
CA ARG A 1195 35.37 40.76 -6.78
C ARG A 1195 34.85 41.95 -7.59
N LYS A 1196 35.40 43.13 -7.31
CA LYS A 1196 35.45 44.22 -8.29
C LYS A 1196 36.20 43.69 -9.52
N ASN A 1197 35.69 44.02 -10.71
CA ASN A 1197 36.18 43.64 -12.05
C ASN A 1197 35.55 42.35 -12.59
N VAL A 1198 34.34 42.47 -13.17
CA VAL A 1198 34.02 42.13 -14.58
C VAL A 1198 32.51 42.39 -14.79
N ASP A 1199 32.21 43.44 -15.56
CA ASP A 1199 30.91 43.85 -16.10
C ASP A 1199 30.30 42.72 -16.97
N THR A 1200 28.99 42.36 -16.98
CA THR A 1200 27.89 43.03 -17.73
C THR A 1200 26.52 42.32 -17.56
N TYR A 1201 26.22 41.61 -16.46
CA TYR A 1201 24.93 40.88 -16.35
C TYR A 1201 24.21 41.07 -15.01
N ASN A 1202 22.95 41.51 -15.08
CA ASN A 1202 22.09 41.91 -13.96
C ASN A 1202 21.29 40.72 -13.42
N PRO A 1203 21.67 40.12 -12.28
CA PRO A 1203 21.05 38.89 -11.78
C PRO A 1203 19.64 39.09 -11.19
N TRP A 1204 19.16 40.34 -11.12
CA TRP A 1204 17.82 40.70 -10.64
C TRP A 1204 16.68 40.16 -11.50
N ASP A 1205 16.89 40.03 -12.81
CA ASP A 1205 15.84 39.54 -13.72
C ASP A 1205 15.43 38.10 -13.39
N ARG A 1206 16.40 37.23 -13.06
CA ARG A 1206 16.13 35.85 -12.61
C ARG A 1206 15.29 35.80 -11.34
N LEU A 1207 15.62 36.63 -10.36
CA LEU A 1207 14.89 36.67 -9.10
C LEU A 1207 13.45 37.15 -9.31
N SER A 1208 13.25 38.19 -10.13
CA SER A 1208 11.93 38.76 -10.37
C SER A 1208 10.97 37.80 -11.08
N VAL A 1209 11.45 37.05 -12.08
CA VAL A 1209 10.63 36.05 -12.79
C VAL A 1209 10.20 34.91 -11.85
N ALA A 1210 11.10 34.46 -10.97
CA ALA A 1210 10.78 33.41 -10.00
C ALA A 1210 9.76 33.86 -8.93
N VAL A 1211 9.67 35.16 -8.64
CA VAL A 1211 8.67 35.73 -7.72
C VAL A 1211 7.30 35.91 -8.38
N ILE A 1212 7.25 36.34 -9.65
CA ILE A 1212 5.99 36.66 -10.35
C ILE A 1212 5.30 35.40 -10.90
N SER A 1213 6.06 34.42 -11.41
CA SER A 1213 5.48 33.24 -12.08
C SER A 1213 4.46 32.45 -11.25
N PRO A 1214 4.60 32.25 -9.93
CA PRO A 1214 3.64 31.48 -9.14
C PRO A 1214 2.24 32.10 -9.08
N TYR A 1215 2.14 33.44 -9.09
CA TYR A 1215 0.84 34.13 -9.08
C TYR A 1215 0.09 33.91 -10.39
N LEU A 1216 0.81 33.94 -11.51
CA LEU A 1216 0.27 33.68 -12.85
C LEU A 1216 -0.21 32.22 -12.98
N GLN A 1217 0.55 31.29 -12.41
CA GLN A 1217 0.17 29.88 -12.31
C GLN A 1217 -1.10 29.66 -11.49
N CYS A 1218 -1.29 30.36 -10.36
CA CYS A 1218 -2.51 30.23 -9.55
C CYS A 1218 -3.78 30.50 -10.36
N VAL A 1219 -3.78 31.57 -11.17
CA VAL A 1219 -4.92 31.94 -12.02
C VAL A 1219 -5.22 30.84 -13.04
N LEU A 1220 -4.18 30.30 -13.69
CA LEU A 1220 -4.29 29.20 -14.65
C LEU A 1220 -4.89 27.95 -13.99
N TRP A 1221 -4.41 27.58 -12.81
CA TRP A 1221 -4.84 26.37 -12.11
C TRP A 1221 -6.28 26.47 -11.59
N ILE A 1222 -6.75 27.63 -11.14
CA ILE A 1222 -8.15 27.81 -10.74
C ILE A 1222 -9.10 27.57 -11.93
N PHE A 1223 -8.78 28.11 -13.12
CA PHE A 1223 -9.57 27.89 -14.33
C PHE A 1223 -9.56 26.42 -14.78
N LEU A 1224 -8.40 25.75 -14.72
CA LEU A 1224 -8.30 24.33 -15.03
C LEU A 1224 -9.08 23.47 -14.02
N LEU A 1225 -9.01 23.79 -12.73
CA LEU A 1225 -9.76 23.08 -11.69
C LEU A 1225 -11.27 23.16 -11.95
N GLN A 1226 -11.79 24.35 -12.30
CA GLN A 1226 -13.17 24.53 -12.72
C GLN A 1226 -13.54 23.68 -13.93
N TYR A 1227 -12.67 23.63 -14.93
CA TYR A 1227 -12.88 22.84 -16.14
C TYR A 1227 -12.89 21.32 -15.85
N TYR A 1228 -11.94 20.83 -15.04
CA TYR A 1228 -11.87 19.42 -14.65
C TYR A 1228 -13.06 19.02 -13.78
N GLU A 1229 -13.51 19.87 -12.86
CA GLU A 1229 -14.71 19.65 -12.06
C GLU A 1229 -15.96 19.55 -12.94
N LYS A 1230 -16.09 20.43 -13.94
CA LYS A 1230 -17.19 20.37 -14.91
C LYS A 1230 -17.18 19.09 -15.74
N LYS A 1231 -15.99 18.63 -16.16
CA LYS A 1231 -15.84 17.47 -17.06
C LYS A 1231 -15.93 16.12 -16.35
N TYR A 1232 -15.37 16.02 -15.14
CA TYR A 1232 -15.22 14.75 -14.42
C TYR A 1232 -15.96 14.68 -13.09
N GLY A 1233 -16.38 15.81 -12.54
CA GLY A 1233 -17.08 15.90 -11.25
C GLY A 1233 -18.57 15.59 -11.31
N GLY A 1234 -19.18 15.49 -12.50
CA GLY A 1234 -20.62 15.21 -12.68
C GLY A 1234 -21.51 16.45 -12.50
N ARG A 1235 -22.82 16.32 -12.78
CA ARG A 1235 -23.79 17.43 -12.61
C ARG A 1235 -23.96 17.79 -11.14
N SER A 1236 -23.94 19.09 -10.84
CA SER A 1236 -24.32 19.61 -9.52
C SER A 1236 -25.84 19.75 -9.45
N ILE A 1237 -26.45 19.32 -8.34
CA ILE A 1237 -27.89 19.46 -8.09
C ILE A 1237 -28.23 20.94 -7.80
N ARG A 1238 -27.36 21.66 -7.07
CA ARG A 1238 -27.53 23.07 -6.73
C ARG A 1238 -26.71 24.00 -7.65
N LYS A 1239 -27.20 25.23 -7.84
CA LYS A 1239 -26.44 26.32 -8.47
C LYS A 1239 -25.33 26.75 -7.52
N ASP A 1240 -24.07 26.66 -7.97
CA ASP A 1240 -22.90 27.05 -7.19
C ASP A 1240 -22.66 28.57 -7.32
N PRO A 1241 -22.48 29.31 -6.21
CA PRO A 1241 -22.28 30.75 -6.24
C PRO A 1241 -20.98 31.18 -6.92
N PHE A 1242 -19.93 30.34 -6.88
CA PHE A 1242 -18.61 30.66 -7.43
C PHE A 1242 -18.35 29.98 -8.77
N PHE A 1243 -18.78 28.73 -8.91
CA PHE A 1243 -18.67 28.01 -10.18
C PHE A 1243 -19.94 28.21 -11.00
N ARG A 1244 -19.96 29.31 -11.78
CA ARG A 1244 -21.10 29.68 -12.63
C ARG A 1244 -21.36 28.58 -13.67
N ASN A 1245 -22.42 27.79 -13.48
CA ASN A 1245 -22.86 26.80 -14.45
C ASN A 1245 -23.42 27.54 -15.69
N LEU A 1246 -22.69 27.52 -16.80
CA LEU A 1246 -23.34 27.71 -18.11
C LEU A 1246 -24.33 26.55 -18.27
N SER A 1247 -25.60 26.84 -18.06
CA SER A 1247 -26.72 25.92 -18.32
C SER A 1247 -26.54 25.33 -19.71
N THR A 1248 -26.12 24.07 -19.77
CA THR A 1248 -26.19 23.29 -20.99
C THR A 1248 -27.66 22.98 -21.18
N LYS A 1249 -28.33 23.81 -22.00
CA LYS A 1249 -29.68 23.56 -22.52
C LYS A 1249 -29.81 22.07 -22.78
N SER A 1250 -30.73 21.43 -22.06
CA SER A 1250 -31.11 20.04 -22.30
C SER A 1250 -31.40 19.90 -23.78
N LYS A 1251 -30.51 19.23 -24.52
CA LYS A 1251 -30.82 18.89 -25.91
C LYS A 1251 -32.00 17.93 -25.81
N ASN A 1252 -33.19 18.37 -26.25
CA ASN A 1252 -34.35 17.51 -26.48
C ASN A 1252 -33.91 16.37 -27.40
N ARG A 1253 -33.49 15.25 -26.81
CA ARG A 1253 -33.11 14.05 -27.55
C ARG A 1253 -34.41 13.40 -28.01
N LYS A 1254 -34.58 13.24 -29.32
CA LYS A 1254 -35.69 12.51 -29.92
C LYS A 1254 -35.85 11.16 -29.20
N LEU A 1255 -37.01 10.91 -28.61
CA LEU A 1255 -37.37 9.59 -28.09
C LEU A 1255 -37.62 8.70 -29.31
N PRO A 1256 -36.81 7.66 -29.55
CA PRO A 1256 -37.21 6.59 -30.46
C PRO A 1256 -38.41 5.87 -29.84
N GLU A 1257 -39.42 5.55 -30.63
CA GLU A 1257 -40.45 4.61 -30.19
C GLU A 1257 -39.84 3.20 -30.10
N PRO A 1258 -40.10 2.45 -29.02
CA PRO A 1258 -39.59 1.11 -28.87
C PRO A 1258 -40.16 0.20 -29.96
N PRO A 1259 -39.40 -0.82 -30.42
CA PRO A 1259 -39.95 -1.84 -31.31
C PRO A 1259 -41.10 -2.59 -30.62
N ASP A 1260 -42.23 -2.77 -31.30
CA ASP A 1260 -43.35 -3.58 -30.81
C ASP A 1260 -42.91 -5.04 -30.70
N ASN A 1261 -42.75 -5.54 -29.47
CA ASN A 1261 -42.55 -6.96 -29.19
C ASN A 1261 -43.92 -7.59 -28.91
N GLU A 1262 -44.30 -8.61 -29.70
CA GLU A 1262 -45.55 -9.36 -29.49
C GLU A 1262 -45.53 -10.13 -28.17
N ASP A 1263 -44.35 -10.56 -27.69
CA ASP A 1263 -44.16 -11.32 -26.45
C ASP A 1263 -44.08 -10.46 -25.17
N GLU A 1264 -44.38 -9.17 -25.24
CA GLU A 1264 -44.27 -8.25 -24.10
C GLU A 1264 -45.49 -8.39 -23.17
N ASP A 1265 -45.25 -8.57 -21.87
CA ASP A 1265 -46.30 -8.79 -20.87
C ASP A 1265 -47.28 -7.61 -20.81
N GLU A 1266 -48.58 -7.92 -20.68
CA GLU A 1266 -49.67 -6.93 -20.61
C GLU A 1266 -49.45 -5.91 -19.49
N ASP A 1267 -48.91 -6.34 -18.34
CA ASP A 1267 -48.65 -5.46 -17.20
C ASP A 1267 -47.55 -4.42 -17.52
N VAL A 1268 -46.56 -4.78 -18.35
CA VAL A 1268 -45.49 -3.88 -18.80
C VAL A 1268 -45.99 -2.91 -19.86
N LYS A 1269 -46.82 -3.39 -20.80
CA LYS A 1269 -47.51 -2.55 -21.79
C LYS A 1269 -48.39 -1.51 -21.10
N ALA A 1270 -49.20 -1.94 -20.13
CA ALA A 1270 -50.07 -1.07 -19.34
C ALA A 1270 -49.27 0.00 -18.57
N GLU A 1271 -48.17 -0.38 -17.92
CA GLU A 1271 -47.35 0.58 -17.18
C GLU A 1271 -46.65 1.59 -18.13
N ARG A 1272 -46.20 1.15 -19.30
CA ARG A 1272 -45.62 2.04 -20.32
C ARG A 1272 -46.65 3.02 -20.87
N LEU A 1273 -47.88 2.58 -21.16
CA LEU A 1273 -48.98 3.44 -21.59
C LEU A 1273 -49.32 4.48 -20.52
N LYS A 1274 -49.40 4.04 -19.26
CA LYS A 1274 -49.65 4.91 -18.11
C LYS A 1274 -48.57 5.99 -17.93
N VAL A 1275 -47.29 5.66 -18.15
CA VAL A 1275 -46.20 6.66 -18.17
C VAL A 1275 -46.37 7.64 -19.34
N LYS A 1276 -46.77 7.16 -20.52
CA LYS A 1276 -47.02 7.99 -21.71
C LYS A 1276 -48.18 8.97 -21.48
N GLU A 1277 -49.27 8.52 -20.85
CA GLU A 1277 -50.41 9.35 -20.45
C GLU A 1277 -50.04 10.40 -19.38
N LEU A 1278 -49.30 10.01 -18.34
CA LEU A 1278 -48.86 10.92 -17.28
C LEU A 1278 -47.90 12.01 -17.78
N MET A 1279 -47.11 11.73 -18.82
CA MET A 1279 -46.30 12.74 -19.50
C MET A 1279 -47.14 13.76 -20.28
N GLY A 1280 -48.28 13.34 -20.82
CA GLY A 1280 -49.19 14.20 -21.60
C GLY A 1280 -50.10 15.08 -20.74
N CYS A 1281 -50.39 14.68 -19.50
CA CYS A 1281 -51.40 15.35 -18.68
C CYS A 1281 -50.78 16.34 -17.67
N GLN A 1282 -50.98 17.65 -17.88
CA GLN A 1282 -50.49 18.69 -16.97
C GLN A 1282 -51.26 18.78 -15.63
N CYS A 1283 -52.50 18.25 -15.57
CA CYS A 1283 -53.48 18.47 -14.49
C CYS A 1283 -53.82 17.26 -13.61
N CYS A 1284 -52.96 16.24 -13.47
CA CYS A 1284 -53.22 15.15 -12.52
C CYS A 1284 -52.97 15.58 -11.05
N GLU A 1285 -53.94 15.38 -10.16
CA GLU A 1285 -53.87 15.73 -8.72
C GLU A 1285 -52.76 14.96 -7.97
N GLU A 1286 -52.43 13.74 -8.41
CA GLU A 1286 -51.33 12.94 -7.84
C GLU A 1286 -50.25 12.65 -8.90
N LYS A 1287 -49.28 13.56 -9.06
CA LYS A 1287 -48.09 13.28 -9.89
C LYS A 1287 -47.17 12.26 -9.18
N PRO A 1288 -46.69 11.22 -9.89
CA PRO A 1288 -45.73 10.27 -9.34
C PRO A 1288 -44.40 10.97 -9.00
N SER A 1289 -43.68 10.46 -8.00
CA SER A 1289 -42.42 11.08 -7.56
C SER A 1289 -41.24 10.76 -8.48
N ILE A 1290 -41.30 9.62 -9.16
CA ILE A 1290 -40.27 9.15 -10.09
C ILE A 1290 -40.98 8.68 -11.35
N MET A 1291 -40.50 9.15 -12.49
CA MET A 1291 -41.02 8.76 -13.79
C MET A 1291 -39.86 8.54 -14.77
N VAL A 1292 -39.79 7.33 -15.31
CA VAL A 1292 -38.75 6.90 -16.26
C VAL A 1292 -39.45 6.55 -17.56
N SER A 1293 -39.03 7.18 -18.67
CA SER A 1293 -39.61 6.99 -20.00
C SER A 1293 -38.55 6.59 -21.02
N ASN A 1294 -38.74 5.43 -21.65
CA ASN A 1294 -37.94 4.87 -22.74
C ASN A 1294 -36.42 4.94 -22.51
N LEU A 1295 -35.98 4.55 -21.31
CA LEU A 1295 -34.57 4.64 -20.91
C LEU A 1295 -33.70 3.64 -21.67
N HIS A 1296 -32.74 4.14 -22.45
CA HIS A 1296 -31.80 3.33 -23.23
C HIS A 1296 -30.35 3.69 -22.90
N LYS A 1297 -29.51 2.67 -22.71
CA LYS A 1297 -28.08 2.87 -22.43
C LYS A 1297 -27.22 1.85 -23.16
N GLU A 1298 -26.27 2.37 -23.92
CA GLU A 1298 -25.22 1.63 -24.61
C GLU A 1298 -23.84 2.02 -24.08
N TYR A 1299 -22.97 1.03 -23.92
CA TYR A 1299 -21.55 1.20 -23.64
C TYR A 1299 -20.71 0.79 -24.84
N ASP A 1300 -19.75 1.67 -25.20
CA ASP A 1300 -18.71 1.33 -26.17
C ASP A 1300 -17.66 0.46 -25.49
N ASP A 1301 -17.61 -0.82 -25.83
CA ASP A 1301 -16.60 -1.73 -25.27
C ASP A 1301 -15.24 -1.45 -25.94
N LYS A 1302 -14.30 -0.88 -25.17
CA LYS A 1302 -12.92 -0.69 -25.63
C LYS A 1302 -12.16 -2.01 -25.43
N LYS A 1303 -12.24 -2.91 -26.42
CA LYS A 1303 -11.25 -3.98 -26.53
C LYS A 1303 -9.93 -3.39 -27.02
N ASP A 1304 -8.90 -3.50 -26.19
CA ASP A 1304 -7.51 -3.20 -26.53
C ASP A 1304 -6.97 -4.30 -27.49
N PHE A 1305 -7.38 -4.28 -28.77
CA PHE A 1305 -6.62 -4.94 -29.85
C PHE A 1305 -6.97 -4.33 -31.22
N LEU A 1306 -5.94 -4.05 -32.01
CA LEU A 1306 -5.95 -3.25 -33.24
C LEU A 1306 -6.80 -3.79 -34.42
N LEU A 1307 -7.57 -4.88 -34.27
CA LEU A 1307 -8.25 -5.54 -35.40
C LEU A 1307 -9.65 -6.14 -35.12
N SER A 1308 -10.34 -5.78 -34.05
CA SER A 1308 -11.70 -6.32 -33.78
C SER A 1308 -12.80 -5.26 -33.84
N ARG A 1309 -13.92 -5.59 -34.53
CA ARG A 1309 -15.13 -4.74 -34.65
C ARG A 1309 -15.62 -4.35 -33.26
N LYS A 1310 -15.92 -3.06 -33.05
CA LYS A 1310 -16.52 -2.53 -31.82
C LYS A 1310 -17.89 -3.18 -31.59
N VAL A 1311 -17.96 -4.17 -30.71
CA VAL A 1311 -19.24 -4.71 -30.24
C VAL A 1311 -19.74 -3.76 -29.15
N LYS A 1312 -20.88 -3.11 -29.40
CA LYS A 1312 -21.54 -2.25 -28.41
C LYS A 1312 -22.32 -3.13 -27.44
N LYS A 1313 -22.17 -2.89 -26.14
CA LYS A 1313 -22.93 -3.62 -25.11
C LYS A 1313 -24.12 -2.76 -24.67
N VAL A 1314 -25.33 -3.21 -24.99
CA VAL A 1314 -26.57 -2.57 -24.53
C VAL A 1314 -26.83 -3.00 -23.09
N ALA A 1315 -27.00 -2.04 -22.19
CA ALA A 1315 -27.24 -2.30 -20.77
C ALA A 1315 -28.71 -2.13 -20.37
N THR A 1316 -29.44 -1.21 -21.03
CA THR A 1316 -30.88 -1.02 -20.84
C THR A 1316 -31.52 -0.75 -22.20
N LYS A 1317 -32.65 -1.40 -22.48
CA LYS A 1317 -33.42 -1.33 -23.73
C LYS A 1317 -34.81 -0.75 -23.43
N TYR A 1318 -34.99 0.55 -23.68
CA TYR A 1318 -36.27 1.28 -23.62
C TYR A 1318 -37.17 1.05 -22.39
N ILE A 1319 -36.60 1.11 -21.20
CA ILE A 1319 -37.35 0.83 -19.95
C ILE A 1319 -38.27 2.00 -19.58
N SER A 1320 -39.52 1.71 -19.20
CA SER A 1320 -40.49 2.69 -18.69
C SER A 1320 -41.19 2.20 -17.43
N PHE A 1321 -41.27 3.03 -16.39
CA PHE A 1321 -42.05 2.77 -15.16
C PHE A 1321 -42.27 4.07 -14.36
N CYS A 1322 -43.24 4.06 -13.45
CA CYS A 1322 -43.51 5.16 -12.51
C CYS A 1322 -43.59 4.66 -11.06
N VAL A 1323 -43.21 5.52 -10.10
CA VAL A 1323 -43.30 5.25 -8.65
C VAL A 1323 -44.13 6.32 -7.97
N LYS A 1324 -45.19 5.92 -7.28
CA LYS A 1324 -46.10 6.82 -6.55
C LYS A 1324 -45.47 7.29 -5.23
N LYS A 1325 -46.01 8.37 -4.65
CA LYS A 1325 -45.68 8.79 -3.29
C LYS A 1325 -46.13 7.70 -2.31
N GLY A 1326 -45.22 7.25 -1.43
CA GLY A 1326 -45.48 6.18 -0.47
C GLY A 1326 -45.23 4.76 -0.97
N GLU A 1327 -44.80 4.60 -2.23
CA GLU A 1327 -44.57 3.29 -2.83
C GLU A 1327 -43.09 2.91 -2.82
N ILE A 1328 -42.81 1.64 -2.50
CA ILE A 1328 -41.49 1.02 -2.67
C ILE A 1328 -41.52 0.08 -3.89
N LEU A 1329 -40.82 0.47 -4.96
CA LEU A 1329 -40.65 -0.36 -6.15
C LEU A 1329 -39.34 -1.16 -6.09
N GLY A 1330 -39.46 -2.49 -6.10
CA GLY A 1330 -38.34 -3.43 -6.17
C GLY A 1330 -37.94 -3.76 -7.59
N LEU A 1331 -36.74 -3.38 -8.02
CA LEU A 1331 -36.11 -3.81 -9.28
C LEU A 1331 -35.31 -5.09 -9.05
N LEU A 1332 -35.85 -6.22 -9.51
CA LEU A 1332 -35.20 -7.53 -9.49
C LEU A 1332 -34.68 -7.89 -10.87
N GLY A 1333 -33.69 -8.77 -10.93
CA GLY A 1333 -33.03 -9.16 -12.17
C GLY A 1333 -31.73 -9.91 -11.87
N PRO A 1334 -31.19 -10.70 -12.79
CA PRO A 1334 -29.89 -11.34 -12.59
C PRO A 1334 -28.76 -10.29 -12.62
N ASN A 1335 -27.56 -10.71 -12.23
CA ASN A 1335 -26.38 -9.87 -12.34
C ASN A 1335 -26.11 -9.54 -13.81
N GLY A 1336 -25.98 -8.26 -14.13
CA GLY A 1336 -25.81 -7.80 -15.53
C GLY A 1336 -27.10 -7.39 -16.24
N ALA A 1337 -28.27 -7.57 -15.64
CA ALA A 1337 -29.55 -7.17 -16.24
C ALA A 1337 -29.73 -5.65 -16.44
N GLY A 1338 -28.83 -4.80 -15.89
CA GLY A 1338 -28.88 -3.34 -16.05
C GLY A 1338 -29.36 -2.56 -14.82
N LYS A 1339 -29.73 -3.23 -13.72
CA LYS A 1339 -30.25 -2.62 -12.47
C LYS A 1339 -29.41 -1.45 -11.95
N SER A 1340 -28.12 -1.68 -11.68
CA SER A 1340 -27.22 -0.62 -11.19
C SER A 1340 -26.96 0.47 -12.25
N THR A 1341 -27.11 0.16 -13.54
CA THR A 1341 -27.03 1.18 -14.60
C THR A 1341 -28.19 2.14 -14.50
N ILE A 1342 -29.41 1.65 -14.24
CA ILE A 1342 -30.60 2.50 -14.01
C ILE A 1342 -30.35 3.38 -12.78
N ILE A 1343 -29.94 2.81 -11.65
CA ILE A 1343 -29.61 3.56 -10.44
C ILE A 1343 -28.58 4.66 -10.74
N ASN A 1344 -27.48 4.34 -11.41
CA ASN A 1344 -26.43 5.33 -11.73
C ASN A 1344 -26.92 6.42 -12.70
N ILE A 1345 -27.90 6.13 -13.56
CA ILE A 1345 -28.55 7.14 -14.40
C ILE A 1345 -29.47 8.04 -13.56
N LEU A 1346 -30.29 7.45 -12.67
CA LEU A 1346 -31.16 8.21 -11.75
C LEU A 1346 -30.34 9.12 -10.82
N VAL A 1347 -29.19 8.65 -10.36
CA VAL A 1347 -28.23 9.40 -9.54
C VAL A 1347 -27.50 10.50 -10.34
N GLY A 1348 -27.47 10.42 -11.67
CA GLY A 1348 -26.74 11.37 -12.53
C GLY A 1348 -25.24 11.11 -12.66
N ASP A 1349 -24.77 9.94 -12.22
CA ASP A 1349 -23.38 9.47 -12.38
C ASP A 1349 -23.08 9.08 -13.84
N ILE A 1350 -24.11 8.63 -14.57
CA ILE A 1350 -24.03 8.19 -15.97
C ILE A 1350 -25.13 8.87 -16.79
N GLU A 1351 -24.76 9.50 -17.91
CA GLU A 1351 -25.77 10.04 -18.84
C GLU A 1351 -26.45 8.90 -19.64
N PRO A 1352 -27.79 8.91 -19.81
CA PRO A 1352 -28.50 7.96 -20.67
C PRO A 1352 -28.11 8.18 -22.14
N THR A 1353 -28.23 7.14 -22.98
CA THR A 1353 -28.04 7.28 -24.43
C THR A 1353 -29.27 7.93 -25.06
N SER A 1354 -30.47 7.42 -24.74
CA SER A 1354 -31.76 8.03 -25.03
C SER A 1354 -32.77 7.76 -23.89
N GLY A 1355 -33.94 8.39 -23.97
CA GLY A 1355 -34.95 8.38 -22.90
C GLY A 1355 -34.87 9.58 -21.97
N GLN A 1356 -35.87 9.71 -21.11
CA GLN A 1356 -36.00 10.80 -20.14
C GLN A 1356 -36.27 10.25 -18.74
N VAL A 1357 -35.70 10.93 -17.75
CA VAL A 1357 -35.89 10.65 -16.33
C VAL A 1357 -36.37 11.95 -15.69
N PHE A 1358 -37.44 11.82 -14.93
CA PHE A 1358 -38.04 12.86 -14.15
C PHE A 1358 -37.93 12.40 -12.68
N LEU A 1359 -37.45 13.27 -11.77
CA LEU A 1359 -37.46 13.10 -10.30
C LEU A 1359 -38.11 14.33 -9.59
N GLY A 1360 -39.12 14.13 -8.74
CA GLY A 1360 -39.73 15.19 -7.91
C GLY A 1360 -41.08 15.73 -8.40
N ASP A 1361 -41.53 16.88 -7.88
CA ASP A 1361 -42.75 17.54 -8.38
C ASP A 1361 -42.34 18.43 -9.57
N TYR A 1362 -42.72 18.04 -10.78
CA TYR A 1362 -42.34 18.71 -12.05
C TYR A 1362 -43.12 20.00 -12.33
N SER A 1363 -43.24 20.89 -11.34
CA SER A 1363 -43.82 22.21 -11.56
C SER A 1363 -42.80 23.14 -12.21
N SER A 1364 -43.04 23.39 -13.50
CA SER A 1364 -42.69 24.52 -14.36
C SER A 1364 -41.51 25.42 -14.01
N GLU A 1365 -40.70 25.66 -15.05
CA GLU A 1365 -39.50 26.50 -15.15
C GLU A 1365 -39.66 28.00 -14.78
N THR A 1366 -40.57 28.38 -13.87
CA THR A 1366 -40.96 29.80 -13.68
C THR A 1366 -41.03 30.32 -12.24
N SER A 1367 -40.79 29.53 -11.19
CA SER A 1367 -40.68 30.09 -9.83
C SER A 1367 -39.26 29.92 -9.28
N GLU A 1368 -38.48 31.00 -9.37
CA GLU A 1368 -37.08 31.08 -8.93
C GLU A 1368 -36.87 30.94 -7.40
N ASP A 1369 -37.95 30.85 -6.61
CA ASP A 1369 -37.90 30.88 -5.14
C ASP A 1369 -38.27 29.57 -4.42
N ASP A 1370 -38.70 28.52 -5.12
CA ASP A 1370 -39.04 27.24 -4.47
C ASP A 1370 -37.82 26.29 -4.42
N ASP A 1371 -36.82 26.68 -3.62
CA ASP A 1371 -35.61 25.90 -3.33
C ASP A 1371 -35.91 24.71 -2.38
N SER A 1372 -37.17 24.26 -2.32
CA SER A 1372 -37.65 23.07 -1.61
C SER A 1372 -37.29 21.75 -2.31
N LEU A 1373 -36.41 21.79 -3.32
CA LEU A 1373 -35.93 20.65 -4.12
C LEU A 1373 -35.10 19.65 -3.30
N LYS A 1374 -35.86 18.87 -2.52
CA LYS A 1374 -35.85 17.42 -2.29
C LYS A 1374 -34.47 16.79 -2.30
N CYS A 1375 -33.78 16.84 -1.15
CA CYS A 1375 -32.64 15.96 -0.88
C CYS A 1375 -32.99 14.52 -1.25
N MET A 1376 -32.24 13.94 -2.18
CA MET A 1376 -32.36 12.55 -2.59
C MET A 1376 -31.54 11.68 -1.63
N GLY A 1377 -32.14 10.61 -1.12
CA GLY A 1377 -31.43 9.60 -0.34
C GLY A 1377 -30.82 8.57 -1.28
N TYR A 1378 -29.52 8.30 -1.18
CA TYR A 1378 -28.89 7.23 -1.95
C TYR A 1378 -28.05 6.32 -1.05
N CYS A 1379 -28.35 5.02 -1.08
CA CYS A 1379 -27.54 3.97 -0.48
C CYS A 1379 -26.88 3.14 -1.60
N PRO A 1380 -25.62 3.40 -1.98
CA PRO A 1380 -24.94 2.68 -3.06
C PRO A 1380 -24.58 1.23 -2.71
N GLN A 1381 -24.31 0.40 -3.72
CA GLN A 1381 -23.78 -0.96 -3.54
C GLN A 1381 -22.43 -0.99 -2.81
N ILE A 1382 -21.53 -0.03 -3.11
CA ILE A 1382 -20.22 0.08 -2.45
C ILE A 1382 -20.34 1.03 -1.27
N ASN A 1383 -19.89 0.61 -0.08
CA ASN A 1383 -19.88 1.44 1.13
C ASN A 1383 -18.90 2.61 0.99
N PRO A 1384 -19.35 3.86 0.75
CA PRO A 1384 -18.49 5.00 0.47
C PRO A 1384 -18.15 5.73 1.77
N LEU A 1385 -17.57 4.97 2.70
CA LEU A 1385 -17.32 5.40 4.07
C LEU A 1385 -15.81 5.62 4.28
N TRP A 1386 -15.47 6.67 5.02
CA TRP A 1386 -14.07 6.93 5.38
C TRP A 1386 -13.60 5.97 6.49
N PRO A 1387 -12.50 5.23 6.28
CA PRO A 1387 -12.11 4.14 7.19
C PRO A 1387 -11.73 4.61 8.60
N ASP A 1388 -11.08 5.77 8.71
CA ASP A 1388 -10.54 6.28 9.99
C ASP A 1388 -11.48 7.28 10.70
N THR A 1389 -12.68 7.50 10.15
CA THR A 1389 -13.72 8.36 10.70
C THR A 1389 -14.69 7.53 11.55
N THR A 1390 -15.21 8.12 12.63
CA THR A 1390 -16.18 7.43 13.49
C THR A 1390 -17.57 7.45 12.87
N LEU A 1391 -18.45 6.59 13.38
CA LEU A 1391 -19.84 6.51 12.93
C LEU A 1391 -20.58 7.82 13.26
N GLN A 1392 -20.35 8.38 14.44
CA GLN A 1392 -20.88 9.69 14.83
C GLN A 1392 -20.43 10.82 13.90
N GLU A 1393 -19.14 10.87 13.56
CA GLU A 1393 -18.62 11.92 12.66
C GLU A 1393 -19.21 11.85 11.26
N HIS A 1394 -19.47 10.65 10.73
CA HIS A 1394 -20.18 10.52 9.46
C HIS A 1394 -21.54 11.19 9.52
N PHE A 1395 -22.30 10.96 10.59
CA PHE A 1395 -23.59 11.63 10.77
C PHE A 1395 -23.45 13.14 10.85
N GLU A 1396 -22.47 13.64 11.61
CA GLU A 1396 -22.22 15.08 11.75
C GLU A 1396 -21.87 15.74 10.40
N ILE A 1397 -21.02 15.10 9.60
CA ILE A 1397 -20.60 15.60 8.28
C ILE A 1397 -21.79 15.63 7.32
N TYR A 1398 -22.51 14.52 7.18
CA TYR A 1398 -23.64 14.43 6.25
C TYR A 1398 -24.81 15.33 6.68
N GLY A 1399 -25.09 15.42 7.99
CA GLY A 1399 -26.09 16.34 8.52
C GLY A 1399 -25.77 17.80 8.20
N ALA A 1400 -24.53 18.22 8.42
CA ALA A 1400 -24.10 19.59 8.11
C ALA A 1400 -24.11 19.88 6.60
N VAL A 1401 -23.74 18.91 5.75
CA VAL A 1401 -23.78 19.06 4.29
C VAL A 1401 -25.21 19.21 3.78
N LYS A 1402 -26.18 18.50 4.37
CA LYS A 1402 -27.61 18.66 4.08
C LYS A 1402 -28.21 19.96 4.63
N GLY A 1403 -27.47 20.72 5.45
CA GLY A 1403 -27.90 22.00 6.01
C GLY A 1403 -28.68 21.90 7.32
N MET A 1404 -28.57 20.78 8.04
CA MET A 1404 -29.23 20.62 9.34
C MET A 1404 -28.56 21.49 10.41
N SER A 1405 -29.35 22.04 11.34
CA SER A 1405 -28.83 22.73 12.52
C SER A 1405 -28.20 21.73 13.49
N ALA A 1406 -27.27 22.18 14.35
CA ALA A 1406 -26.57 21.30 15.28
C ALA A 1406 -27.49 20.65 16.33
N SER A 1407 -28.59 21.33 16.73
CA SER A 1407 -29.59 20.80 17.64
C SER A 1407 -30.40 19.68 16.98
N ASP A 1408 -30.94 19.95 15.79
CA ASP A 1408 -31.80 19.00 15.07
C ASP A 1408 -30.99 17.77 14.67
N MET A 1409 -29.72 17.97 14.32
CA MET A 1409 -28.81 16.88 13.97
C MET A 1409 -28.59 15.91 15.13
N LYS A 1410 -28.36 16.39 16.36
CA LYS A 1410 -28.20 15.51 17.53
C LYS A 1410 -29.45 14.68 17.80
N GLU A 1411 -30.62 15.30 17.71
CA GLU A 1411 -31.89 14.62 17.93
C GLU A 1411 -32.14 13.55 16.87
N VAL A 1412 -31.97 13.90 15.59
CA VAL A 1412 -32.12 12.97 14.47
C VAL A 1412 -31.14 11.81 14.54
N ILE A 1413 -29.88 12.08 14.90
CA ILE A 1413 -28.87 11.04 15.08
C ILE A 1413 -29.30 10.10 16.19
N SER A 1414 -29.71 10.61 17.36
CA SER A 1414 -30.17 9.79 18.48
C SER A 1414 -31.27 8.82 18.05
N ARG A 1415 -32.28 9.33 17.34
CA ARG A 1415 -33.42 8.54 16.86
C ARG A 1415 -33.01 7.46 15.86
N ILE A 1416 -32.22 7.81 14.84
CA ILE A 1416 -31.73 6.85 13.83
C ILE A 1416 -30.85 5.78 14.48
N THR A 1417 -30.03 6.18 15.45
CA THR A 1417 -29.13 5.27 16.17
C THR A 1417 -29.92 4.25 17.00
N HIS A 1418 -31.03 4.68 17.61
CA HIS A 1418 -31.94 3.80 18.33
C HIS A 1418 -32.67 2.83 17.39
N ALA A 1419 -33.17 3.33 16.25
CA ALA A 1419 -33.92 2.52 15.29
C ALA A 1419 -33.08 1.45 14.57
N LEU A 1420 -31.78 1.67 14.38
CA LEU A 1420 -30.89 0.72 13.71
C LEU A 1420 -29.96 -0.06 14.66
N ASP A 1421 -30.10 0.18 15.96
CA ASP A 1421 -29.25 -0.36 17.03
C ASP A 1421 -27.75 -0.13 16.79
N LEU A 1422 -27.38 1.16 16.68
CA LEU A 1422 -26.00 1.60 16.39
C LEU A 1422 -25.29 2.22 17.60
N LYS A 1423 -25.92 2.21 18.78
CA LYS A 1423 -25.52 3.02 19.95
C LYS A 1423 -24.13 2.63 20.45
N GLU A 1424 -23.84 1.33 20.53
CA GLU A 1424 -22.53 0.79 20.92
C GLU A 1424 -21.40 1.03 19.91
N HIS A 1425 -21.75 1.44 18.69
CA HIS A 1425 -20.82 1.58 17.57
C HIS A 1425 -20.52 3.04 17.20
N LEU A 1426 -21.19 4.02 17.82
CA LEU A 1426 -21.05 5.45 17.53
C LEU A 1426 -19.59 5.95 17.57
N GLN A 1427 -18.84 5.54 18.60
CA GLN A 1427 -17.44 5.95 18.80
C GLN A 1427 -16.43 5.05 18.06
N LYS A 1428 -16.88 3.94 17.45
CA LYS A 1428 -15.98 3.02 16.73
C LYS A 1428 -15.69 3.59 15.33
N THR A 1429 -14.44 3.46 14.90
CA THR A 1429 -14.04 3.85 13.53
C THR A 1429 -14.54 2.83 12.51
N VAL A 1430 -14.93 3.29 11.31
CA VAL A 1430 -15.51 2.45 10.26
C VAL A 1430 -14.63 1.25 9.93
N LYS A 1431 -13.31 1.40 9.92
CA LYS A 1431 -12.36 0.31 9.67
C LYS A 1431 -12.55 -0.90 10.59
N LYS A 1432 -12.98 -0.68 11.84
CA LYS A 1432 -13.24 -1.73 12.83
C LYS A 1432 -14.66 -2.28 12.79
N LEU A 1433 -15.57 -1.66 12.03
CA LEU A 1433 -16.96 -2.09 11.95
C LEU A 1433 -17.13 -3.35 11.09
N PRO A 1434 -18.00 -4.28 11.50
CA PRO A 1434 -18.48 -5.37 10.66
C PRO A 1434 -19.13 -4.87 9.37
N ALA A 1435 -19.17 -5.70 8.33
CA ALA A 1435 -19.77 -5.35 7.03
C ALA A 1435 -21.25 -4.96 7.16
N GLY A 1436 -22.03 -5.71 7.93
CA GLY A 1436 -23.46 -5.43 8.13
C GLY A 1436 -23.72 -4.09 8.83
N ILE A 1437 -22.89 -3.70 9.81
CA ILE A 1437 -23.01 -2.39 10.48
C ILE A 1437 -22.63 -1.25 9.55
N LYS A 1438 -21.63 -1.43 8.69
CA LYS A 1438 -21.30 -0.46 7.64
C LYS A 1438 -22.49 -0.24 6.69
N ARG A 1439 -23.23 -1.31 6.39
CA ARG A 1439 -24.43 -1.26 5.55
C ARG A 1439 -25.56 -0.50 6.24
N LYS A 1440 -25.82 -0.79 7.52
CA LYS A 1440 -26.73 0.00 8.38
C LYS A 1440 -26.37 1.49 8.37
N LEU A 1441 -25.09 1.83 8.48
CA LEU A 1441 -24.62 3.22 8.39
C LEU A 1441 -24.92 3.84 7.02
N CYS A 1442 -24.63 3.16 5.91
CA CYS A 1442 -24.94 3.68 4.57
C CYS A 1442 -26.44 3.97 4.39
N PHE A 1443 -27.30 3.07 4.88
CA PHE A 1443 -28.75 3.28 4.90
C PHE A 1443 -29.13 4.50 5.76
N ALA A 1444 -28.58 4.59 6.97
CA ALA A 1444 -28.79 5.71 7.88
C ALA A 1444 -28.40 7.07 7.26
N LEU A 1445 -27.25 7.13 6.57
CA LEU A 1445 -26.78 8.32 5.87
C LEU A 1445 -27.70 8.71 4.70
N SER A 1446 -28.29 7.73 4.02
CA SER A 1446 -29.27 7.98 2.97
C SER A 1446 -30.55 8.64 3.52
N MET A 1447 -30.99 8.25 4.72
CA MET A 1447 -32.22 8.71 5.38
C MET A 1447 -32.10 10.08 6.08
N LEU A 1448 -30.88 10.56 6.34
CA LEU A 1448 -30.64 11.88 6.92
C LEU A 1448 -31.35 13.01 6.14
N GLY A 1449 -31.91 14.01 6.82
CA GLY A 1449 -32.54 15.16 6.17
C GLY A 1449 -33.88 14.89 5.48
N ASN A 1450 -34.55 13.77 5.80
CA ASN A 1450 -35.91 13.44 5.37
C ASN A 1450 -36.11 13.47 3.83
N PRO A 1451 -35.41 12.61 3.07
CA PRO A 1451 -35.47 12.62 1.61
C PRO A 1451 -36.86 12.22 1.09
N GLN A 1452 -37.37 12.92 0.08
CA GLN A 1452 -38.62 12.54 -0.59
C GLN A 1452 -38.46 11.35 -1.53
N ILE A 1453 -37.29 11.22 -2.15
CA ILE A 1453 -36.94 10.12 -3.05
C ILE A 1453 -35.73 9.40 -2.50
N THR A 1454 -35.83 8.07 -2.37
CA THR A 1454 -34.74 7.23 -1.89
C THR A 1454 -34.40 6.15 -2.91
N LEU A 1455 -33.12 6.02 -3.25
CA LEU A 1455 -32.59 4.91 -4.01
C LEU A 1455 -31.77 4.00 -3.11
N LEU A 1456 -32.12 2.73 -3.05
CA LEU A 1456 -31.47 1.71 -2.25
C LEU A 1456 -30.88 0.64 -3.17
N ASP A 1457 -29.55 0.64 -3.31
CA ASP A 1457 -28.85 -0.30 -4.18
C ASP A 1457 -28.26 -1.46 -3.37
N GLU A 1458 -29.02 -2.55 -3.27
CA GLU A 1458 -28.71 -3.78 -2.51
C GLU A 1458 -28.42 -3.55 -1.01
N PRO A 1459 -29.35 -2.97 -0.23
CA PRO A 1459 -29.09 -2.50 1.13
C PRO A 1459 -28.89 -3.60 2.17
N SER A 1460 -29.28 -4.85 1.93
CA SER A 1460 -29.14 -5.96 2.90
C SER A 1460 -27.97 -6.92 2.61
N THR A 1461 -27.15 -6.63 1.59
CA THR A 1461 -26.04 -7.52 1.18
C THR A 1461 -25.00 -7.73 2.27
N GLY A 1462 -24.66 -9.00 2.52
CA GLY A 1462 -23.64 -9.40 3.50
C GLY A 1462 -24.03 -9.17 4.96
N MET A 1463 -25.33 -9.04 5.25
CA MET A 1463 -25.90 -9.00 6.60
C MET A 1463 -26.39 -10.38 7.03
N ASP A 1464 -26.26 -10.68 8.32
CA ASP A 1464 -26.87 -11.85 8.96
C ASP A 1464 -28.40 -11.74 9.01
N PRO A 1465 -29.15 -12.86 9.15
CA PRO A 1465 -30.61 -12.87 9.10
C PRO A 1465 -31.27 -11.89 10.07
N LYS A 1466 -30.81 -11.84 11.33
CA LYS A 1466 -31.31 -10.92 12.36
C LYS A 1466 -31.11 -9.45 11.96
N ALA A 1467 -29.94 -9.12 11.43
CA ALA A 1467 -29.65 -7.77 10.95
C ALA A 1467 -30.42 -7.41 9.66
N LYS A 1468 -30.67 -8.37 8.76
CA LYS A 1468 -31.52 -8.17 7.57
C LYS A 1468 -32.95 -7.82 7.98
N GLN A 1469 -33.56 -8.60 8.87
CA GLN A 1469 -34.92 -8.33 9.34
C GLN A 1469 -35.03 -6.97 10.02
N HIS A 1470 -34.05 -6.59 10.85
CA HIS A 1470 -33.99 -5.25 11.42
C HIS A 1470 -33.92 -4.16 10.35
N MET A 1471 -33.09 -4.34 9.32
CA MET A 1471 -33.00 -3.40 8.21
C MET A 1471 -34.34 -3.29 7.47
N TRP A 1472 -34.99 -4.41 7.16
CA TRP A 1472 -36.28 -4.43 6.46
C TRP A 1472 -37.38 -3.77 7.27
N ARG A 1473 -37.42 -4.01 8.58
CA ARG A 1473 -38.34 -3.35 9.52
C ARG A 1473 -38.08 -1.84 9.51
N ALA A 1474 -36.82 -1.40 9.62
CA ALA A 1474 -36.46 0.01 9.54
C ALA A 1474 -36.86 0.67 8.20
N ILE A 1475 -36.70 -0.04 7.07
CA ILE A 1475 -37.14 0.45 5.76
C ILE A 1475 -38.67 0.62 5.76
N ARG A 1476 -39.46 -0.41 6.09
CA ARG A 1476 -40.93 -0.28 6.13
C ARG A 1476 -41.38 0.87 7.01
N THR A 1477 -40.79 0.99 8.20
CA THR A 1477 -41.12 2.04 9.16
C THR A 1477 -40.81 3.43 8.59
N ALA A 1478 -39.71 3.57 7.84
CA ALA A 1478 -39.33 4.83 7.19
C ALA A 1478 -40.26 5.27 6.05
N PHE A 1479 -41.00 4.36 5.41
CA PHE A 1479 -41.87 4.64 4.25
C PHE A 1479 -43.37 4.59 4.55
N LYS A 1480 -43.78 4.12 5.75
CA LYS A 1480 -45.19 3.97 6.18
C LYS A 1480 -46.03 5.23 6.04
N ASN A 1481 -45.45 6.42 6.22
CA ASN A 1481 -46.16 7.70 6.22
C ASN A 1481 -46.61 8.22 4.84
N ARG A 1482 -46.41 7.44 3.76
CA ARG A 1482 -46.79 7.77 2.38
C ARG A 1482 -46.22 9.06 1.76
N LYS A 1483 -45.33 9.78 2.45
CA LYS A 1483 -44.69 11.01 1.95
C LYS A 1483 -43.46 10.75 1.07
N ARG A 1484 -42.85 9.56 1.13
CA ARG A 1484 -41.57 9.22 0.48
C ARG A 1484 -41.77 8.14 -0.59
N ALA A 1485 -41.03 8.20 -1.68
CA ALA A 1485 -40.98 7.15 -2.70
C ALA A 1485 -39.60 6.47 -2.69
N ALA A 1486 -39.55 5.15 -2.89
CA ALA A 1486 -38.30 4.41 -2.94
C ALA A 1486 -38.18 3.48 -4.15
N ILE A 1487 -36.95 3.38 -4.67
CA ILE A 1487 -36.56 2.30 -5.58
C ILE A 1487 -35.52 1.45 -4.88
N LEU A 1488 -35.80 0.16 -4.76
CA LEU A 1488 -34.93 -0.85 -4.18
C LEU A 1488 -34.42 -1.76 -5.30
N THR A 1489 -33.12 -1.78 -5.57
CA THR A 1489 -32.52 -2.86 -6.38
C THR A 1489 -32.07 -3.98 -5.46
N THR A 1490 -32.56 -5.19 -5.71
CA THR A 1490 -32.16 -6.38 -4.95
C THR A 1490 -32.13 -7.61 -5.83
N HIS A 1491 -31.32 -8.58 -5.42
CA HIS A 1491 -31.29 -9.93 -5.94
C HIS A 1491 -31.72 -10.97 -4.88
N TYR A 1492 -32.26 -10.51 -3.74
CA TYR A 1492 -32.85 -11.36 -2.71
C TYR A 1492 -34.37 -11.26 -2.80
N MET A 1493 -35.01 -12.39 -3.11
CA MET A 1493 -36.45 -12.47 -3.29
C MET A 1493 -37.19 -12.23 -1.97
N GLU A 1494 -36.63 -12.73 -0.88
CA GLU A 1494 -37.14 -12.50 0.48
C GLU A 1494 -37.11 -11.02 0.86
N GLU A 1495 -36.08 -10.28 0.46
CA GLU A 1495 -36.03 -8.82 0.69
C GLU A 1495 -37.11 -8.11 -0.11
N ALA A 1496 -37.33 -8.51 -1.37
CA ALA A 1496 -38.40 -7.96 -2.18
C ALA A 1496 -39.79 -8.29 -1.61
N GLU A 1497 -40.00 -9.52 -1.17
CA GLU A 1497 -41.25 -9.98 -0.56
C GLU A 1497 -41.50 -9.32 0.80
N ALA A 1498 -40.43 -9.07 1.58
CA ALA A 1498 -40.54 -8.38 2.83
C ALA A 1498 -40.73 -6.88 2.66
N VAL A 1499 -40.09 -6.20 1.71
CA VAL A 1499 -39.99 -4.72 1.74
C VAL A 1499 -40.81 -4.04 0.66
N CYS A 1500 -40.96 -4.63 -0.53
CA CYS A 1500 -41.51 -3.95 -1.69
C CYS A 1500 -43.03 -4.10 -1.80
N ASP A 1501 -43.72 -3.01 -2.17
CA ASP A 1501 -45.15 -3.05 -2.50
C ASP A 1501 -45.36 -3.60 -3.91
N ARG A 1502 -44.49 -3.21 -4.84
CA ARG A 1502 -44.45 -3.66 -6.23
C ARG A 1502 -43.06 -4.12 -6.61
N VAL A 1503 -43.01 -5.13 -7.46
CA VAL A 1503 -41.80 -5.76 -7.98
C VAL A 1503 -41.80 -5.67 -9.50
N ALA A 1504 -40.69 -5.21 -10.07
CA ALA A 1504 -40.39 -5.21 -11.49
C ALA A 1504 -39.22 -6.16 -11.76
N ILE A 1505 -39.44 -7.18 -12.58
CA ILE A 1505 -38.40 -8.15 -12.95
C ILE A 1505 -37.77 -7.72 -14.28
N MET A 1506 -36.45 -7.56 -14.27
CA MET A 1506 -35.63 -7.19 -15.41
C MET A 1506 -34.84 -8.37 -15.95
N VAL A 1507 -34.83 -8.50 -17.28
CA VAL A 1507 -34.15 -9.55 -18.04
C VAL A 1507 -33.52 -8.90 -19.28
N SER A 1508 -32.24 -9.14 -19.54
CA SER A 1508 -31.50 -8.61 -20.72
C SER A 1508 -31.62 -7.09 -20.98
N GLY A 1509 -31.73 -6.29 -19.92
CA GLY A 1509 -31.89 -4.84 -20.01
C GLY A 1509 -33.32 -4.37 -20.32
N GLN A 1510 -34.31 -5.28 -20.34
CA GLN A 1510 -35.74 -4.98 -20.53
C GLN A 1510 -36.52 -5.32 -19.25
N LEU A 1511 -37.71 -4.73 -19.13
CA LEU A 1511 -38.66 -5.04 -18.06
C LEU A 1511 -39.57 -6.18 -18.55
N ARG A 1512 -39.55 -7.33 -17.88
CA ARG A 1512 -40.31 -8.52 -18.32
C ARG A 1512 -41.71 -8.58 -17.72
N CYS A 1513 -41.84 -8.28 -16.44
CA CYS A 1513 -43.12 -8.20 -15.75
C CYS A 1513 -43.04 -7.20 -14.59
N ILE A 1514 -44.20 -6.67 -14.18
CA ILE A 1514 -44.32 -5.73 -13.07
C ILE A 1514 -45.64 -5.94 -12.32
N GLY A 1515 -45.61 -6.01 -10.99
CA GLY A 1515 -46.81 -6.26 -10.20
C GLY A 1515 -46.54 -6.46 -8.71
N THR A 1516 -47.58 -6.76 -7.93
CA THR A 1516 -47.42 -7.16 -6.52
C THR A 1516 -46.88 -8.60 -6.42
N VAL A 1517 -46.26 -8.95 -5.29
CA VAL A 1517 -45.61 -10.27 -5.12
C VAL A 1517 -46.62 -11.41 -5.28
N GLN A 1518 -47.81 -11.30 -4.68
CA GLN A 1518 -48.85 -12.32 -4.79
C GLN A 1518 -49.42 -12.40 -6.21
N HIS A 1519 -49.59 -11.28 -6.91
CA HIS A 1519 -50.00 -11.25 -8.32
C HIS A 1519 -48.99 -12.03 -9.17
N LEU A 1520 -47.70 -11.74 -9.02
CA LEU A 1520 -46.63 -12.43 -9.77
C LEU A 1520 -46.58 -13.93 -9.45
N LYS A 1521 -46.71 -14.34 -8.17
CA LYS A 1521 -46.80 -15.76 -7.78
C LYS A 1521 -48.02 -16.45 -8.38
N SER A 1522 -49.16 -15.77 -8.44
CA SER A 1522 -50.40 -16.33 -8.98
C SER A 1522 -50.38 -16.46 -10.52
N LYS A 1523 -49.79 -15.47 -11.20
CA LYS A 1523 -49.75 -15.35 -12.67
C LYS A 1523 -48.68 -16.26 -13.28
N PHE A 1524 -47.47 -16.24 -12.72
CA PHE A 1524 -46.31 -16.97 -13.27
C PHE A 1524 -45.93 -18.22 -12.48
N GLY A 1525 -46.49 -18.46 -11.28
CA GLY A 1525 -46.21 -19.67 -10.51
C GLY A 1525 -46.86 -20.90 -11.14
N LYS A 1526 -46.05 -21.80 -11.71
CA LYS A 1526 -46.54 -23.00 -12.42
C LYS A 1526 -47.00 -24.16 -11.53
N GLY A 1527 -47.08 -24.02 -10.20
CA GLY A 1527 -47.54 -25.14 -9.37
C GLY A 1527 -47.29 -25.05 -7.86
N TYR A 1528 -47.44 -26.21 -7.24
CA TYR A 1528 -47.22 -26.49 -5.83
C TYR A 1528 -46.08 -27.48 -5.63
N PHE A 1529 -45.51 -27.50 -4.43
CA PHE A 1529 -44.45 -28.39 -4.02
C PHE A 1529 -44.95 -29.27 -2.89
N LEU A 1530 -44.77 -30.59 -3.03
CA LEU A 1530 -45.14 -31.59 -2.03
C LEU A 1530 -43.90 -32.35 -1.58
N GLU A 1531 -43.54 -32.24 -0.31
CA GLU A 1531 -42.50 -33.07 0.32
C GLU A 1531 -43.15 -34.06 1.29
N ILE A 1532 -42.70 -35.30 1.32
CA ILE A 1532 -43.25 -36.38 2.13
C ILE A 1532 -42.12 -37.11 2.82
N LYS A 1533 -42.16 -37.24 4.13
CA LYS A 1533 -41.22 -38.03 4.94
C LYS A 1533 -41.88 -39.36 5.35
N LEU A 1534 -41.18 -40.47 5.13
CA LEU A 1534 -41.64 -41.83 5.47
C LEU A 1534 -41.10 -42.23 6.85
N LYS A 1535 -41.88 -43.01 7.61
CA LYS A 1535 -41.49 -43.47 8.96
C LYS A 1535 -40.29 -44.42 8.97
N ASP A 1536 -40.18 -45.30 7.97
CA ASP A 1536 -39.09 -46.29 7.83
C ASP A 1536 -38.74 -46.51 6.36
N TRP A 1537 -37.57 -47.12 6.08
CA TRP A 1537 -37.18 -47.49 4.72
C TRP A 1537 -38.00 -48.71 4.28
N ILE A 1538 -38.96 -48.49 3.40
CA ILE A 1538 -39.83 -49.54 2.89
C ILE A 1538 -39.33 -49.97 1.51
N GLU A 1539 -39.38 -51.28 1.22
CA GLU A 1539 -39.00 -51.85 -0.07
C GLU A 1539 -39.59 -51.04 -1.24
N ASN A 1540 -38.85 -50.94 -2.36
CA ASN A 1540 -39.22 -50.16 -3.56
C ASN A 1540 -40.70 -50.32 -3.98
N LEU A 1541 -41.32 -51.47 -3.68
CA LEU A 1541 -42.71 -51.78 -3.98
C LEU A 1541 -43.73 -50.86 -3.31
N GLU A 1542 -43.50 -50.38 -2.08
CA GLU A 1542 -44.40 -49.44 -1.39
C GLU A 1542 -44.19 -47.99 -1.84
N VAL A 1543 -42.96 -47.61 -2.17
CA VAL A 1543 -42.67 -46.29 -2.78
C VAL A 1543 -43.42 -46.15 -4.11
N ASP A 1544 -43.45 -47.21 -4.93
CA ASP A 1544 -44.20 -47.21 -6.19
C ASP A 1544 -45.73 -47.17 -5.99
N ARG A 1545 -46.25 -47.75 -4.89
CA ARG A 1545 -47.67 -47.63 -4.53
C ARG A 1545 -48.01 -46.21 -4.09
N LEU A 1546 -47.20 -45.63 -3.23
CA LEU A 1546 -47.38 -44.25 -2.79
C LEU A 1546 -47.27 -43.29 -3.98
N GLN A 1547 -46.32 -43.52 -4.90
CA GLN A 1547 -46.19 -42.71 -6.10
C GLN A 1547 -47.42 -42.83 -7.01
N ARG A 1548 -48.01 -44.02 -7.15
CA ARG A 1548 -49.28 -44.20 -7.86
C ARG A 1548 -50.44 -43.47 -7.18
N GLU A 1549 -50.49 -43.47 -5.85
CA GLU A 1549 -51.51 -42.71 -5.12
C GLU A 1549 -51.33 -41.20 -5.32
N ILE A 1550 -50.10 -40.70 -5.29
CA ILE A 1550 -49.82 -39.28 -5.53
C ILE A 1550 -50.16 -38.90 -6.98
N GLN A 1551 -49.86 -39.76 -7.95
CA GLN A 1551 -50.28 -39.57 -9.35
C GLN A 1551 -51.81 -39.67 -9.51
N TYR A 1552 -52.49 -40.44 -8.66
CA TYR A 1552 -53.94 -40.49 -8.64
C TYR A 1552 -54.56 -39.20 -8.07
N ILE A 1553 -53.96 -38.64 -7.02
CA ILE A 1553 -54.37 -37.35 -6.45
C ILE A 1553 -54.04 -36.21 -7.42
N PHE A 1554 -52.85 -36.25 -8.04
CA PHE A 1554 -52.28 -35.22 -8.91
C PHE A 1554 -51.72 -35.85 -10.21
N PRO A 1555 -52.49 -35.86 -11.32
CA PRO A 1555 -52.19 -36.62 -12.53
C PRO A 1555 -50.81 -36.37 -13.15
N ASN A 1556 -50.34 -35.12 -13.12
CA ASN A 1556 -49.10 -34.67 -13.73
C ASN A 1556 -48.02 -34.35 -12.68
N ALA A 1557 -48.13 -34.91 -11.47
CA ALA A 1557 -47.11 -34.76 -10.44
C ALA A 1557 -45.76 -35.33 -10.90
N SER A 1558 -44.77 -34.45 -10.99
CA SER A 1558 -43.40 -34.81 -11.35
C SER A 1558 -42.58 -35.05 -10.10
N ARG A 1559 -42.11 -36.28 -9.91
CA ARG A 1559 -41.21 -36.64 -8.80
C ARG A 1559 -39.84 -36.02 -9.02
N GLN A 1560 -39.31 -35.34 -8.00
CA GLN A 1560 -37.92 -34.91 -7.93
C GLN A 1560 -37.04 -35.99 -7.26
N GLU A 1561 -35.72 -35.81 -7.32
CA GLU A 1561 -34.77 -36.75 -6.70
C GLU A 1561 -35.10 -36.98 -5.21
N SER A 1562 -35.21 -38.26 -4.85
CA SER A 1562 -35.61 -38.73 -3.53
C SER A 1562 -34.39 -38.93 -2.62
N PHE A 1563 -34.47 -38.47 -1.37
CA PHE A 1563 -33.51 -38.81 -0.32
C PHE A 1563 -34.01 -40.00 0.49
N SER A 1564 -33.13 -40.69 1.21
CA SER A 1564 -33.32 -42.02 1.86
C SER A 1564 -34.53 -42.19 2.80
N SER A 1565 -35.40 -41.20 2.95
CA SER A 1565 -36.74 -41.31 3.55
C SER A 1565 -37.68 -40.16 3.15
N ILE A 1566 -37.28 -39.30 2.20
CA ILE A 1566 -38.01 -38.09 1.81
C ILE A 1566 -38.25 -38.09 0.30
N LEU A 1567 -39.52 -37.98 -0.08
CA LEU A 1567 -39.99 -37.89 -1.46
C LEU A 1567 -40.46 -36.46 -1.73
N ALA A 1568 -39.99 -35.85 -2.81
CA ALA A 1568 -40.40 -34.51 -3.22
C ALA A 1568 -41.07 -34.55 -4.61
N TYR A 1569 -42.16 -33.80 -4.78
CA TYR A 1569 -42.95 -33.72 -6.00
C TYR A 1569 -43.21 -32.26 -6.37
N LYS A 1570 -43.05 -31.93 -7.65
CA LYS A 1570 -43.52 -30.68 -8.24
C LYS A 1570 -44.86 -30.96 -8.93
N ILE A 1571 -45.90 -30.30 -8.45
CA ILE A 1571 -47.29 -30.51 -8.85
C ILE A 1571 -47.73 -29.31 -9.70
N PRO A 1572 -48.13 -29.50 -10.97
CA PRO A 1572 -48.63 -28.42 -11.81
C PRO A 1572 -49.86 -27.74 -11.21
N LYS A 1573 -49.99 -26.43 -11.43
CA LYS A 1573 -51.13 -25.65 -10.90
C LYS A 1573 -52.48 -26.17 -11.40
N GLU A 1574 -52.50 -26.70 -12.63
CA GLU A 1574 -53.68 -27.25 -13.31
C GLU A 1574 -54.28 -28.47 -12.58
N ASP A 1575 -53.43 -29.26 -11.90
CA ASP A 1575 -53.87 -30.45 -11.16
C ASP A 1575 -54.50 -30.11 -9.79
N VAL A 1576 -54.32 -28.87 -9.32
CA VAL A 1576 -54.78 -28.41 -8.01
C VAL A 1576 -56.03 -27.55 -8.18
N GLN A 1577 -57.20 -28.20 -8.21
CA GLN A 1577 -58.49 -27.50 -8.38
C GLN A 1577 -58.87 -26.64 -7.17
N SER A 1578 -58.78 -27.18 -5.95
CA SER A 1578 -58.95 -26.42 -4.70
C SER A 1578 -57.97 -26.88 -3.64
N LEU A 1579 -57.46 -25.94 -2.85
CA LEU A 1579 -56.58 -26.24 -1.72
C LEU A 1579 -57.27 -27.12 -0.68
N SER A 1580 -58.58 -26.95 -0.47
CA SER A 1580 -59.35 -27.75 0.50
C SER A 1580 -59.33 -29.24 0.17
N GLN A 1581 -59.62 -29.60 -1.10
CA GLN A 1581 -59.60 -30.99 -1.56
C GLN A 1581 -58.20 -31.59 -1.56
N SER A 1582 -57.18 -30.81 -1.92
CA SER A 1582 -55.79 -31.29 -1.91
C SER A 1582 -55.31 -31.65 -0.51
N PHE A 1583 -55.53 -30.79 0.49
CA PHE A 1583 -55.18 -31.10 1.87
C PHE A 1583 -56.01 -32.27 2.44
N PHE A 1584 -57.30 -32.36 2.09
CA PHE A 1584 -58.15 -33.48 2.51
C PHE A 1584 -57.62 -34.83 1.99
N LYS A 1585 -57.34 -34.93 0.68
CA LYS A 1585 -56.80 -36.15 0.05
C LYS A 1585 -55.39 -36.49 0.56
N LEU A 1586 -54.55 -35.49 0.80
CA LEU A 1586 -53.21 -35.70 1.36
C LEU A 1586 -53.25 -36.22 2.80
N GLU A 1587 -54.19 -35.74 3.63
CA GLU A 1587 -54.36 -36.27 4.98
C GLU A 1587 -54.90 -37.71 4.96
N GLU A 1588 -55.80 -38.03 4.04
CA GLU A 1588 -56.27 -39.41 3.82
C GLU A 1588 -55.10 -40.33 3.39
N ALA A 1589 -54.27 -39.88 2.45
CA ALA A 1589 -53.07 -40.61 2.03
C ALA A 1589 -52.06 -40.79 3.17
N LYS A 1590 -51.88 -39.78 4.03
CA LYS A 1590 -51.03 -39.88 5.22
C LYS A 1590 -51.52 -40.93 6.22
N HIS A 1591 -52.83 -41.14 6.33
CA HIS A 1591 -53.37 -42.21 7.18
C HIS A 1591 -53.29 -43.59 6.51
N ALA A 1592 -53.43 -43.66 5.18
CA ALA A 1592 -53.40 -44.91 4.42
C ALA A 1592 -51.97 -45.46 4.22
N PHE A 1593 -50.97 -44.61 4.13
CA PHE A 1593 -49.56 -44.96 3.95
C PHE A 1593 -48.75 -44.63 5.22
N ALA A 1594 -47.60 -45.27 5.44
CA ALA A 1594 -46.74 -45.01 6.61
C ALA A 1594 -45.94 -43.69 6.49
N ILE A 1595 -46.62 -42.60 6.14
CA ILE A 1595 -46.09 -41.25 6.05
C ILE A 1595 -45.93 -40.71 7.49
N GLU A 1596 -44.73 -40.26 7.83
CA GLU A 1596 -44.45 -39.56 9.09
C GLU A 1596 -45.03 -38.14 9.03
N GLU A 1597 -44.65 -37.38 8.00
CA GLU A 1597 -45.02 -35.97 7.82
C GLU A 1597 -45.09 -35.63 6.31
N TYR A 1598 -45.92 -34.66 5.92
CA TYR A 1598 -45.89 -34.07 4.58
C TYR A 1598 -45.92 -32.54 4.64
N SER A 1599 -45.45 -31.91 3.56
CA SER A 1599 -45.45 -30.46 3.35
C SER A 1599 -45.98 -30.13 1.96
N PHE A 1600 -47.13 -29.45 1.87
CA PHE A 1600 -47.68 -28.93 0.62
C PHE A 1600 -47.65 -27.39 0.58
N SER A 1601 -46.97 -26.77 -0.39
CA SER A 1601 -46.77 -25.31 -0.45
C SER A 1601 -46.76 -24.72 -1.86
N GLN A 1602 -47.12 -23.45 -2.01
CA GLN A 1602 -47.09 -22.73 -3.30
C GLN A 1602 -45.65 -22.39 -3.73
N ALA A 1603 -45.40 -22.30 -5.05
CA ALA A 1603 -44.13 -21.86 -5.61
C ALA A 1603 -43.67 -20.48 -5.07
N THR A 1604 -42.37 -20.37 -4.77
CA THR A 1604 -41.76 -19.14 -4.23
C THR A 1604 -41.50 -18.10 -5.32
N LEU A 1605 -41.32 -16.82 -4.93
CA LEU A 1605 -40.97 -15.75 -5.87
C LEU A 1605 -39.62 -16.04 -6.57
N GLU A 1606 -38.71 -16.74 -5.89
CA GLU A 1606 -37.43 -17.17 -6.45
C GLU A 1606 -37.59 -18.18 -7.60
N GLN A 1607 -38.53 -19.11 -7.49
CA GLN A 1607 -38.81 -20.05 -8.57
C GLN A 1607 -39.39 -19.34 -9.80
N VAL A 1608 -40.35 -18.42 -9.60
CA VAL A 1608 -40.91 -17.58 -10.68
C VAL A 1608 -39.79 -16.80 -11.37
N PHE A 1609 -38.90 -16.20 -10.58
CA PHE A 1609 -37.76 -15.45 -11.09
C PHE A 1609 -36.78 -16.31 -11.91
N VAL A 1610 -36.42 -17.49 -11.40
CA VAL A 1610 -35.51 -18.42 -12.10
C VAL A 1610 -36.11 -18.90 -13.41
N GLU A 1611 -37.43 -19.12 -13.44
CA GLU A 1611 -38.12 -19.57 -14.64
C GLU A 1611 -38.16 -18.48 -15.72
N LEU A 1612 -38.49 -17.24 -15.35
CA LEU A 1612 -38.49 -16.08 -16.26
C LEU A 1612 -37.08 -15.71 -16.77
N THR A 1613 -36.04 -16.02 -15.99
CA THR A 1613 -34.65 -15.74 -16.36
C THR A 1613 -33.99 -16.85 -17.17
N LYS A 1614 -34.50 -18.10 -17.12
CA LYS A 1614 -33.99 -19.20 -17.97
C LYS A 1614 -34.15 -18.91 -19.46
N GLU A 1615 -35.21 -18.21 -19.86
CA GLU A 1615 -35.40 -17.72 -21.23
C GLU A 1615 -34.22 -16.85 -21.72
N GLN A 1616 -33.52 -16.20 -20.79
CA GLN A 1616 -32.38 -15.33 -21.08
C GLN A 1616 -31.13 -16.10 -21.55
N GLU A 1617 -30.90 -17.31 -21.02
CA GLU A 1617 -29.79 -18.17 -21.46
C GLU A 1617 -30.04 -18.71 -22.86
N GLU A 1618 -31.30 -18.93 -23.26
CA GLU A 1618 -31.65 -19.34 -24.62
C GLU A 1618 -31.40 -18.20 -25.62
N GLU A 1619 -31.74 -16.95 -25.29
CA GLU A 1619 -31.46 -15.78 -26.14
C GLU A 1619 -29.95 -15.48 -26.26
N ASP A 1620 -29.19 -15.46 -25.16
CA ASP A 1620 -27.74 -15.19 -25.19
C ASP A 1620 -26.98 -16.29 -25.93
N ASN A 1621 -27.41 -17.56 -25.82
CA ASN A 1621 -26.87 -18.65 -26.63
C ASN A 1621 -27.23 -18.51 -28.12
N SER A 1622 -28.43 -18.00 -28.44
CA SER A 1622 -28.84 -17.74 -29.83
C SER A 1622 -27.98 -16.64 -30.49
N CYS A 1623 -27.60 -15.60 -29.74
CA CYS A 1623 -26.77 -14.50 -30.24
C CYS A 1623 -25.27 -14.84 -30.32
N GLY A 1624 -24.83 -15.90 -29.64
CA GLY A 1624 -23.48 -16.44 -29.67
C GLY A 1624 -23.21 -17.54 -30.72
N THR A 1625 -24.18 -17.85 -31.59
CA THR A 1625 -24.08 -18.96 -32.54
C THR A 1625 -23.04 -18.73 -33.66
N LEU A 1626 -21.81 -19.16 -33.37
CA LEU A 1626 -20.84 -19.63 -34.37
C LEU A 1626 -20.18 -20.95 -33.92
N ASN A 1627 -20.93 -21.80 -33.19
CA ASN A 1627 -20.59 -23.20 -32.90
C ASN A 1627 -21.89 -24.00 -32.61
N SER A 1628 -22.69 -24.24 -33.65
CA SER A 1628 -23.95 -25.01 -33.58
C SER A 1628 -23.78 -26.53 -33.59
N THR A 1629 -22.61 -27.06 -33.21
CA THR A 1629 -22.33 -28.51 -33.23
C THR A 1629 -22.45 -29.23 -31.89
N LEU A 1630 -22.51 -28.53 -30.76
CA LEU A 1630 -22.46 -29.15 -29.42
C LEU A 1630 -23.82 -29.29 -28.70
N TRP A 1631 -24.86 -28.56 -29.12
CA TRP A 1631 -26.19 -28.66 -28.48
C TRP A 1631 -26.99 -29.88 -28.94
N TRP A 1632 -26.71 -30.42 -30.13
CA TRP A 1632 -27.35 -31.63 -30.65
C TRP A 1632 -26.96 -32.92 -29.91
N GLU A 1633 -25.75 -32.99 -29.34
CA GLU A 1633 -25.30 -34.16 -28.54
C GLU A 1633 -26.01 -34.24 -27.18
N ARG A 1634 -26.31 -33.10 -26.53
CA ARG A 1634 -27.00 -33.08 -25.22
C ARG A 1634 -28.44 -33.57 -25.28
N THR A 1635 -29.13 -33.34 -26.39
CA THR A 1635 -30.52 -33.80 -26.58
C THR A 1635 -30.64 -35.26 -27.02
N GLN A 1636 -29.54 -35.92 -27.37
CA GLN A 1636 -29.55 -37.34 -27.76
C GLN A 1636 -29.26 -38.31 -26.61
N GLU A 1637 -28.53 -37.91 -25.56
CA GLU A 1637 -28.23 -38.81 -24.43
C GLU A 1637 -29.42 -38.99 -23.46
N ASP A 1638 -30.35 -38.03 -23.36
CA ASP A 1638 -31.55 -38.14 -22.51
C ASP A 1638 -32.73 -38.91 -23.16
N ARG A 1639 -32.52 -39.55 -24.33
CA ARG A 1639 -33.56 -40.35 -25.02
C ARG A 1639 -33.34 -41.86 -25.01
N VAL A 1640 -32.36 -42.38 -24.27
CA VAL A 1640 -32.10 -43.84 -24.19
C VAL A 1640 -31.73 -44.28 -22.77
N VAL A 1641 -32.62 -44.10 -21.79
CA VAL A 1641 -32.85 -45.05 -20.68
C VAL A 1641 -34.31 -44.89 -20.23
N PHE A 1642 -35.22 -45.59 -20.90
CA PHE A 1642 -36.52 -46.02 -20.40
C PHE A 1642 -36.69 -47.49 -20.77
#